data_AF-Q9NTI5-F1
#
_entry.id   AF-Q9NTI5-F1
#
_cell.length_a   1.000
_cell.length_b   1.000
_cell.length_c   1.000
_cell.angle_alpha   90.00
_cell.angle_beta   90.00
_cell.angle_gamma   90.00
#
_symmetry.space_group_name_H-M   'P 1'
#
loop_
_entity.id
_entity.type
_entity.pdbx_description
1 polymer ?
#
loop_
_entity_poly.entity_id
_entity_poly.type
_entity_poly.pdbx_seq_one_letter_code
_entity_poly.pdbx_strand_id
1 'polypeptide(L)'
;MAHSKTRTNDGKITYPPGVKEISDKISKEEMVRRLKMVVKTFMDMDQDSEEEKELYLNLALHLASDFFLKHPDKDVRLLVACCLADIFRIYAPEAPYTSPDKLKDIFMFITRQLKGLEDTKSPQFNRYFYLLENIAWVKSYNICFELEDSNEIFTQLYRTLFSVINNGHNQKVHMHMVDLMSSIICEGDTVSQELLDTVLVNLVPAHKNLNKQAYDLAKALLKRTAQAIEPYITNFFNQVLMLGKTSISDLSEHVFDLILELYNIDSHLLLSVLPQLEFKLKSNDNEERLQVVKLLAKMFGAKDSELASQNKPLWQCYLGRFNDIHVPIRLECVKFASHCLMNHPDLAKDLTEYLKVRSHDPEEAIRHDVIVSIVTAAKKDILLVNDHLLNFVRERTLDKRWRVRKEAMMGLAQIYKKYALQSAAGKDAAKQIAWIKDKLLHIYYQNSIDDRLLVERIFAQYMVPHNLETTERMKCLYYLYATLDLNAVKALNEMWKCQNLLRHQVKDLLDLIKQPKTDASVKAIFSKVMVITRNLPDPGKAQDFMKKFTQVLEDDEKIRKQLEVLVSPTCSCKQAEGCVREITKKLGNPKQPTNPFLEMIKFLLERIAPVHIDTESISALIKQVNKSIDGTADDEDEGVPTDQAIRAGLELLKVLSFTHPISFHSAETFESLLACLKMDDEKVAEAALQIFKNTGSKIEEDFPHIRSALLPVLHHKSKKGPPRQAKYAIHCIHAIFSSKETQFAQIFEPLHKSLDPSNLEHLITPLVTIGHIALLAPDQFAAPLKSLVATFIVKDLLMNDRLPGKKTTKLWVPDEEVSPETMVKIQAIKMMVRWLLGMKNNHSKSGTSTLRLLTTILHSDGDLTEQGKISKPDMSRLRLAAGSAIVKLAQEPCYHEIITLEQYQLCALAINDECYQVRQVFAQKLHKGLSRLRLPLEYMAICALCAKDPVKERRAHARQCLVKNINVRREYLKQHAAVSEKLLSLLPEYVVPYTIHLLAHDPDYVKVQDIEQLKDVKECLWFVLEILMAKNENNSHAFIRKMVENIKQTKDAQGPDDAKMNEKLYTVCDVAMNIIMSKSTTYSLESPKDPVLPARFFTQPDKNFSNTKNYLPPEMKSFFTPGKPKTTNVLGAVNKPLSSAGKQSQTKSSRMETVSNASSSSNPSSPGRIKGRLDSSEMDHSENEDYTMSSPLPGKKSDKRDDSDLVRSELEKPRGRKKTPVTEQEEKLGMDDLTKLVQEQKPKGSQRSRKRGHTASESDEQQWPEEKRLKEDILENEDEQNSPPKKGKRGRPPKPLGGGTPKEEPTMKTSKKGSKKKSGPPAPEEEEEEERQSGNTEQKSKSKQHRVSRRAQQRAESPESSAIESTQSTPQKGRGRPSKTPSPSQPKKNVRVGRSKQAATKENDSSEEVDVFQGSSPVDDIPQEETEEEEVSTVNVRRRSAKRERR
;
A
#
# COMPACT_ATOMS: atom_id res chain seq x y z
N MET A 1 -0.91 -34.94 -83.09
CA MET A 1 -1.69 -35.75 -84.06
C MET A 1 -3.08 -35.91 -83.47
N ALA A 2 -4.19 -35.98 -84.23
CA ALA A 2 -4.31 -36.17 -85.68
C ALA A 2 -5.36 -35.22 -86.30
N HIS A 3 -5.54 -35.27 -87.63
CA HIS A 3 -6.74 -34.71 -88.27
C HIS A 3 -7.96 -35.60 -87.96
N SER A 4 -9.14 -34.98 -87.76
CA SER A 4 -10.41 -35.67 -87.92
C SER A 4 -11.45 -34.73 -88.56
N LYS A 5 -12.45 -35.32 -89.23
CA LYS A 5 -13.55 -34.63 -89.91
C LYS A 5 -14.87 -35.08 -89.29
N THR A 6 -15.81 -34.18 -89.02
CA THR A 6 -17.26 -34.49 -88.92
C THR A 6 -18.06 -33.20 -89.04
N ARG A 7 -18.91 -33.06 -90.07
CA ARG A 7 -20.37 -33.33 -90.09
C ARG A 7 -21.22 -32.27 -89.39
N THR A 8 -21.71 -31.31 -90.18
CA THR A 8 -23.00 -30.65 -89.94
C THR A 8 -24.10 -31.71 -89.90
N ASN A 9 -24.87 -31.77 -88.81
CA ASN A 9 -25.84 -32.84 -88.58
C ASN A 9 -27.24 -32.23 -88.41
N ASP A 10 -28.08 -32.28 -89.46
CA ASP A 10 -29.50 -31.91 -89.41
C ASP A 10 -30.32 -32.99 -88.67
N GLY A 11 -29.91 -33.25 -87.43
CA GLY A 11 -30.38 -34.35 -86.59
C GLY A 11 -31.80 -34.12 -86.09
N LYS A 12 -32.75 -34.90 -86.63
CA LYS A 12 -34.12 -34.96 -86.10
C LYS A 12 -34.08 -35.29 -84.60
N ILE A 13 -34.61 -34.41 -83.76
CA ILE A 13 -34.60 -34.56 -82.31
C ILE A 13 -35.46 -35.76 -81.91
N THR A 14 -34.86 -36.73 -81.21
CA THR A 14 -35.58 -37.84 -80.57
C THR A 14 -36.04 -37.41 -79.18
N TYR A 15 -37.23 -37.86 -78.77
CA TYR A 15 -37.84 -37.54 -77.48
C TYR A 15 -38.16 -38.84 -76.71
N PRO A 16 -38.06 -38.85 -75.36
CA PRO A 16 -38.32 -40.05 -74.57
C PRO A 16 -39.75 -40.60 -74.71
N PRO A 17 -40.00 -41.89 -74.39
CA PRO A 17 -41.33 -42.48 -74.47
C PRO A 17 -42.43 -41.66 -73.77
N GLY A 18 -43.48 -41.29 -74.52
CA GLY A 18 -44.58 -40.45 -74.05
C GLY A 18 -44.33 -38.93 -74.09
N VAL A 19 -43.12 -38.51 -74.51
CA VAL A 19 -42.75 -37.12 -74.80
C VAL A 19 -42.89 -36.87 -76.31
N LYS A 20 -43.57 -35.79 -76.68
CA LYS A 20 -43.59 -35.26 -78.05
C LYS A 20 -42.64 -34.05 -78.13
N GLU A 21 -42.48 -33.46 -79.31
CA GLU A 21 -41.67 -32.25 -79.56
C GLU A 21 -41.73 -31.20 -78.43
N ILE A 22 -40.64 -30.48 -78.15
CA ILE A 22 -40.64 -29.37 -77.19
C ILE A 22 -40.17 -28.11 -77.90
N SER A 23 -41.12 -27.26 -78.30
CA SER A 23 -40.92 -26.02 -79.07
C SER A 23 -41.84 -24.90 -78.57
N ASP A 24 -41.59 -23.69 -79.09
CA ASP A 24 -42.33 -22.45 -78.83
C ASP A 24 -43.84 -22.52 -79.14
N LYS A 25 -44.26 -23.48 -79.98
CA LYS A 25 -45.63 -23.66 -80.47
C LYS A 25 -46.56 -24.39 -79.49
N ILE A 26 -46.10 -24.72 -78.29
CA ILE A 26 -46.80 -25.60 -77.34
C ILE A 26 -47.32 -24.79 -76.15
N SER A 27 -48.50 -25.16 -75.63
CA SER A 27 -49.01 -24.54 -74.40
C SER A 27 -48.04 -24.74 -73.23
N LYS A 28 -47.90 -23.71 -72.39
CA LYS A 28 -47.01 -23.70 -71.22
C LYS A 28 -47.14 -24.97 -70.37
N GLU A 29 -48.37 -25.42 -70.12
CA GLU A 29 -48.66 -26.58 -69.27
C GLU A 29 -48.15 -27.89 -69.88
N GLU A 30 -48.38 -28.09 -71.19
CA GLU A 30 -47.93 -29.29 -71.90
C GLU A 30 -46.40 -29.30 -72.10
N MET A 31 -45.80 -28.13 -72.28
CA MET A 31 -44.34 -27.95 -72.30
C MET A 31 -43.71 -28.31 -70.94
N VAL A 32 -44.28 -27.82 -69.83
CA VAL A 32 -43.88 -28.19 -68.46
C VAL A 32 -44.10 -29.69 -68.19
N ARG A 33 -45.19 -30.28 -68.70
CA ARG A 33 -45.44 -31.74 -68.58
C ARG A 33 -44.37 -32.55 -69.31
N ARG A 34 -44.02 -32.16 -70.55
CA ARG A 34 -42.96 -32.80 -71.35
C ARG A 34 -41.59 -32.66 -70.68
N LEU A 35 -41.22 -31.46 -70.24
CA LEU A 35 -39.97 -31.22 -69.52
C LEU A 35 -39.86 -32.02 -68.21
N LYS A 36 -40.97 -32.20 -67.44
CA LYS A 36 -40.98 -33.06 -66.24
C LYS A 36 -40.66 -34.53 -66.55
N MET A 37 -41.02 -35.04 -67.73
CA MET A 37 -40.66 -36.38 -68.17
C MET A 37 -39.21 -36.45 -68.64
N VAL A 38 -38.74 -35.46 -69.41
CA VAL A 38 -37.35 -35.38 -69.88
C VAL A 38 -36.35 -35.25 -68.72
N VAL A 39 -36.69 -34.49 -67.67
CA VAL A 39 -35.91 -34.48 -66.41
C VAL A 39 -35.81 -35.86 -65.79
N LYS A 40 -36.87 -36.68 -65.83
CA LYS A 40 -36.78 -38.05 -65.31
C LYS A 40 -35.86 -38.91 -66.17
N THR A 41 -35.96 -38.85 -67.50
CA THR A 41 -35.08 -39.62 -68.39
C THR A 41 -33.61 -39.28 -68.16
N PHE A 42 -33.24 -37.99 -68.18
CA PHE A 42 -31.84 -37.61 -67.92
C PHE A 42 -31.39 -37.89 -66.47
N MET A 43 -32.29 -37.91 -65.49
CA MET A 43 -31.96 -38.30 -64.10
C MET A 43 -31.69 -39.81 -63.97
N ASP A 44 -32.44 -40.65 -64.70
CA ASP A 44 -32.34 -42.11 -64.65
C ASP A 44 -31.24 -42.68 -65.60
N MET A 45 -30.69 -41.88 -66.52
CA MET A 45 -29.62 -42.29 -67.46
C MET A 45 -28.25 -42.40 -66.80
N ASP A 46 -27.46 -43.41 -67.19
CA ASP A 46 -26.08 -43.62 -66.74
C ASP A 46 -25.03 -43.13 -67.74
N GLN A 47 -23.77 -43.02 -67.29
CA GLN A 47 -22.63 -42.61 -68.13
C GLN A 47 -22.28 -43.68 -69.19
N ASP A 48 -22.49 -44.96 -68.88
CA ASP A 48 -22.17 -46.10 -69.73
C ASP A 48 -23.23 -46.35 -70.83
N SER A 49 -24.35 -45.63 -70.80
CA SER A 49 -25.50 -45.80 -71.71
C SER A 49 -25.26 -45.19 -73.11
N GLU A 50 -24.23 -45.65 -73.84
CA GLU A 50 -23.84 -45.09 -75.14
C GLU A 50 -25.00 -44.99 -76.15
N GLU A 51 -25.84 -46.03 -76.25
CA GLU A 51 -27.02 -46.02 -77.14
C GLU A 51 -28.00 -44.89 -76.81
N GLU A 52 -28.30 -44.67 -75.52
CA GLU A 52 -29.20 -43.58 -75.09
C GLU A 52 -28.53 -42.20 -75.19
N LYS A 53 -27.20 -42.13 -75.04
CA LYS A 53 -26.40 -40.93 -75.27
C LYS A 53 -26.48 -40.49 -76.73
N GLU A 54 -26.22 -41.37 -77.70
CA GLU A 54 -26.43 -41.04 -79.11
C GLU A 54 -27.89 -40.67 -79.43
N LEU A 55 -28.85 -41.40 -78.85
CA LEU A 55 -30.29 -41.19 -79.09
C LEU A 55 -30.77 -39.80 -78.66
N TYR A 56 -30.34 -39.31 -77.49
CA TYR A 56 -30.80 -38.05 -76.90
C TYR A 56 -29.86 -36.86 -77.11
N LEU A 57 -28.71 -37.02 -77.79
CA LEU A 57 -27.75 -35.92 -78.06
C LEU A 57 -28.41 -34.68 -78.69
N ASN A 58 -29.26 -34.85 -79.71
CA ASN A 58 -29.96 -33.73 -80.35
C ASN A 58 -30.96 -33.03 -79.39
N LEU A 59 -31.52 -33.75 -78.41
CA LEU A 59 -32.38 -33.18 -77.37
C LEU A 59 -31.55 -32.41 -76.33
N ALA A 60 -30.38 -32.94 -75.96
CA ALA A 60 -29.44 -32.27 -75.07
C ALA A 60 -28.95 -30.94 -75.65
N LEU A 61 -28.59 -30.92 -76.94
CA LEU A 61 -28.23 -29.70 -77.68
C LEU A 61 -29.41 -28.71 -77.74
N HIS A 62 -30.62 -29.18 -78.04
CA HIS A 62 -31.82 -28.33 -78.14
C HIS A 62 -32.23 -27.66 -76.82
N LEU A 63 -32.06 -28.35 -75.68
CA LEU A 63 -32.39 -27.82 -74.35
C LEU A 63 -31.51 -26.63 -73.92
N ALA A 64 -30.32 -26.47 -74.52
CA ALA A 64 -29.47 -25.30 -74.31
C ALA A 64 -29.90 -24.07 -75.15
N SER A 65 -30.93 -24.17 -76.01
CA SER A 65 -31.36 -23.04 -76.83
C SER A 65 -31.89 -21.87 -76.00
N ASP A 66 -31.67 -20.64 -76.49
CA ASP A 66 -32.05 -19.39 -75.83
C ASP A 66 -33.52 -19.33 -75.43
N PHE A 67 -34.40 -19.98 -76.21
CA PHE A 67 -35.81 -20.14 -75.90
C PHE A 67 -36.03 -20.69 -74.48
N PHE A 68 -35.23 -21.67 -74.04
CA PHE A 68 -35.30 -22.24 -72.70
C PHE A 68 -34.49 -21.42 -71.68
N LEU A 69 -33.25 -21.03 -72.00
CA LEU A 69 -32.36 -20.32 -71.08
C LEU A 69 -32.90 -18.94 -70.65
N LYS A 70 -33.67 -18.30 -71.54
CA LYS A 70 -34.26 -16.96 -71.34
C LYS A 70 -35.80 -17.04 -71.19
N HIS A 71 -36.36 -18.24 -71.04
CA HIS A 71 -37.81 -18.45 -70.90
C HIS A 71 -38.40 -17.69 -69.69
N PRO A 72 -39.54 -16.98 -69.81
CA PRO A 72 -40.07 -16.16 -68.70
C PRO A 72 -40.54 -16.96 -67.49
N ASP A 73 -41.04 -18.18 -67.69
CA ASP A 73 -41.56 -19.02 -66.61
C ASP A 73 -40.47 -19.63 -65.70
N LYS A 74 -40.71 -19.65 -64.38
CA LYS A 74 -39.79 -20.19 -63.38
C LYS A 74 -39.67 -21.72 -63.43
N ASP A 75 -40.79 -22.45 -63.58
CA ASP A 75 -40.80 -23.92 -63.58
C ASP A 75 -40.11 -24.48 -64.84
N VAL A 76 -40.36 -23.89 -66.02
CA VAL A 76 -39.63 -24.26 -67.25
C VAL A 76 -38.12 -24.12 -67.07
N ARG A 77 -37.63 -22.97 -66.59
CA ARG A 77 -36.18 -22.77 -66.40
C ARG A 77 -35.59 -23.73 -65.36
N LEU A 78 -36.32 -24.08 -64.30
CA LEU A 78 -35.86 -25.03 -63.29
C LEU A 78 -35.73 -26.45 -63.87
N LEU A 79 -36.73 -26.92 -64.62
CA LEU A 79 -36.67 -28.24 -65.25
C LEU A 79 -35.53 -28.31 -66.27
N VAL A 80 -35.34 -27.28 -67.08
CA VAL A 80 -34.21 -27.17 -68.02
C VAL A 80 -32.87 -27.21 -67.28
N ALA A 81 -32.72 -26.49 -66.16
CA ALA A 81 -31.48 -26.51 -65.38
C ALA A 81 -31.16 -27.90 -64.81
N CYS A 82 -32.16 -28.66 -64.35
CA CYS A 82 -31.96 -30.06 -63.96
C CYS A 82 -31.47 -30.91 -65.14
N CYS A 83 -32.11 -30.82 -66.32
CA CYS A 83 -31.65 -31.54 -67.51
C CYS A 83 -30.21 -31.18 -67.87
N LEU A 84 -29.83 -29.90 -67.86
CA LEU A 84 -28.47 -29.46 -68.23
C LEU A 84 -27.41 -29.99 -67.25
N ALA A 85 -27.71 -30.08 -65.96
CA ALA A 85 -26.82 -30.70 -64.97
C ALA A 85 -26.63 -32.21 -65.24
N ASP A 86 -27.72 -32.95 -65.49
CA ASP A 86 -27.64 -34.36 -65.86
C ASP A 86 -26.95 -34.59 -67.22
N ILE A 87 -27.11 -33.69 -68.19
CA ILE A 87 -26.38 -33.76 -69.45
C ILE A 87 -24.87 -33.62 -69.20
N PHE A 88 -24.42 -32.71 -68.33
CA PHE A 88 -23.02 -32.70 -67.92
C PHE A 88 -22.61 -33.98 -67.18
N ARG A 89 -23.48 -34.56 -66.33
CA ARG A 89 -23.22 -35.83 -65.64
C ARG A 89 -23.00 -36.99 -66.61
N ILE A 90 -23.92 -37.19 -67.55
CA ILE A 90 -23.97 -38.34 -68.47
C ILE A 90 -22.81 -38.32 -69.49
N TYR A 91 -22.42 -37.12 -69.93
CA TYR A 91 -21.41 -36.93 -70.99
C TYR A 91 -20.00 -36.65 -70.43
N ALA A 92 -19.84 -36.46 -69.12
CA ALA A 92 -18.51 -36.28 -68.52
C ALA A 92 -17.54 -37.42 -68.92
N PRO A 93 -16.28 -37.11 -69.30
CA PRO A 93 -15.66 -35.78 -69.30
C PRO A 93 -15.96 -34.91 -70.54
N GLU A 94 -16.43 -35.50 -71.66
CA GLU A 94 -16.61 -34.80 -72.94
C GLU A 94 -18.02 -34.21 -73.10
N ALA A 95 -18.24 -33.01 -72.56
CA ALA A 95 -19.53 -32.32 -72.65
C ALA A 95 -19.98 -32.05 -74.12
N PRO A 96 -21.28 -32.18 -74.45
CA PRO A 96 -21.75 -32.08 -75.84
C PRO A 96 -21.77 -30.64 -76.39
N TYR A 97 -21.53 -29.63 -75.54
CA TYR A 97 -21.58 -28.21 -75.92
C TYR A 97 -20.17 -27.69 -76.25
N THR A 98 -19.83 -27.65 -77.54
CA THR A 98 -18.50 -27.26 -78.02
C THR A 98 -18.26 -25.75 -78.19
N SER A 99 -19.29 -24.91 -77.98
CA SER A 99 -19.21 -23.46 -78.11
C SER A 99 -18.96 -22.79 -76.74
N PRO A 100 -17.86 -22.03 -76.56
CA PRO A 100 -17.56 -21.31 -75.32
C PRO A 100 -18.69 -20.38 -74.87
N ASP A 101 -19.24 -19.58 -75.80
CA ASP A 101 -20.40 -18.71 -75.56
C ASP A 101 -21.58 -19.48 -74.99
N LYS A 102 -21.83 -20.69 -75.50
CA LYS A 102 -22.95 -21.54 -75.08
C LYS A 102 -22.72 -22.16 -73.71
N LEU A 103 -21.49 -22.56 -73.39
CA LEU A 103 -21.11 -23.00 -72.04
C LEU A 103 -21.28 -21.85 -71.03
N LYS A 104 -20.80 -20.64 -71.34
CA LYS A 104 -21.01 -19.43 -70.51
C LYS A 104 -22.50 -19.19 -70.26
N ASP A 105 -23.32 -19.19 -71.32
CA ASP A 105 -24.78 -19.01 -71.23
C ASP A 105 -25.43 -20.02 -70.28
N ILE A 106 -25.03 -21.29 -70.35
CA ILE A 106 -25.52 -22.41 -69.52
C ILE A 106 -25.11 -22.24 -68.05
N PHE A 107 -23.84 -21.98 -67.74
CA PHE A 107 -23.39 -21.87 -66.34
C PHE A 107 -23.90 -20.59 -65.67
N MET A 108 -23.97 -19.48 -66.40
CA MET A 108 -24.64 -18.26 -65.91
C MET A 108 -26.15 -18.47 -65.74
N PHE A 109 -26.79 -19.32 -66.53
CA PHE A 109 -28.18 -19.74 -66.34
C PHE A 109 -28.36 -20.62 -65.09
N ILE A 110 -27.52 -21.64 -64.88
CA ILE A 110 -27.56 -22.49 -63.68
C ILE A 110 -27.35 -21.62 -62.43
N THR A 111 -26.40 -20.69 -62.45
CA THR A 111 -26.19 -19.72 -61.35
C THR A 111 -27.44 -18.88 -61.06
N ARG A 112 -28.12 -18.35 -62.09
CA ARG A 112 -29.41 -17.65 -61.92
C ARG A 112 -30.50 -18.54 -61.32
N GLN A 113 -30.47 -19.85 -61.57
CA GLN A 113 -31.44 -20.80 -61.02
C GLN A 113 -31.10 -21.24 -59.59
N LEU A 114 -29.82 -21.25 -59.17
CA LEU A 114 -29.42 -21.52 -57.77
C LEU A 114 -29.97 -20.48 -56.77
N LYS A 115 -30.38 -19.29 -57.23
CA LYS A 115 -31.17 -18.33 -56.42
C LYS A 115 -32.45 -18.93 -55.83
N GLY A 116 -33.03 -19.96 -56.45
CA GLY A 116 -34.21 -20.64 -55.93
C GLY A 116 -33.99 -21.45 -54.65
N LEU A 117 -32.74 -21.65 -54.21
CA LEU A 117 -32.43 -22.25 -52.91
C LEU A 117 -32.85 -21.37 -51.72
N GLU A 118 -32.96 -20.05 -51.90
CA GLU A 118 -33.25 -19.10 -50.81
C GLU A 118 -34.61 -19.39 -50.14
N ASP A 119 -35.64 -19.68 -50.94
CA ASP A 119 -36.98 -20.02 -50.47
C ASP A 119 -37.11 -21.51 -50.13
N THR A 120 -36.65 -21.86 -48.92
CA THR A 120 -36.79 -23.20 -48.31
C THR A 120 -38.24 -23.64 -48.06
N LYS A 121 -39.23 -22.76 -48.27
CA LYS A 121 -40.67 -23.07 -48.15
C LYS A 121 -41.33 -23.32 -49.51
N SER A 122 -40.61 -23.08 -50.61
CA SER A 122 -41.08 -23.33 -51.96
C SER A 122 -41.32 -24.83 -52.20
N PRO A 123 -42.45 -25.25 -52.81
CA PRO A 123 -42.62 -26.65 -53.20
C PRO A 123 -41.64 -27.08 -54.31
N GLN A 124 -41.00 -26.13 -54.99
CA GLN A 124 -39.89 -26.37 -55.91
C GLN A 124 -38.52 -26.55 -55.21
N PHE A 125 -38.38 -26.28 -53.90
CA PHE A 125 -37.09 -26.30 -53.19
C PHE A 125 -36.30 -27.59 -53.41
N ASN A 126 -36.95 -28.75 -53.34
CA ASN A 126 -36.29 -30.06 -53.55
C ASN A 126 -35.66 -30.22 -54.95
N ARG A 127 -36.15 -29.50 -55.97
CA ARG A 127 -35.54 -29.48 -57.32
C ARG A 127 -34.34 -28.54 -57.41
N TYR A 128 -34.35 -27.42 -56.69
CA TYR A 128 -33.17 -26.58 -56.53
C TYR A 128 -32.09 -27.28 -55.69
N PHE A 129 -32.49 -28.05 -54.67
CA PHE A 129 -31.60 -28.92 -53.91
C PHE A 129 -30.96 -30.00 -54.81
N TYR A 130 -31.77 -30.71 -55.60
CA TYR A 130 -31.25 -31.70 -56.57
C TYR A 130 -30.28 -31.07 -57.58
N LEU A 131 -30.59 -29.88 -58.10
CA LEU A 131 -29.70 -29.14 -58.99
C LEU A 131 -28.33 -28.85 -58.33
N LEU A 132 -28.32 -28.44 -57.05
CA LEU A 132 -27.11 -28.21 -56.28
C LEU A 132 -26.33 -29.52 -55.99
N GLU A 133 -27.03 -30.58 -55.59
CA GLU A 133 -26.45 -31.90 -55.29
C GLU A 133 -25.76 -32.49 -56.54
N ASN A 134 -26.41 -32.41 -57.71
CA ASN A 134 -25.89 -32.88 -58.98
C ASN A 134 -24.61 -32.12 -59.41
N ILE A 135 -24.67 -30.79 -59.56
CA ILE A 135 -23.51 -29.99 -60.02
C ILE A 135 -22.31 -30.06 -59.06
N ALA A 136 -22.56 -30.23 -57.75
CA ALA A 136 -21.50 -30.38 -56.75
C ALA A 136 -20.83 -31.75 -56.80
N TRP A 137 -21.60 -32.82 -57.03
CA TRP A 137 -21.07 -34.17 -57.16
C TRP A 137 -20.28 -34.35 -58.48
N VAL A 138 -20.84 -33.86 -59.59
CA VAL A 138 -20.24 -33.91 -60.94
C VAL A 138 -19.06 -32.95 -61.10
N LYS A 139 -18.96 -31.90 -60.27
CA LYS A 139 -18.04 -30.76 -60.45
C LYS A 139 -18.24 -30.03 -61.79
N SER A 140 -19.49 -29.92 -62.26
CA SER A 140 -19.78 -29.46 -63.63
C SER A 140 -19.17 -28.09 -63.97
N TYR A 141 -19.00 -27.21 -62.97
CA TYR A 141 -18.41 -25.88 -63.16
C TYR A 141 -16.92 -25.91 -63.53
N ASN A 142 -16.19 -27.01 -63.35
CA ASN A 142 -14.78 -27.09 -63.73
C ASN A 142 -14.59 -27.03 -65.26
N ILE A 143 -15.64 -27.33 -66.03
CA ILE A 143 -15.71 -27.09 -67.49
C ILE A 143 -15.51 -25.59 -67.81
N CYS A 144 -15.73 -24.69 -66.85
CA CYS A 144 -15.52 -23.25 -67.04
C CYS A 144 -14.06 -22.81 -67.01
N PHE A 145 -13.09 -23.65 -66.59
CA PHE A 145 -11.67 -23.22 -66.52
C PHE A 145 -11.13 -22.78 -67.90
N GLU A 146 -11.55 -23.47 -68.97
CA GLU A 146 -11.16 -23.19 -70.37
C GLU A 146 -11.91 -21.99 -71.00
N LEU A 147 -12.74 -21.26 -70.24
CA LEU A 147 -13.50 -20.11 -70.73
C LEU A 147 -12.80 -18.78 -70.35
N GLU A 148 -12.68 -17.86 -71.31
CA GLU A 148 -12.13 -16.51 -71.06
C GLU A 148 -12.87 -15.75 -69.94
N ASP A 149 -14.17 -16.01 -69.80
CA ASP A 149 -15.06 -15.43 -68.79
C ASP A 149 -15.15 -16.24 -67.47
N SER A 150 -14.27 -17.22 -67.26
CA SER A 150 -14.24 -18.09 -66.06
C SER A 150 -14.41 -17.32 -64.74
N ASN A 151 -13.68 -16.21 -64.58
CA ASN A 151 -13.78 -15.34 -63.40
C ASN A 151 -15.18 -14.74 -63.18
N GLU A 152 -15.88 -14.31 -64.24
CA GLU A 152 -17.24 -13.76 -64.13
C GLU A 152 -18.18 -14.84 -63.58
N ILE A 153 -18.09 -16.05 -64.15
CA ILE A 153 -18.93 -17.20 -63.82
C ILE A 153 -18.72 -17.63 -62.37
N PHE A 154 -17.45 -17.86 -61.96
CA PHE A 154 -17.14 -18.30 -60.59
C PHE A 154 -17.50 -17.24 -59.55
N THR A 155 -17.18 -15.97 -59.80
CA THR A 155 -17.48 -14.90 -58.85
C THR A 155 -18.99 -14.69 -58.69
N GLN A 156 -19.75 -14.79 -59.78
CA GLN A 156 -21.21 -14.68 -59.73
C GLN A 156 -21.87 -15.91 -59.09
N LEU A 157 -21.28 -17.11 -59.24
CA LEU A 157 -21.67 -18.31 -58.49
C LEU A 157 -21.49 -18.10 -56.98
N TYR A 158 -20.30 -17.68 -56.53
CA TYR A 158 -19.99 -17.53 -55.10
C TYR A 158 -20.86 -16.44 -54.45
N ARG A 159 -20.98 -15.28 -55.10
CA ARG A 159 -21.94 -14.21 -54.70
C ARG A 159 -23.36 -14.76 -54.56
N THR A 160 -23.77 -15.68 -55.43
CA THR A 160 -25.07 -16.33 -55.34
C THR A 160 -25.15 -17.26 -54.12
N LEU A 161 -24.21 -18.18 -53.93
CA LEU A 161 -24.23 -19.15 -52.82
C LEU A 161 -24.21 -18.46 -51.44
N PHE A 162 -23.32 -17.48 -51.22
CA PHE A 162 -23.29 -16.71 -49.96
C PHE A 162 -24.53 -15.84 -49.74
N SER A 163 -25.23 -15.42 -50.80
CA SER A 163 -26.47 -14.64 -50.67
C SER A 163 -27.71 -15.48 -50.36
N VAL A 164 -27.78 -16.75 -50.80
CA VAL A 164 -28.95 -17.60 -50.56
C VAL A 164 -28.91 -18.34 -49.24
N ILE A 165 -27.71 -18.63 -48.70
CA ILE A 165 -27.54 -19.49 -47.52
C ILE A 165 -28.20 -18.86 -46.28
N ASN A 166 -29.18 -19.57 -45.71
CA ASN A 166 -30.02 -19.09 -44.62
C ASN A 166 -30.38 -20.21 -43.63
N ASN A 167 -30.99 -19.83 -42.50
CA ASN A 167 -31.27 -20.73 -41.38
C ASN A 167 -32.35 -21.80 -41.65
N GLY A 168 -33.02 -21.77 -42.81
CA GLY A 168 -33.86 -22.89 -43.27
C GLY A 168 -33.08 -24.04 -43.90
N HIS A 169 -31.79 -23.87 -44.17
CA HIS A 169 -30.96 -24.89 -44.81
C HIS A 169 -30.45 -25.94 -43.83
N ASN A 170 -30.39 -27.19 -44.30
CA ASN A 170 -29.78 -28.30 -43.57
C ASN A 170 -28.29 -28.44 -43.93
N GLN A 171 -27.56 -29.26 -43.16
CA GLN A 171 -26.12 -29.45 -43.36
C GLN A 171 -25.73 -30.07 -44.71
N LYS A 172 -26.64 -30.76 -45.43
CA LYS A 172 -26.34 -31.19 -46.82
C LYS A 172 -26.19 -30.00 -47.76
N VAL A 173 -27.05 -28.98 -47.64
CA VAL A 173 -26.94 -27.75 -48.46
C VAL A 173 -25.57 -27.11 -48.26
N HIS A 174 -25.14 -26.93 -47.00
CA HIS A 174 -23.80 -26.44 -46.68
C HIS A 174 -22.71 -27.34 -47.28
N MET A 175 -22.82 -28.66 -47.14
CA MET A 175 -21.84 -29.62 -47.66
C MET A 175 -21.69 -29.51 -49.19
N HIS A 176 -22.79 -29.57 -49.95
CA HIS A 176 -22.73 -29.47 -51.42
C HIS A 176 -22.24 -28.09 -51.90
N MET A 177 -22.58 -27.00 -51.19
CA MET A 177 -22.01 -25.68 -51.47
C MET A 177 -20.49 -25.64 -51.22
N VAL A 178 -20.01 -26.24 -50.11
CA VAL A 178 -18.57 -26.35 -49.83
C VAL A 178 -17.88 -27.21 -50.86
N ASP A 179 -18.43 -28.36 -51.23
CA ASP A 179 -17.82 -29.30 -52.19
C ASP A 179 -17.69 -28.66 -53.58
N LEU A 180 -18.74 -27.99 -54.06
CA LEU A 180 -18.74 -27.25 -55.33
C LEU A 180 -17.69 -26.12 -55.36
N MET A 181 -17.66 -25.26 -54.33
CA MET A 181 -16.68 -24.17 -54.24
C MET A 181 -15.25 -24.67 -53.97
N SER A 182 -15.08 -25.77 -53.24
CA SER A 182 -13.75 -26.33 -52.98
C SER A 182 -13.12 -26.89 -54.24
N SER A 183 -13.92 -27.49 -55.12
CA SER A 183 -13.44 -28.02 -56.40
C SER A 183 -12.87 -26.91 -57.28
N ILE A 184 -13.58 -25.79 -57.42
CA ILE A 184 -13.14 -24.61 -58.19
C ILE A 184 -11.81 -24.04 -57.67
N ILE A 185 -11.59 -24.02 -56.34
CA ILE A 185 -10.35 -23.51 -55.73
C ILE A 185 -9.19 -24.52 -55.78
N CYS A 186 -9.47 -25.83 -55.69
CA CYS A 186 -8.44 -26.87 -55.63
C CYS A 186 -8.03 -27.42 -57.00
N GLU A 187 -8.85 -27.25 -58.04
CA GLU A 187 -8.65 -27.85 -59.38
C GLU A 187 -8.41 -26.80 -60.48
N GLY A 188 -8.54 -25.50 -60.18
CA GLY A 188 -8.30 -24.40 -61.13
C GLY A 188 -6.92 -23.73 -60.97
N ASP A 189 -6.37 -23.20 -62.07
CA ASP A 189 -5.01 -22.61 -62.12
C ASP A 189 -4.81 -21.36 -61.24
N THR A 190 -5.88 -20.61 -60.96
CA THR A 190 -5.77 -19.35 -60.22
C THR A 190 -7.07 -18.95 -59.51
N VAL A 191 -6.94 -18.27 -58.37
CA VAL A 191 -8.05 -17.60 -57.67
C VAL A 191 -7.81 -16.11 -57.75
N SER A 192 -8.72 -15.39 -58.42
CA SER A 192 -8.65 -13.92 -58.50
C SER A 192 -8.93 -13.26 -57.14
N GLN A 193 -8.49 -12.01 -56.99
CA GLN A 193 -8.84 -11.23 -55.79
C GLN A 193 -10.37 -11.03 -55.69
N GLU A 194 -11.05 -10.81 -56.81
CA GLU A 194 -12.51 -10.62 -56.83
C GLU A 194 -13.24 -11.86 -56.29
N LEU A 195 -12.80 -13.06 -56.71
CA LEU A 195 -13.33 -14.34 -56.25
C LEU A 195 -13.00 -14.59 -54.77
N LEU A 196 -11.75 -14.33 -54.35
CA LEU A 196 -11.31 -14.45 -52.95
C LEU A 196 -12.12 -13.54 -52.01
N ASP A 197 -12.39 -12.30 -52.44
CA ASP A 197 -13.15 -11.33 -51.68
C ASP A 197 -14.60 -11.79 -51.44
N THR A 198 -15.22 -12.54 -52.37
CA THR A 198 -16.55 -13.13 -52.15
C THR A 198 -16.61 -14.09 -50.96
N VAL A 199 -15.46 -14.69 -50.60
CA VAL A 199 -15.32 -15.57 -49.42
C VAL A 199 -14.96 -14.75 -48.19
N LEU A 200 -13.93 -13.89 -48.28
CA LEU A 200 -13.39 -13.15 -47.14
C LEU A 200 -14.35 -12.07 -46.61
N VAL A 201 -15.22 -11.49 -47.43
CA VAL A 201 -16.22 -10.50 -47.00
C VAL A 201 -17.12 -11.02 -45.87
N ASN A 202 -17.39 -12.33 -45.84
CA ASN A 202 -18.24 -12.98 -44.83
C ASN A 202 -17.56 -13.09 -43.45
N LEU A 203 -16.24 -12.95 -43.37
CA LEU A 203 -15.48 -12.95 -42.12
C LEU A 203 -15.46 -11.57 -41.44
N VAL A 204 -15.68 -10.49 -42.22
CA VAL A 204 -15.73 -9.12 -41.70
C VAL A 204 -16.78 -9.00 -40.59
N PRO A 205 -16.47 -8.41 -39.41
CA PRO A 205 -17.37 -8.39 -38.26
C PRO A 205 -18.79 -7.89 -38.54
N ALA A 206 -18.95 -6.90 -39.42
CA ALA A 206 -20.26 -6.39 -39.84
C ALA A 206 -21.10 -7.46 -40.56
N HIS A 207 -20.53 -8.15 -41.56
CA HIS A 207 -21.20 -9.21 -42.31
C HIS A 207 -21.42 -10.47 -41.44
N LYS A 208 -20.42 -10.86 -40.65
CA LYS A 208 -20.50 -11.97 -39.68
C LYS A 208 -21.66 -11.84 -38.69
N ASN A 209 -21.94 -10.61 -38.23
CA ASN A 209 -23.05 -10.32 -37.32
C ASN A 209 -24.43 -10.29 -38.03
N LEU A 210 -24.48 -9.96 -39.33
CA LEU A 210 -25.73 -9.89 -40.10
C LEU A 210 -26.13 -11.23 -40.73
N ASN A 211 -25.17 -11.98 -41.29
CA ASN A 211 -25.39 -13.32 -41.83
C ASN A 211 -24.39 -14.34 -41.28
N LYS A 212 -24.74 -14.91 -40.13
CA LYS A 212 -24.02 -16.01 -39.48
C LYS A 212 -23.89 -17.26 -40.38
N GLN A 213 -24.85 -17.53 -41.26
CA GLN A 213 -24.87 -18.72 -42.11
C GLN A 213 -23.84 -18.62 -43.24
N ALA A 214 -23.69 -17.44 -43.85
CA ALA A 214 -22.65 -17.16 -44.83
C ALA A 214 -21.25 -17.18 -44.20
N TYR A 215 -21.10 -16.66 -42.98
CA TYR A 215 -19.86 -16.81 -42.20
C TYR A 215 -19.50 -18.27 -41.94
N ASP A 216 -20.44 -19.11 -41.49
CA ASP A 216 -20.17 -20.52 -41.19
C ASP A 216 -19.89 -21.34 -42.46
N LEU A 217 -20.52 -20.99 -43.59
CA LEU A 217 -20.20 -21.52 -44.92
C LEU A 217 -18.78 -21.14 -45.36
N ALA A 218 -18.39 -19.86 -45.21
CA ALA A 218 -17.05 -19.38 -45.56
C ALA A 218 -15.97 -20.03 -44.69
N LYS A 219 -16.23 -20.20 -43.38
CA LYS A 219 -15.35 -20.94 -42.46
C LYS A 219 -15.16 -22.40 -42.90
N ALA A 220 -16.23 -23.07 -43.31
CA ALA A 220 -16.14 -24.45 -43.80
C ALA A 220 -15.35 -24.55 -45.12
N LEU A 221 -15.56 -23.63 -46.06
CA LEU A 221 -14.82 -23.55 -47.33
C LEU A 221 -13.32 -23.29 -47.10
N LEU A 222 -12.98 -22.26 -46.32
CA LEU A 222 -11.58 -21.90 -46.02
C LEU A 222 -10.84 -23.04 -45.32
N LYS A 223 -11.49 -23.76 -44.39
CA LYS A 223 -10.89 -24.93 -43.75
C LYS A 223 -10.73 -26.11 -44.71
N ARG A 224 -11.67 -26.35 -45.63
CA ARG A 224 -11.56 -27.42 -46.63
C ARG A 224 -10.44 -27.14 -47.66
N THR A 225 -10.22 -25.88 -48.00
CA THR A 225 -9.29 -25.44 -49.06
C THR A 225 -7.94 -24.93 -48.53
N ALA A 226 -7.66 -25.06 -47.22
CA ALA A 226 -6.55 -24.38 -46.52
C ALA A 226 -5.13 -24.59 -47.08
N GLN A 227 -4.90 -25.67 -47.84
CA GLN A 227 -3.65 -25.92 -48.57
C GLN A 227 -3.60 -25.20 -49.93
N ALA A 228 -4.71 -25.23 -50.68
CA ALA A 228 -4.81 -24.61 -52.00
C ALA A 228 -4.97 -23.08 -51.94
N ILE A 229 -5.63 -22.56 -50.89
CA ILE A 229 -6.00 -21.14 -50.82
C ILE A 229 -4.96 -20.24 -50.12
N GLU A 230 -4.00 -20.83 -49.37
CA GLU A 230 -2.95 -20.07 -48.65
C GLU A 230 -2.15 -19.12 -49.57
N PRO A 231 -1.70 -19.52 -50.78
CA PRO A 231 -0.88 -18.63 -51.62
C PRO A 231 -1.61 -17.36 -52.04
N TYR A 232 -2.92 -17.45 -52.31
CA TYR A 232 -3.74 -16.30 -52.71
C TYR A 232 -4.02 -15.37 -51.51
N ILE A 233 -4.30 -15.93 -50.34
CA ILE A 233 -4.42 -15.18 -49.07
C ILE A 233 -3.10 -14.47 -48.72
N THR A 234 -1.98 -15.17 -48.89
CA THR A 234 -0.63 -14.63 -48.68
C THR A 234 -0.30 -13.52 -49.66
N ASN A 235 -0.69 -13.63 -50.94
CA ASN A 235 -0.57 -12.54 -51.91
C ASN A 235 -1.44 -11.34 -51.51
N PHE A 236 -2.73 -11.53 -51.18
CA PHE A 236 -3.61 -10.46 -50.72
C PHE A 236 -2.99 -9.66 -49.56
N PHE A 237 -2.58 -10.35 -48.48
CA PHE A 237 -1.95 -9.68 -47.35
C PHE A 237 -0.58 -9.06 -47.69
N ASN A 238 0.21 -9.64 -48.59
CA ASN A 238 1.47 -9.04 -49.03
C ASN A 238 1.24 -7.72 -49.78
N GLN A 239 0.26 -7.67 -50.69
CA GLN A 239 -0.04 -6.47 -51.47
C GLN A 239 -0.58 -5.34 -50.58
N VAL A 240 -1.45 -5.64 -49.60
CA VAL A 240 -1.97 -4.64 -48.66
C VAL A 240 -0.94 -4.25 -47.60
N LEU A 241 -0.40 -5.21 -46.83
CA LEU A 241 0.51 -4.93 -45.71
C LEU A 241 1.90 -4.50 -46.19
N MET A 242 2.55 -5.30 -47.04
CA MET A 242 3.97 -5.10 -47.38
C MET A 242 4.16 -4.05 -48.47
N LEU A 243 3.20 -3.90 -49.38
CA LEU A 243 3.28 -2.96 -50.52
C LEU A 243 2.31 -1.77 -50.41
N GLY A 244 1.45 -1.71 -49.39
CA GLY A 244 0.55 -0.58 -49.12
C GLY A 244 -0.61 -0.41 -50.12
N LYS A 245 -0.90 -1.40 -50.96
CA LYS A 245 -1.88 -1.31 -52.04
C LYS A 245 -3.30 -1.57 -51.54
N THR A 246 -3.92 -0.59 -50.90
CA THR A 246 -5.34 -0.68 -50.50
C THR A 246 -6.28 -0.88 -51.69
N SER A 247 -5.97 -0.29 -52.84
CA SER A 247 -6.75 -0.39 -54.09
C SER A 247 -6.80 -1.78 -54.74
N ILE A 248 -6.30 -2.83 -54.08
CA ILE A 248 -6.46 -4.21 -54.54
C ILE A 248 -7.83 -4.80 -54.16
N SER A 249 -8.43 -4.31 -53.06
CA SER A 249 -9.66 -4.87 -52.50
C SER A 249 -10.33 -3.88 -51.53
N ASP A 250 -11.65 -3.80 -51.57
CA ASP A 250 -12.46 -3.07 -50.59
C ASP A 250 -12.30 -3.64 -49.15
N LEU A 251 -11.83 -4.89 -49.01
CA LEU A 251 -11.56 -5.53 -47.73
C LEU A 251 -10.22 -5.08 -47.09
N SER A 252 -9.46 -4.20 -47.76
CA SER A 252 -8.13 -3.77 -47.29
C SER A 252 -8.14 -3.01 -45.96
N GLU A 253 -9.26 -2.38 -45.55
CA GLU A 253 -9.40 -1.79 -44.21
C GLU A 253 -9.61 -2.84 -43.10
N HIS A 254 -10.03 -4.06 -43.44
CA HIS A 254 -10.38 -5.12 -42.49
C HIS A 254 -9.28 -6.16 -42.25
N VAL A 255 -8.07 -5.98 -42.81
CA VAL A 255 -7.00 -6.99 -42.78
C VAL A 255 -6.67 -7.55 -41.40
N PHE A 256 -6.67 -6.72 -40.34
CA PHE A 256 -6.38 -7.20 -38.98
C PHE A 256 -7.48 -8.08 -38.39
N ASP A 257 -8.75 -7.81 -38.69
CA ASP A 257 -9.86 -8.67 -38.25
C ASP A 257 -9.94 -9.94 -39.10
N LEU A 258 -9.63 -9.86 -40.41
CA LEU A 258 -9.52 -11.03 -41.27
C LEU A 258 -8.41 -11.99 -40.81
N ILE A 259 -7.21 -11.49 -40.47
CA ILE A 259 -6.13 -12.34 -39.94
C ILE A 259 -6.55 -13.02 -38.63
N LEU A 260 -7.26 -12.30 -37.74
CA LEU A 260 -7.76 -12.89 -36.50
C LEU A 260 -8.75 -14.03 -36.78
N GLU A 261 -9.73 -13.83 -37.65
CA GLU A 261 -10.71 -14.86 -38.00
C GLU A 261 -10.05 -16.06 -38.69
N LEU A 262 -9.13 -15.83 -39.64
CA LEU A 262 -8.39 -16.88 -40.35
C LEU A 262 -7.57 -17.76 -39.39
N TYR A 263 -6.87 -17.18 -38.41
CA TYR A 263 -6.13 -17.96 -37.40
C TYR A 263 -7.05 -18.90 -36.60
N ASN A 264 -8.29 -18.47 -36.34
CA ASN A 264 -9.31 -19.25 -35.64
C ASN A 264 -10.06 -20.24 -36.57
N ILE A 265 -9.75 -20.29 -37.86
CA ILE A 265 -10.28 -21.27 -38.83
C ILE A 265 -9.28 -22.40 -39.00
N ASP A 266 -8.05 -22.06 -39.40
CA ASP A 266 -6.91 -22.95 -39.53
C ASP A 266 -5.61 -22.14 -39.53
N SER A 267 -4.62 -22.51 -38.70
CA SER A 267 -3.37 -21.75 -38.60
C SER A 267 -2.51 -21.82 -39.88
N HIS A 268 -2.74 -22.82 -40.76
CA HIS A 268 -2.06 -22.92 -42.05
C HIS A 268 -2.38 -21.73 -42.98
N LEU A 269 -3.59 -21.16 -42.89
CA LEU A 269 -4.04 -20.02 -43.72
C LEU A 269 -3.19 -18.74 -43.55
N LEU A 270 -2.29 -18.73 -42.56
CA LEU A 270 -1.40 -17.61 -42.24
C LEU A 270 0.09 -17.98 -42.26
N LEU A 271 0.44 -19.16 -42.80
CA LEU A 271 1.82 -19.69 -42.80
C LEU A 271 2.84 -18.64 -43.27
N SER A 272 2.59 -18.00 -44.42
CA SER A 272 3.45 -16.94 -44.96
C SER A 272 3.04 -15.52 -44.56
N VAL A 273 2.04 -15.37 -43.70
CA VAL A 273 1.52 -14.09 -43.17
C VAL A 273 2.11 -13.77 -41.79
N LEU A 274 2.33 -14.77 -40.93
CA LEU A 274 2.98 -14.58 -39.63
C LEU A 274 4.37 -13.90 -39.72
N PRO A 275 5.25 -14.19 -40.70
CA PRO A 275 6.49 -13.45 -40.90
C PRO A 275 6.28 -11.98 -41.30
N GLN A 276 5.17 -11.66 -41.99
CA GLN A 276 4.80 -10.29 -42.35
C GLN A 276 4.40 -9.49 -41.09
N LEU A 277 3.71 -10.13 -40.13
CA LEU A 277 3.46 -9.54 -38.81
C LEU A 277 4.76 -9.33 -38.03
N GLU A 278 5.72 -10.25 -38.08
CA GLU A 278 7.04 -10.07 -37.46
C GLU A 278 7.83 -8.89 -38.08
N PHE A 279 7.69 -8.67 -39.40
CA PHE A 279 8.21 -7.48 -40.05
C PHE A 279 7.49 -6.21 -39.59
N LYS A 280 6.16 -6.23 -39.50
CA LYS A 280 5.34 -5.08 -39.10
C LYS A 280 5.51 -4.70 -37.62
N LEU A 281 5.88 -5.64 -36.75
CA LEU A 281 6.38 -5.35 -35.38
C LEU A 281 7.65 -4.48 -35.34
N LYS A 282 8.36 -4.35 -36.47
CA LYS A 282 9.58 -3.54 -36.66
C LYS A 282 9.29 -2.26 -37.47
N SER A 283 8.01 -1.96 -37.76
CA SER A 283 7.62 -0.75 -38.49
C SER A 283 7.95 0.52 -37.70
N ASN A 284 8.39 1.56 -38.40
CA ASN A 284 8.64 2.87 -37.80
C ASN A 284 7.34 3.59 -37.43
N ASP A 285 6.22 3.29 -38.10
CA ASP A 285 4.93 3.87 -37.75
C ASP A 285 4.41 3.31 -36.42
N ASN A 286 3.92 4.21 -35.57
CA ASN A 286 3.47 3.92 -34.22
C ASN A 286 2.05 3.32 -34.20
N GLU A 287 1.20 3.73 -35.14
CA GLU A 287 -0.19 3.34 -35.22
C GLU A 287 -0.34 1.94 -35.85
N GLU A 288 0.33 1.67 -36.96
CA GLU A 288 0.47 0.34 -37.57
C GLU A 288 1.07 -0.66 -36.57
N ARG A 289 2.19 -0.31 -35.92
CA ARG A 289 2.86 -1.20 -34.95
C ARG A 289 1.96 -1.47 -33.73
N LEU A 290 1.11 -0.52 -33.33
CA LEU A 290 0.08 -0.71 -32.30
C LEU A 290 -1.06 -1.62 -32.76
N GLN A 291 -1.53 -1.51 -34.01
CA GLN A 291 -2.56 -2.39 -34.57
C GLN A 291 -2.06 -3.85 -34.65
N VAL A 292 -0.81 -4.06 -35.07
CA VAL A 292 -0.15 -5.38 -35.10
C VAL A 292 0.00 -5.95 -33.69
N VAL A 293 0.40 -5.14 -32.70
CA VAL A 293 0.46 -5.57 -31.29
C VAL A 293 -0.93 -5.93 -30.75
N LYS A 294 -1.98 -5.17 -31.08
CA LYS A 294 -3.37 -5.50 -30.70
C LYS A 294 -3.87 -6.80 -31.34
N LEU A 295 -3.53 -7.06 -32.59
CA LEU A 295 -3.84 -8.33 -33.25
C LEU A 295 -3.13 -9.49 -32.55
N LEU A 296 -1.81 -9.39 -32.39
CA LEU A 296 -1.01 -10.45 -31.75
C LEU A 296 -1.38 -10.68 -30.28
N ALA A 297 -1.77 -9.63 -29.55
CA ALA A 297 -2.31 -9.75 -28.19
C ALA A 297 -3.58 -10.62 -28.14
N LYS A 298 -4.48 -10.51 -29.12
CA LYS A 298 -5.64 -11.41 -29.25
C LYS A 298 -5.21 -12.83 -29.62
N MET A 299 -4.29 -12.97 -30.59
CA MET A 299 -3.84 -14.29 -31.09
C MET A 299 -3.05 -15.09 -30.06
N PHE A 300 -2.10 -14.48 -29.33
CA PHE A 300 -1.37 -15.12 -28.22
C PHE A 300 -2.21 -15.23 -26.94
N GLY A 301 -3.31 -14.48 -26.80
CA GLY A 301 -4.13 -14.43 -25.59
C GLY A 301 -5.36 -15.36 -25.61
N ALA A 302 -5.71 -15.91 -26.77
CA ALA A 302 -6.80 -16.87 -26.92
C ALA A 302 -6.47 -18.20 -26.21
N LYS A 303 -7.42 -18.75 -25.44
CA LYS A 303 -7.18 -19.86 -24.51
C LYS A 303 -6.65 -21.14 -25.18
N ASP A 304 -7.05 -21.35 -26.42
CA ASP A 304 -6.72 -22.45 -27.32
C ASP A 304 -5.56 -22.13 -28.28
N SER A 305 -4.86 -21.01 -28.07
CA SER A 305 -3.69 -20.62 -28.87
C SER A 305 -2.45 -21.40 -28.50
N GLU A 306 -1.76 -21.89 -29.54
CA GLU A 306 -0.41 -22.46 -29.46
C GLU A 306 0.64 -21.57 -30.17
N LEU A 307 0.29 -20.34 -30.55
CA LEU A 307 1.12 -19.50 -31.43
C LEU A 307 2.56 -19.29 -30.92
N ALA A 308 2.76 -19.24 -29.60
CA ALA A 308 4.08 -19.10 -28.99
C ALA A 308 4.95 -20.36 -29.13
N SER A 309 4.33 -21.55 -29.12
CA SER A 309 5.00 -22.83 -29.36
C SER A 309 5.29 -23.04 -30.83
N GLN A 310 4.33 -22.68 -31.70
CA GLN A 310 4.40 -22.85 -33.16
C GLN A 310 5.33 -21.82 -33.83
N ASN A 311 5.35 -20.56 -33.37
CA ASN A 311 6.18 -19.48 -33.92
C ASN A 311 6.93 -18.69 -32.82
N LYS A 312 8.00 -19.31 -32.31
CA LYS A 312 8.89 -18.72 -31.29
C LYS A 312 9.57 -17.40 -31.73
N PRO A 313 10.02 -17.21 -33.00
CA PRO A 313 10.54 -15.92 -33.47
C PRO A 313 9.54 -14.77 -33.33
N LEU A 314 8.29 -14.98 -33.76
CA LEU A 314 7.21 -13.99 -33.62
C LEU A 314 6.89 -13.70 -32.15
N TRP A 315 6.85 -14.73 -31.30
CA TRP A 315 6.66 -14.58 -29.85
C TRP A 315 7.75 -13.71 -29.20
N GLN A 316 9.03 -13.97 -29.49
CA GLN A 316 10.14 -13.16 -28.95
C GLN A 316 10.15 -11.73 -29.53
N CYS A 317 9.80 -11.55 -30.80
CA CYS A 317 9.67 -10.22 -31.40
C CYS A 317 8.52 -9.40 -30.76
N TYR A 318 7.41 -10.08 -30.45
CA TYR A 318 6.25 -9.52 -29.75
C TYR A 318 6.57 -9.18 -28.29
N LEU A 319 7.25 -10.07 -27.55
CA LEU A 319 7.74 -9.78 -26.19
C LEU A 319 8.66 -8.54 -26.16
N GLY A 320 9.48 -8.35 -27.19
CA GLY A 320 10.28 -7.12 -27.37
C GLY A 320 9.47 -5.82 -27.34
N ARG A 321 8.17 -5.84 -27.69
CA ARG A 321 7.28 -4.66 -27.65
C ARG A 321 6.90 -4.21 -26.25
N PHE A 322 7.10 -5.02 -25.21
CA PHE A 322 7.03 -4.53 -23.83
C PHE A 322 8.03 -3.40 -23.56
N ASN A 323 9.10 -3.26 -24.36
CA ASN A 323 10.09 -2.18 -24.27
C ASN A 323 9.95 -1.13 -25.40
N ASP A 324 8.82 -1.08 -26.12
CA ASP A 324 8.59 -0.12 -27.20
C ASP A 324 8.62 1.34 -26.69
N ILE A 325 9.08 2.29 -27.51
CA ILE A 325 9.05 3.71 -27.15
C ILE A 325 7.60 4.21 -26.96
N HIS A 326 6.64 3.70 -27.74
CA HIS A 326 5.28 4.21 -27.77
C HIS A 326 4.46 3.71 -26.57
N VAL A 327 3.94 4.66 -25.77
CA VAL A 327 3.21 4.37 -24.51
C VAL A 327 1.99 3.45 -24.71
N PRO A 328 1.12 3.64 -25.74
CA PRO A 328 0.02 2.72 -26.02
C PRO A 328 0.46 1.29 -26.31
N ILE A 329 1.61 1.07 -26.95
CA ILE A 329 2.11 -0.28 -27.26
C ILE A 329 2.50 -0.99 -25.96
N ARG A 330 3.29 -0.34 -25.10
CA ARG A 330 3.65 -0.90 -23.78
C ARG A 330 2.42 -1.17 -22.91
N LEU A 331 1.42 -0.29 -22.96
CA LEU A 331 0.17 -0.45 -22.21
C LEU A 331 -0.66 -1.65 -22.73
N GLU A 332 -0.69 -1.87 -24.04
CA GLU A 332 -1.38 -3.02 -24.64
C GLU A 332 -0.69 -4.35 -24.26
N CYS A 333 0.65 -4.41 -24.35
CA CYS A 333 1.42 -5.58 -23.90
C CYS A 333 1.19 -5.90 -22.41
N VAL A 334 1.09 -4.88 -21.55
CA VAL A 334 0.79 -5.04 -20.12
C VAL A 334 -0.63 -5.55 -19.87
N LYS A 335 -1.63 -5.15 -20.67
CA LYS A 335 -2.99 -5.70 -20.60
C LYS A 335 -3.06 -7.13 -21.11
N PHE A 336 -2.39 -7.43 -22.21
CA PHE A 336 -2.22 -8.80 -22.71
C PHE A 336 -1.68 -9.75 -21.62
N ALA A 337 -0.75 -9.29 -20.78
CA ALA A 337 -0.16 -10.11 -19.73
C ALA A 337 -1.20 -10.70 -18.76
N SER A 338 -2.33 -10.03 -18.47
CA SER A 338 -3.38 -10.63 -17.62
C SER A 338 -4.03 -11.83 -18.29
N HIS A 339 -4.31 -11.75 -19.59
CA HIS A 339 -4.91 -12.85 -20.35
C HIS A 339 -3.91 -14.00 -20.50
N CYS A 340 -2.65 -13.69 -20.79
CA CYS A 340 -1.58 -14.70 -20.90
C CYS A 340 -1.37 -15.44 -19.58
N LEU A 341 -1.20 -14.74 -18.44
CA LEU A 341 -1.08 -15.37 -17.11
C LEU A 341 -2.31 -16.23 -16.77
N MET A 342 -3.52 -15.83 -17.22
CA MET A 342 -4.75 -16.56 -16.95
C MET A 342 -4.99 -17.78 -17.86
N ASN A 343 -4.35 -17.87 -19.02
CA ASN A 343 -4.63 -18.89 -20.04
C ASN A 343 -3.42 -19.79 -20.35
N HIS A 344 -2.19 -19.29 -20.25
CA HIS A 344 -0.94 -19.96 -20.60
C HIS A 344 0.09 -19.86 -19.45
N PRO A 345 -0.08 -20.64 -18.36
CA PRO A 345 0.82 -20.57 -17.19
C PRO A 345 2.28 -20.92 -17.51
N ASP A 346 2.50 -21.70 -18.56
CA ASP A 346 3.81 -22.07 -19.11
C ASP A 346 4.60 -20.88 -19.69
N LEU A 347 3.88 -19.83 -20.15
CA LEU A 347 4.44 -18.56 -20.64
C LEU A 347 4.63 -17.51 -19.53
N ALA A 348 4.12 -17.75 -18.30
CA ALA A 348 4.22 -16.79 -17.19
C ALA A 348 5.67 -16.41 -16.81
N LYS A 349 6.60 -17.35 -17.01
CA LYS A 349 8.04 -17.14 -16.81
C LYS A 349 8.59 -16.07 -17.77
N ASP A 350 8.21 -16.12 -19.05
CA ASP A 350 8.69 -15.21 -20.11
C ASP A 350 8.26 -13.76 -19.82
N LEU A 351 7.09 -13.58 -19.19
CA LEU A 351 6.55 -12.27 -18.82
C LEU A 351 7.20 -11.63 -17.60
N THR A 352 7.84 -12.42 -16.72
CA THR A 352 8.26 -11.96 -15.39
C THR A 352 9.32 -10.84 -15.46
N GLU A 353 10.27 -10.93 -16.39
CA GLU A 353 11.28 -9.88 -16.59
C GLU A 353 10.69 -8.59 -17.16
N TYR A 354 9.78 -8.69 -18.13
CA TYR A 354 9.14 -7.52 -18.73
C TYR A 354 8.21 -6.80 -17.73
N LEU A 355 7.43 -7.54 -16.94
CA LEU A 355 6.59 -6.96 -15.89
C LEU A 355 7.42 -6.30 -14.76
N LYS A 356 8.62 -6.80 -14.46
CA LYS A 356 9.57 -6.14 -13.54
C LYS A 356 9.97 -4.75 -14.01
N VAL A 357 10.28 -4.59 -15.30
CA VAL A 357 10.66 -3.28 -15.87
C VAL A 357 9.44 -2.38 -16.00
N ARG A 358 8.27 -2.92 -16.39
CA ARG A 358 7.02 -2.14 -16.51
C ARG A 358 6.46 -1.69 -15.15
N SER A 359 6.73 -2.39 -14.05
CA SER A 359 6.39 -1.89 -12.69
C SER A 359 7.21 -0.65 -12.28
N HIS A 360 8.31 -0.38 -12.99
CA HIS A 360 9.18 0.79 -12.81
C HIS A 360 9.08 1.81 -13.96
N ASP A 361 8.10 1.65 -14.86
CA ASP A 361 7.93 2.50 -16.04
C ASP A 361 7.72 3.98 -15.67
N PRO A 362 8.25 4.97 -16.42
CA PRO A 362 7.93 6.38 -16.17
C PRO A 362 6.42 6.66 -16.07
N GLU A 363 5.62 6.01 -16.93
CA GLU A 363 4.19 6.31 -17.06
C GLU A 363 3.34 5.71 -15.93
N GLU A 364 2.51 6.56 -15.32
CA GLU A 364 1.60 6.15 -14.23
C GLU A 364 0.59 5.10 -14.71
N ALA A 365 0.10 5.21 -15.95
CA ALA A 365 -0.85 4.27 -16.52
C ALA A 365 -0.25 2.85 -16.72
N ILE A 366 1.02 2.76 -17.11
CA ILE A 366 1.69 1.47 -17.31
C ILE A 366 1.93 0.80 -15.96
N ARG A 367 2.45 1.52 -14.96
CA ARG A 367 2.65 0.99 -13.60
C ARG A 367 1.34 0.58 -12.92
N HIS A 368 0.26 1.32 -13.17
CA HIS A 368 -1.09 0.98 -12.72
C HIS A 368 -1.57 -0.34 -13.35
N ASP A 369 -1.54 -0.45 -14.68
CA ASP A 369 -2.09 -1.63 -15.36
C ASP A 369 -1.23 -2.89 -15.13
N VAL A 370 0.07 -2.77 -14.81
CA VAL A 370 0.88 -3.92 -14.33
C VAL A 370 0.32 -4.51 -13.04
N ILE A 371 -0.08 -3.67 -12.08
CA ILE A 371 -0.74 -4.13 -10.86
C ILE A 371 -2.05 -4.83 -11.21
N VAL A 372 -2.90 -4.18 -12.02
CA VAL A 372 -4.21 -4.72 -12.42
C VAL A 372 -4.05 -6.09 -13.08
N SER A 373 -3.07 -6.27 -13.97
CA SER A 373 -2.84 -7.55 -14.65
C SER A 373 -2.40 -8.66 -13.70
N ILE A 374 -1.44 -8.38 -12.81
CA ILE A 374 -0.96 -9.36 -11.80
C ILE A 374 -2.08 -9.71 -10.82
N VAL A 375 -2.78 -8.70 -10.29
CA VAL A 375 -3.87 -8.87 -9.31
C VAL A 375 -5.08 -9.58 -9.92
N THR A 376 -5.37 -9.37 -11.21
CA THR A 376 -6.47 -10.07 -11.90
C THR A 376 -6.17 -11.55 -12.06
N ALA A 377 -4.94 -11.92 -12.46
CA ALA A 377 -4.52 -13.32 -12.49
C ALA A 377 -4.55 -13.95 -11.09
N ALA A 378 -3.90 -13.31 -10.11
CA ALA A 378 -3.85 -13.76 -8.72
C ALA A 378 -5.24 -13.95 -8.08
N LYS A 379 -6.21 -13.09 -8.40
CA LYS A 379 -7.60 -13.21 -7.90
C LYS A 379 -8.40 -14.32 -8.56
N LYS A 380 -8.05 -14.75 -9.78
CA LYS A 380 -8.61 -15.96 -10.41
C LYS A 380 -8.07 -17.17 -9.65
N ASP A 381 -6.76 -17.37 -9.70
CA ASP A 381 -6.02 -18.38 -8.95
C ASP A 381 -4.62 -17.86 -8.60
N ILE A 382 -4.18 -18.08 -7.37
CA ILE A 382 -2.90 -17.57 -6.86
C ILE A 382 -1.70 -18.33 -7.47
N LEU A 383 -1.90 -19.59 -7.87
CA LEU A 383 -0.87 -20.39 -8.56
C LEU A 383 -0.52 -19.87 -9.97
N LEU A 384 -1.32 -18.94 -10.51
CA LEU A 384 -1.05 -18.26 -11.80
C LEU A 384 -0.01 -17.12 -11.68
N VAL A 385 0.43 -16.79 -10.46
CA VAL A 385 1.46 -15.77 -10.22
C VAL A 385 2.56 -16.31 -9.31
N ASN A 386 3.80 -15.91 -9.60
CA ASN A 386 4.96 -16.23 -8.78
C ASN A 386 5.28 -15.09 -7.79
N ASP A 387 6.17 -15.35 -6.84
CA ASP A 387 6.54 -14.39 -5.79
C ASP A 387 7.16 -13.11 -6.33
N HIS A 388 7.81 -13.15 -7.50
CA HIS A 388 8.36 -11.95 -8.13
C HIS A 388 7.24 -11.00 -8.57
N LEU A 389 6.16 -11.52 -9.18
CA LEU A 389 5.00 -10.72 -9.57
C LEU A 389 4.31 -10.09 -8.35
N LEU A 390 4.10 -10.87 -7.29
CA LEU A 390 3.54 -10.36 -6.02
C LEU A 390 4.46 -9.33 -5.35
N ASN A 391 5.78 -9.52 -5.44
CA ASN A 391 6.76 -8.55 -4.98
C ASN A 391 6.72 -7.23 -5.79
N PHE A 392 6.49 -7.25 -7.11
CA PHE A 392 6.34 -6.01 -7.88
C PHE A 392 5.11 -5.21 -7.40
N VAL A 393 4.02 -5.88 -7.05
CA VAL A 393 2.85 -5.23 -6.41
C VAL A 393 3.21 -4.71 -5.02
N ARG A 394 3.96 -5.46 -4.20
CA ARG A 394 4.49 -5.01 -2.90
C ARG A 394 5.31 -3.72 -3.03
N GLU A 395 6.24 -3.66 -3.98
CA GLU A 395 7.04 -2.47 -4.27
C GLU A 395 6.16 -1.27 -4.67
N ARG A 396 5.09 -1.50 -5.43
CA ARG A 396 4.13 -0.44 -5.80
C ARG A 396 3.30 0.10 -4.62
N THR A 397 3.29 -0.55 -3.45
CA THR A 397 2.74 0.06 -2.22
C THR A 397 3.55 1.27 -1.72
N LEU A 398 4.75 1.51 -2.26
CA LEU A 398 5.59 2.68 -1.99
C LEU A 398 5.77 3.60 -3.22
N ASP A 399 4.96 3.43 -4.27
CA ASP A 399 5.04 4.24 -5.49
C ASP A 399 4.85 5.75 -5.22
N LYS A 400 5.53 6.61 -5.97
CA LYS A 400 5.42 8.08 -5.79
C LYS A 400 4.00 8.61 -6.11
N ARG A 401 3.14 7.86 -6.79
CA ARG A 401 1.77 8.26 -7.17
C ARG A 401 0.70 7.54 -6.35
N TRP A 402 -0.13 8.32 -5.65
CA TRP A 402 -1.24 7.84 -4.80
C TRP A 402 -2.14 6.80 -5.49
N ARG A 403 -2.55 7.05 -6.74
CA ARG A 403 -3.42 6.13 -7.51
C ARG A 403 -2.80 4.73 -7.65
N VAL A 404 -1.48 4.66 -7.88
CA VAL A 404 -0.74 3.41 -8.07
C VAL A 404 -0.58 2.68 -6.72
N ARG A 405 -0.24 3.41 -5.65
CA ARG A 405 -0.21 2.88 -4.28
C ARG A 405 -1.54 2.29 -3.85
N LYS A 406 -2.64 3.03 -4.07
CA LYS A 406 -4.00 2.61 -3.74
C LYS A 406 -4.36 1.29 -4.42
N GLU A 407 -4.07 1.15 -5.72
CA GLU A 407 -4.39 -0.07 -6.46
C GLU A 407 -3.56 -1.26 -5.95
N ALA A 408 -2.27 -1.07 -5.67
CA ALA A 408 -1.40 -2.09 -5.08
C ALA A 408 -1.90 -2.57 -3.71
N MET A 409 -2.23 -1.64 -2.81
CA MET A 409 -2.74 -1.95 -1.47
C MET A 409 -4.09 -2.67 -1.52
N MET A 410 -5.02 -2.19 -2.36
CA MET A 410 -6.33 -2.82 -2.54
C MET A 410 -6.23 -4.20 -3.20
N GLY A 411 -5.29 -4.40 -4.12
CA GLY A 411 -5.02 -5.69 -4.76
C GLY A 411 -4.48 -6.72 -3.76
N LEU A 412 -3.47 -6.35 -2.97
CA LEU A 412 -2.93 -7.20 -1.91
C LEU A 412 -3.97 -7.52 -0.83
N ALA A 413 -4.80 -6.55 -0.44
CA ALA A 413 -5.91 -6.78 0.50
C ALA A 413 -6.94 -7.80 -0.03
N GLN A 414 -7.27 -7.75 -1.32
CA GLN A 414 -8.15 -8.72 -1.96
C GLN A 414 -7.52 -10.12 -2.06
N ILE A 415 -6.22 -10.21 -2.32
CA ILE A 415 -5.45 -11.46 -2.31
C ILE A 415 -5.42 -12.06 -0.89
N TYR A 416 -5.09 -11.26 0.13
CA TYR A 416 -5.09 -11.69 1.53
C TYR A 416 -6.44 -12.25 1.98
N LYS A 417 -7.55 -11.53 1.69
CA LYS A 417 -8.90 -11.96 2.09
C LYS A 417 -9.26 -13.34 1.52
N LYS A 418 -8.89 -13.64 0.27
CA LYS A 418 -9.20 -14.90 -0.41
C LYS A 418 -8.23 -16.04 -0.05
N TYR A 419 -6.93 -15.76 0.00
CA TYR A 419 -5.92 -16.83 0.04
C TYR A 419 -5.23 -17.02 1.39
N ALA A 420 -5.27 -16.03 2.28
CA ALA A 420 -4.82 -16.19 3.67
C ALA A 420 -6.03 -16.39 4.59
N LEU A 421 -6.88 -15.37 4.76
CA LEU A 421 -8.01 -15.39 5.70
C LEU A 421 -9.03 -16.51 5.41
N GLN A 422 -9.28 -16.81 4.13
CA GLN A 422 -10.16 -17.91 3.71
C GLN A 422 -9.40 -19.18 3.28
N SER A 423 -8.06 -19.14 3.26
CA SER A 423 -7.18 -20.25 2.82
C SER A 423 -7.64 -20.96 1.53
N ALA A 424 -8.20 -20.22 0.56
CA ALA A 424 -8.90 -20.79 -0.61
C ALA A 424 -8.01 -21.55 -1.63
N ALA A 425 -6.69 -21.62 -1.38
CA ALA A 425 -5.74 -22.47 -2.11
C ALA A 425 -4.89 -23.36 -1.18
N GLY A 426 -5.35 -23.60 0.06
CA GLY A 426 -4.68 -24.40 1.09
C GLY A 426 -3.68 -23.62 1.95
N LYS A 427 -3.28 -24.23 3.08
CA LYS A 427 -2.43 -23.58 4.11
C LYS A 427 -1.04 -23.17 3.59
N ASP A 428 -0.49 -23.85 2.57
CA ASP A 428 0.84 -23.51 2.04
C ASP A 428 0.82 -22.30 1.10
N ALA A 429 -0.24 -22.13 0.30
CA ALA A 429 -0.47 -20.90 -0.46
C ALA A 429 -0.75 -19.71 0.49
N ALA A 430 -1.40 -19.94 1.63
CA ALA A 430 -1.56 -18.92 2.68
C ALA A 430 -0.19 -18.48 3.27
N LYS A 431 0.74 -19.42 3.52
CA LYS A 431 2.12 -19.11 3.97
C LYS A 431 2.90 -18.27 2.96
N GLN A 432 2.80 -18.59 1.66
CA GLN A 432 3.45 -17.85 0.57
C GLN A 432 3.17 -16.32 0.62
N ILE A 433 1.94 -15.95 1.02
CA ILE A 433 1.49 -14.56 1.10
C ILE A 433 1.39 -14.01 2.54
N ALA A 434 1.93 -14.71 3.54
CA ALA A 434 1.79 -14.35 4.96
C ALA A 434 2.37 -12.96 5.32
N TRP A 435 3.28 -12.43 4.50
CA TRP A 435 3.86 -11.09 4.64
C TRP A 435 2.89 -9.94 4.28
N ILE A 436 1.76 -10.23 3.62
CA ILE A 436 0.83 -9.18 3.15
C ILE A 436 0.21 -8.42 4.34
N LYS A 437 -0.22 -9.14 5.39
CA LYS A 437 -0.82 -8.54 6.60
C LYS A 437 0.11 -7.52 7.25
N ASP A 438 1.40 -7.85 7.36
CA ASP A 438 2.39 -6.99 8.02
C ASP A 438 2.71 -5.78 7.14
N LYS A 439 2.99 -6.02 5.84
CA LYS A 439 3.35 -4.93 4.92
C LYS A 439 2.19 -3.96 4.66
N LEU A 440 0.93 -4.39 4.71
CA LEU A 440 -0.21 -3.47 4.65
C LEU A 440 -0.31 -2.60 5.91
N LEU A 441 -0.05 -3.13 7.11
CA LEU A 441 -0.05 -2.33 8.34
C LEU A 441 1.18 -1.41 8.47
N HIS A 442 2.34 -1.79 7.92
CA HIS A 442 3.52 -0.92 7.85
C HIS A 442 3.30 0.38 7.09
N ILE A 443 2.33 0.43 6.17
CA ILE A 443 1.93 1.66 5.49
C ILE A 443 1.38 2.71 6.48
N TYR A 444 0.92 2.32 7.67
CA TYR A 444 0.45 3.29 8.67
C TYR A 444 1.57 4.21 9.22
N TYR A 445 2.84 3.86 9.04
CA TYR A 445 3.99 4.74 9.34
C TYR A 445 4.20 5.85 8.29
N GLN A 446 3.51 5.80 7.14
CA GLN A 446 3.63 6.83 6.12
C GLN A 446 2.96 8.13 6.57
N ASN A 447 3.65 9.26 6.36
CA ASN A 447 3.15 10.59 6.70
C ASN A 447 1.84 10.95 5.96
N SER A 448 1.64 10.37 4.77
CA SER A 448 0.44 10.53 3.95
C SER A 448 -0.82 10.19 4.74
N ILE A 449 -1.81 11.08 4.70
CA ILE A 449 -3.10 10.84 5.36
C ILE A 449 -3.91 9.82 4.55
N ASP A 450 -3.98 9.98 3.23
CA ASP A 450 -4.75 9.12 2.33
C ASP A 450 -4.37 7.64 2.47
N ASP A 451 -3.07 7.35 2.58
CA ASP A 451 -2.53 6.01 2.81
C ASP A 451 -2.98 5.44 4.16
N ARG A 452 -2.83 6.19 5.26
CA ARG A 452 -3.27 5.76 6.60
C ARG A 452 -4.77 5.48 6.68
N LEU A 453 -5.58 6.29 6.02
CA LEU A 453 -7.03 6.08 5.93
C LEU A 453 -7.41 4.87 5.07
N LEU A 454 -6.61 4.55 4.06
CA LEU A 454 -6.81 3.35 3.27
C LEU A 454 -6.41 2.09 4.05
N VAL A 455 -5.36 2.14 4.88
CA VAL A 455 -5.01 1.04 5.80
C VAL A 455 -6.13 0.77 6.81
N GLU A 456 -6.72 1.82 7.42
CA GLU A 456 -7.90 1.69 8.29
C GLU A 456 -9.08 0.99 7.57
N ARG A 457 -9.38 1.39 6.32
CA ARG A 457 -10.42 0.76 5.51
C ARG A 457 -10.09 -0.69 5.12
N ILE A 458 -8.84 -0.96 4.74
CA ILE A 458 -8.36 -2.29 4.36
C ILE A 458 -8.46 -3.25 5.54
N PHE A 459 -8.04 -2.80 6.73
CA PHE A 459 -8.18 -3.57 7.96
C PHE A 459 -9.64 -3.95 8.22
N ALA A 460 -10.55 -2.98 8.17
CA ALA A 460 -11.98 -3.17 8.41
C ALA A 460 -12.75 -4.00 7.36
N GLN A 461 -12.25 -4.13 6.14
CA GLN A 461 -12.96 -4.79 5.03
C GLN A 461 -12.32 -6.12 4.58
N TYR A 462 -11.01 -6.28 4.78
CA TYR A 462 -10.24 -7.39 4.20
C TYR A 462 -9.37 -8.16 5.21
N MET A 463 -8.92 -7.54 6.31
CA MET A 463 -8.10 -8.22 7.31
C MET A 463 -8.95 -8.78 8.45
N VAL A 464 -9.79 -7.93 9.07
CA VAL A 464 -10.82 -8.32 10.04
C VAL A 464 -12.16 -7.75 9.54
N PRO A 465 -12.94 -8.51 8.75
CA PRO A 465 -14.17 -8.01 8.16
C PRO A 465 -15.21 -7.62 9.21
N HIS A 466 -15.59 -6.35 9.25
CA HIS A 466 -16.56 -5.78 10.20
C HIS A 466 -17.94 -6.45 10.20
N ASN A 467 -18.30 -7.09 9.09
CA ASN A 467 -19.60 -7.74 8.89
C ASN A 467 -19.71 -9.16 9.47
N LEU A 468 -18.65 -9.68 10.10
CA LEU A 468 -18.67 -10.93 10.87
C LEU A 468 -19.45 -10.80 12.19
N GLU A 469 -19.96 -11.93 12.70
CA GLU A 469 -20.51 -12.00 14.06
C GLU A 469 -19.45 -11.56 15.08
N THR A 470 -19.83 -11.01 16.23
CA THR A 470 -18.90 -10.52 17.26
C THR A 470 -17.92 -11.60 17.74
N THR A 471 -18.35 -12.84 17.90
CA THR A 471 -17.47 -13.95 18.26
C THR A 471 -16.46 -14.26 17.15
N GLU A 472 -16.92 -14.36 15.90
CA GLU A 472 -16.09 -14.62 14.72
C GLU A 472 -15.09 -13.49 14.43
N ARG A 473 -15.56 -12.25 14.54
CA ARG A 473 -14.78 -11.01 14.35
C ARG A 473 -13.62 -10.93 15.34
N MET A 474 -13.88 -11.31 16.60
CA MET A 474 -12.85 -11.29 17.65
C MET A 474 -11.95 -12.53 17.63
N LYS A 475 -12.44 -13.70 17.19
CA LYS A 475 -11.59 -14.86 16.84
C LYS A 475 -10.60 -14.48 15.72
N CYS A 476 -11.10 -13.88 14.64
CA CYS A 476 -10.30 -13.39 13.52
C CYS A 476 -9.25 -12.35 13.96
N LEU A 477 -9.64 -11.36 14.77
CA LEU A 477 -8.71 -10.36 15.32
C LEU A 477 -7.64 -10.98 16.24
N TYR A 478 -8.00 -11.96 17.07
CA TYR A 478 -7.09 -12.65 17.97
C TYR A 478 -5.96 -13.35 17.23
N TYR A 479 -6.29 -14.23 16.27
CA TYR A 479 -5.29 -14.96 15.49
C TYR A 479 -4.50 -14.07 14.52
N LEU A 480 -5.11 -13.01 13.97
CA LEU A 480 -4.37 -11.99 13.24
C LEU A 480 -3.33 -11.30 14.15
N TYR A 481 -3.74 -10.76 15.30
CA TYR A 481 -2.84 -10.05 16.21
C TYR A 481 -1.72 -10.95 16.75
N ALA A 482 -1.99 -12.24 16.93
CA ALA A 482 -0.99 -13.25 17.32
C ALA A 482 0.05 -13.59 16.23
N THR A 483 -0.24 -13.33 14.96
CA THR A 483 0.64 -13.68 13.82
C THR A 483 1.30 -12.46 13.13
N LEU A 484 0.99 -11.24 13.55
CA LEU A 484 1.61 -10.00 13.06
C LEU A 484 3.04 -9.79 13.59
N ASP A 485 3.88 -9.11 12.80
CA ASP A 485 5.18 -8.62 13.30
C ASP A 485 5.02 -7.41 14.25
N LEU A 486 6.07 -7.10 15.04
CA LEU A 486 6.07 -6.02 16.03
C LEU A 486 5.71 -4.64 15.45
N ASN A 487 6.17 -4.33 14.24
CA ASN A 487 5.91 -3.05 13.61
C ASN A 487 4.46 -2.96 13.12
N ALA A 488 3.90 -4.06 12.63
CA ALA A 488 2.49 -4.15 12.27
C ALA A 488 1.56 -4.10 13.50
N VAL A 489 1.92 -4.76 14.60
CA VAL A 489 1.25 -4.66 15.91
C VAL A 489 1.25 -3.21 16.42
N LYS A 490 2.41 -2.56 16.45
CA LYS A 490 2.53 -1.13 16.82
C LYS A 490 1.70 -0.21 15.93
N ALA A 491 1.68 -0.44 14.61
CA ALA A 491 0.88 0.34 13.67
C ALA A 491 -0.62 0.25 13.98
N LEU A 492 -1.12 -0.97 14.24
CA LEU A 492 -2.51 -1.20 14.65
C LEU A 492 -2.82 -0.58 16.03
N ASN A 493 -1.87 -0.61 16.96
CA ASN A 493 -2.02 0.02 18.27
C ASN A 493 -2.07 1.56 18.19
N GLU A 494 -1.30 2.16 17.28
CA GLU A 494 -1.37 3.61 17.00
C GLU A 494 -2.66 3.98 16.24
N MET A 495 -3.19 3.10 15.38
CA MET A 495 -4.48 3.25 14.72
C MET A 495 -5.62 3.38 15.75
N TRP A 496 -5.73 2.45 16.71
CA TRP A 496 -6.74 2.51 17.79
C TRP A 496 -6.60 3.78 18.64
N LYS A 497 -5.36 4.21 18.92
CA LYS A 497 -5.07 5.44 19.64
C LYS A 497 -5.46 6.70 18.85
N CYS A 498 -5.23 6.73 17.53
CA CYS A 498 -5.67 7.80 16.64
C CYS A 498 -7.19 7.92 16.58
N GLN A 499 -7.90 6.80 16.44
CA GLN A 499 -9.37 6.75 16.42
C GLN A 499 -9.96 7.21 17.75
N ASN A 500 -9.47 6.70 18.90
CA ASN A 500 -9.88 7.17 20.23
C ASN A 500 -9.71 8.70 20.38
N LEU A 501 -8.55 9.24 19.97
CA LEU A 501 -8.27 10.67 20.06
C LEU A 501 -9.24 11.48 19.18
N LEU A 502 -9.55 11.01 17.97
CA LEU A 502 -10.49 11.66 17.06
C LEU A 502 -11.93 11.63 17.58
N ARG A 503 -12.38 10.52 18.18
CA ARG A 503 -13.70 10.40 18.83
C ARG A 503 -13.85 11.45 19.94
N HIS A 504 -12.83 11.64 20.78
CA HIS A 504 -12.81 12.70 21.78
C HIS A 504 -12.83 14.10 21.15
N GLN A 505 -12.07 14.35 20.08
CA GLN A 505 -12.08 15.65 19.38
C GLN A 505 -13.45 16.01 18.79
N VAL A 506 -14.19 15.03 18.25
CA VAL A 506 -15.57 15.23 17.75
C VAL A 506 -16.56 15.41 18.89
N LYS A 507 -16.41 14.69 20.01
CA LYS A 507 -17.21 14.92 21.22
C LYS A 507 -17.00 16.35 21.77
N ASP A 508 -15.77 16.80 21.91
CA ASP A 508 -15.46 18.16 22.36
C ASP A 508 -16.05 19.23 21.43
N LEU A 509 -16.08 18.96 20.12
CA LEU A 509 -16.73 19.84 19.14
C LEU A 509 -18.26 19.90 19.33
N LEU A 510 -18.90 18.75 19.56
CA LEU A 510 -20.34 18.68 19.87
C LEU A 510 -20.67 19.42 21.17
N ASP A 511 -19.88 19.23 22.22
CA ASP A 511 -20.10 19.85 23.52
C ASP A 511 -19.79 21.37 23.51
N LEU A 512 -18.95 21.86 22.59
CA LEU A 512 -18.82 23.30 22.28
C LEU A 512 -20.02 23.85 21.49
N ILE A 513 -20.57 23.08 20.53
CA ILE A 513 -21.75 23.48 19.75
C ILE A 513 -23.03 23.56 20.61
N LYS A 514 -23.08 22.84 21.73
CA LYS A 514 -24.16 22.93 22.73
C LYS A 514 -24.05 24.15 23.66
N GLN A 515 -22.90 24.81 23.75
CA GLN A 515 -22.71 25.98 24.61
C GLN A 515 -23.36 27.22 24.01
N PRO A 516 -23.73 28.22 24.82
CA PRO A 516 -24.15 29.54 24.31
C PRO A 516 -23.16 30.09 23.29
N LYS A 517 -23.67 30.54 22.15
CA LYS A 517 -22.85 31.05 21.04
C LYS A 517 -22.29 32.42 21.40
N THR A 518 -20.97 32.49 21.53
CA THR A 518 -20.18 33.68 21.88
C THR A 518 -18.93 33.68 21.01
N ASP A 519 -18.27 34.82 20.84
CA ASP A 519 -17.02 34.89 20.07
C ASP A 519 -15.93 33.95 20.61
N ALA A 520 -15.93 33.71 21.93
CA ALA A 520 -15.05 32.73 22.58
C ALA A 520 -15.39 31.29 22.15
N SER A 521 -16.66 30.87 22.22
CA SER A 521 -17.06 29.51 21.80
C SER A 521 -16.95 29.32 20.28
N VAL A 522 -17.25 30.33 19.46
CA VAL A 522 -17.02 30.29 18.00
C VAL A 522 -15.53 30.12 17.67
N LYS A 523 -14.63 30.83 18.36
CA LYS A 523 -13.17 30.70 18.19
C LYS A 523 -12.66 29.33 18.65
N ALA A 524 -13.25 28.75 19.70
CA ALA A 524 -12.96 27.39 20.15
C ALA A 524 -13.44 26.32 19.15
N ILE A 525 -14.66 26.46 18.61
CA ILE A 525 -15.23 25.61 17.54
C ILE A 525 -14.31 25.62 16.31
N PHE A 526 -13.91 26.81 15.83
CA PHE A 526 -12.98 26.92 14.69
C PHE A 526 -11.62 26.26 14.99
N SER A 527 -11.12 26.39 16.22
CA SER A 527 -9.88 25.74 16.65
C SER A 527 -10.00 24.21 16.68
N LYS A 528 -11.13 23.64 17.13
CA LYS A 528 -11.39 22.19 17.06
C LYS A 528 -11.55 21.68 15.63
N VAL A 529 -12.22 22.45 14.77
CA VAL A 529 -12.29 22.17 13.32
C VAL A 529 -10.88 22.10 12.72
N MET A 530 -10.00 23.06 13.01
CA MET A 530 -8.61 23.06 12.54
C MET A 530 -7.74 21.90 13.06
N VAL A 531 -8.17 21.18 14.10
CA VAL A 531 -7.52 19.96 14.59
C VAL A 531 -8.08 18.73 13.88
N ILE A 532 -9.42 18.59 13.79
CA ILE A 532 -10.09 17.47 13.12
C ILE A 532 -9.69 17.39 11.64
N THR A 533 -9.56 18.53 10.95
CA THR A 533 -9.23 18.55 9.51
C THR A 533 -7.82 18.09 9.18
N ARG A 534 -6.90 18.03 10.17
CA ARG A 534 -5.56 17.43 10.01
C ARG A 534 -5.60 15.90 9.97
N ASN A 535 -6.72 15.30 10.37
CA ASN A 535 -6.99 13.86 10.41
C ASN A 535 -7.86 13.38 9.22
N LEU A 536 -8.02 14.23 8.19
CA LEU A 536 -8.85 14.02 7.00
C LEU A 536 -8.03 14.28 5.71
N PRO A 537 -8.42 13.69 4.56
CA PRO A 537 -7.74 13.93 3.28
C PRO A 537 -8.07 15.34 2.76
N ASP A 538 -7.22 15.89 1.88
CA ASP A 538 -7.33 17.28 1.39
C ASP A 538 -7.69 18.29 2.50
N PRO A 539 -6.77 18.55 3.46
CA PRO A 539 -7.08 19.35 4.65
C PRO A 539 -7.52 20.80 4.33
N GLY A 540 -7.22 21.29 3.12
CA GLY A 540 -7.72 22.57 2.62
C GLY A 540 -9.23 22.53 2.37
N LYS A 541 -9.72 21.57 1.56
CA LYS A 541 -11.18 21.39 1.38
C LYS A 541 -11.86 20.91 2.65
N ALA A 542 -11.20 20.08 3.46
CA ALA A 542 -11.75 19.60 4.72
C ALA A 542 -12.10 20.76 5.67
N GLN A 543 -11.35 21.87 5.67
CA GLN A 543 -11.66 23.04 6.50
C GLN A 543 -12.98 23.72 6.10
N ASP A 544 -13.23 23.92 4.80
CA ASP A 544 -14.50 24.47 4.31
C ASP A 544 -15.67 23.50 4.54
N PHE A 545 -15.45 22.19 4.33
CA PHE A 545 -16.48 21.17 4.58
C PHE A 545 -16.80 21.00 6.06
N MET A 546 -15.81 21.05 6.95
CA MET A 546 -16.05 21.01 8.39
C MET A 546 -16.72 22.28 8.91
N LYS A 547 -16.43 23.47 8.35
CA LYS A 547 -17.20 24.70 8.63
C LYS A 547 -18.68 24.56 8.21
N LYS A 548 -18.95 23.92 7.07
CA LYS A 548 -20.32 23.59 6.66
C LYS A 548 -20.95 22.55 7.60
N PHE A 549 -20.18 21.58 8.10
CA PHE A 549 -20.67 20.55 9.01
C PHE A 549 -20.99 21.10 10.40
N THR A 550 -20.20 22.04 10.93
CA THR A 550 -20.54 22.72 12.20
C THR A 550 -21.84 23.51 12.08
N GLN A 551 -22.11 24.18 10.94
CA GLN A 551 -23.40 24.82 10.71
C GLN A 551 -24.54 23.79 10.72
N VAL A 552 -24.40 22.67 10.00
CA VAL A 552 -25.41 21.59 10.01
C VAL A 552 -25.59 20.97 11.41
N LEU A 553 -24.56 20.91 12.24
CA LEU A 553 -24.64 20.45 13.63
C LEU A 553 -25.26 21.49 14.57
N GLU A 554 -25.08 22.79 14.32
CA GLU A 554 -25.79 23.88 15.01
C GLU A 554 -27.30 23.86 14.69
N ASP A 555 -27.67 23.54 13.44
CA ASP A 555 -29.06 23.60 12.96
C ASP A 555 -29.85 22.27 13.17
N ASP A 556 -29.27 21.10 12.84
CA ASP A 556 -29.95 19.80 12.91
C ASP A 556 -29.60 19.02 14.19
N GLU A 557 -30.46 19.18 15.20
CA GLU A 557 -30.39 18.47 16.48
C GLU A 557 -30.50 16.93 16.33
N LYS A 558 -31.11 16.41 15.26
CA LYS A 558 -31.22 14.96 15.01
C LYS A 558 -29.91 14.39 14.49
N ILE A 559 -29.21 15.10 13.60
CA ILE A 559 -27.84 14.74 13.20
C ILE A 559 -26.90 14.84 14.41
N ARG A 560 -27.03 15.90 15.21
CA ARG A 560 -26.26 16.08 16.46
C ARG A 560 -26.42 14.88 17.40
N LYS A 561 -27.67 14.49 17.72
CA LYS A 561 -27.98 13.32 18.56
C LYS A 561 -27.41 12.00 18.02
N GLN A 562 -27.48 11.76 16.70
CA GLN A 562 -26.88 10.56 16.11
C GLN A 562 -25.34 10.55 16.22
N LEU A 563 -24.70 11.71 16.05
CA LEU A 563 -23.24 11.84 16.20
C LEU A 563 -22.80 11.70 17.66
N GLU A 564 -23.59 12.21 18.61
CA GLU A 564 -23.38 12.04 20.05
C GLU A 564 -23.42 10.56 20.48
N VAL A 565 -24.36 9.77 19.95
CA VAL A 565 -24.36 8.31 20.16
C VAL A 565 -23.11 7.68 19.55
N LEU A 566 -22.77 8.02 18.29
CA LEU A 566 -21.63 7.44 17.58
C LEU A 566 -20.27 7.66 18.29
N VAL A 567 -20.07 8.81 18.94
CA VAL A 567 -18.85 9.10 19.72
C VAL A 567 -18.93 8.66 21.18
N SER A 568 -20.05 8.11 21.64
CA SER A 568 -20.18 7.57 23.00
C SER A 568 -19.19 6.43 23.23
N PRO A 569 -18.49 6.37 24.38
CA PRO A 569 -17.63 5.23 24.70
C PRO A 569 -18.40 3.92 24.95
N THR A 570 -19.73 3.97 25.01
CA THR A 570 -20.64 2.80 25.15
C THR A 570 -21.34 2.40 23.85
N CYS A 571 -21.05 3.04 22.71
CA CYS A 571 -21.69 2.73 21.43
C CYS A 571 -21.26 1.32 20.94
N SER A 572 -22.22 0.43 20.68
CA SER A 572 -21.92 -0.85 20.02
C SER A 572 -21.71 -0.69 18.51
N CYS A 573 -21.06 -1.65 17.87
CA CYS A 573 -20.82 -1.63 16.42
C CYS A 573 -22.15 -1.61 15.64
N LYS A 574 -23.20 -2.29 16.15
CA LYS A 574 -24.55 -2.25 15.56
C LYS A 574 -25.25 -0.91 15.73
N GLN A 575 -25.06 -0.22 16.86
CA GLN A 575 -25.52 1.17 17.02
C GLN A 575 -24.75 2.11 16.07
N ALA A 576 -23.44 1.90 15.90
CA ALA A 576 -22.60 2.72 15.03
C ALA A 576 -23.00 2.59 13.55
N GLU A 577 -23.21 1.37 13.06
CA GLU A 577 -23.79 1.11 11.73
C GLU A 577 -25.10 1.89 11.52
N GLY A 578 -26.00 1.88 12.52
CA GLY A 578 -27.25 2.63 12.49
C GLY A 578 -27.05 4.15 12.41
N CYS A 579 -26.19 4.71 13.26
CA CYS A 579 -25.92 6.14 13.32
C CYS A 579 -25.29 6.67 12.03
N VAL A 580 -24.28 5.96 11.50
CA VAL A 580 -23.62 6.34 10.23
C VAL A 580 -24.60 6.31 9.05
N ARG A 581 -25.52 5.35 9.03
CA ARG A 581 -26.58 5.22 8.02
C ARG A 581 -27.54 6.40 8.05
N GLU A 582 -28.07 6.77 9.21
CA GLU A 582 -29.00 7.90 9.34
C GLU A 582 -28.33 9.27 9.11
N ILE A 583 -27.09 9.49 9.58
CA ILE A 583 -26.34 10.72 9.27
C ILE A 583 -26.09 10.82 7.75
N THR A 584 -25.64 9.74 7.11
CA THR A 584 -25.41 9.70 5.65
C THR A 584 -26.68 9.98 4.87
N LYS A 585 -27.82 9.41 5.29
CA LYS A 585 -29.13 9.59 4.66
C LYS A 585 -29.65 11.03 4.78
N LYS A 586 -29.38 11.72 5.90
CA LYS A 586 -29.77 13.13 6.11
C LYS A 586 -28.88 14.13 5.39
N LEU A 587 -27.59 13.84 5.25
CA LEU A 587 -26.63 14.69 4.52
C LEU A 587 -26.62 14.43 3.00
N GLY A 588 -27.17 13.29 2.56
CA GLY A 588 -27.34 12.94 1.16
C GLY A 588 -28.54 13.65 0.52
N ASN A 589 -28.38 14.05 -0.74
CA ASN A 589 -29.48 14.49 -1.59
C ASN A 589 -29.55 13.50 -2.78
N PRO A 590 -30.67 12.77 -2.99
CA PRO A 590 -30.80 11.83 -4.11
C PRO A 590 -30.48 12.45 -5.48
N LYS A 591 -30.68 13.76 -5.64
CA LYS A 591 -30.39 14.49 -6.89
C LYS A 591 -28.91 14.79 -7.13
N GLN A 592 -28.01 14.45 -6.19
CA GLN A 592 -26.55 14.66 -6.30
C GLN A 592 -25.77 13.50 -5.65
N PRO A 593 -25.61 12.35 -6.33
CA PRO A 593 -24.83 11.21 -5.81
C PRO A 593 -23.34 11.54 -5.61
N THR A 594 -22.78 12.47 -6.38
CA THR A 594 -21.36 12.87 -6.38
C THR A 594 -21.08 14.10 -5.51
N ASN A 595 -21.64 14.17 -4.30
CA ASN A 595 -21.49 15.29 -3.36
C ASN A 595 -20.17 15.19 -2.54
N PRO A 596 -19.14 16.02 -2.79
CA PRO A 596 -17.83 15.87 -2.13
C PRO A 596 -17.84 16.24 -0.63
N PHE A 597 -18.82 17.03 -0.19
CA PHE A 597 -19.04 17.30 1.23
C PHE A 597 -19.51 16.03 1.96
N LEU A 598 -20.40 15.24 1.34
CA LEU A 598 -20.84 13.96 1.91
C LEU A 598 -19.69 12.95 1.95
N GLU A 599 -18.85 12.92 0.92
CA GLU A 599 -17.63 12.09 0.87
C GLU A 599 -16.67 12.43 2.03
N MET A 600 -16.40 13.72 2.26
CA MET A 600 -15.57 14.16 3.38
C MET A 600 -16.14 13.75 4.76
N ILE A 601 -17.46 13.83 4.93
CA ILE A 601 -18.10 13.39 6.18
C ILE A 601 -18.13 11.87 6.31
N LYS A 602 -18.24 11.10 5.22
CA LYS A 602 -18.06 9.64 5.26
C LYS A 602 -16.67 9.26 5.77
N PHE A 603 -15.60 9.90 5.28
CA PHE A 603 -14.25 9.69 5.82
C PHE A 603 -14.17 10.00 7.33
N LEU A 604 -14.82 11.06 7.82
CA LEU A 604 -14.86 11.34 9.27
C LEU A 604 -15.62 10.25 10.04
N LEU A 605 -16.82 9.88 9.58
CA LEU A 605 -17.70 8.90 10.22
C LEU A 605 -17.04 7.52 10.32
N GLU A 606 -16.38 7.05 9.25
CA GLU A 606 -15.71 5.75 9.19
C GLU A 606 -14.56 5.61 10.20
N ARG A 607 -13.92 6.72 10.62
CA ARG A 607 -12.85 6.71 11.64
C ARG A 607 -13.32 6.79 13.09
N ILE A 608 -14.53 7.33 13.32
CA ILE A 608 -15.06 7.57 14.67
C ILE A 608 -16.13 6.54 15.07
N ALA A 609 -16.67 5.78 14.11
CA ALA A 609 -17.48 4.62 14.38
C ALA A 609 -16.63 3.52 15.06
N PRO A 610 -17.08 2.93 16.18
CA PRO A 610 -16.56 1.63 16.61
C PRO A 610 -17.00 0.58 15.57
N VAL A 611 -16.01 -0.04 14.90
CA VAL A 611 -16.22 -1.03 13.84
C VAL A 611 -15.89 -2.46 14.30
N HIS A 612 -14.95 -2.59 15.25
CA HIS A 612 -14.51 -3.88 15.79
C HIS A 612 -14.66 -3.99 17.31
N ILE A 613 -14.54 -2.88 18.03
CA ILE A 613 -14.37 -2.85 19.49
C ILE A 613 -15.56 -2.16 20.16
N ASP A 614 -16.35 -2.96 20.86
CA ASP A 614 -17.39 -2.56 21.81
C ASP A 614 -17.43 -3.54 23.00
N THR A 615 -18.40 -3.37 23.90
CA THR A 615 -18.49 -4.16 25.14
C THR A 615 -18.66 -5.66 24.88
N GLU A 616 -19.52 -6.04 23.93
CA GLU A 616 -19.71 -7.43 23.53
C GLU A 616 -18.43 -8.02 22.92
N SER A 617 -17.73 -7.22 22.11
CA SER A 617 -16.47 -7.61 21.46
C SER A 617 -15.33 -7.84 22.46
N ILE A 618 -15.21 -7.01 23.51
CA ILE A 618 -14.26 -7.26 24.60
C ILE A 618 -14.63 -8.54 25.36
N SER A 619 -15.92 -8.75 25.66
CA SER A 619 -16.39 -9.98 26.31
C SER A 619 -16.15 -11.24 25.48
N ALA A 620 -16.25 -11.16 24.15
CA ALA A 620 -15.90 -12.26 23.24
C ALA A 620 -14.38 -12.52 23.21
N LEU A 621 -13.56 -11.46 23.16
CA LEU A 621 -12.10 -11.58 23.11
C LEU A 621 -11.51 -12.22 24.38
N ILE A 622 -11.94 -11.79 25.58
CA ILE A 622 -11.46 -12.40 26.83
C ILE A 622 -11.90 -13.86 26.95
N LYS A 623 -13.08 -14.21 26.45
CA LYS A 623 -13.53 -15.61 26.36
C LYS A 623 -12.68 -16.44 25.39
N GLN A 624 -12.28 -15.88 24.24
CA GLN A 624 -11.37 -16.59 23.32
C GLN A 624 -9.97 -16.80 23.93
N VAL A 625 -9.42 -15.80 24.65
CA VAL A 625 -8.14 -15.96 25.37
C VAL A 625 -8.26 -17.03 26.46
N ASN A 626 -9.38 -17.09 27.19
CA ASN A 626 -9.62 -18.14 28.18
C ASN A 626 -9.69 -19.54 27.54
N LYS A 627 -10.29 -19.70 26.35
CA LYS A 627 -10.27 -20.98 25.62
C LYS A 627 -8.86 -21.45 25.24
N SER A 628 -7.95 -20.54 24.89
CA SER A 628 -6.56 -20.92 24.64
C SER A 628 -5.86 -21.33 25.94
N ILE A 629 -6.18 -20.67 27.06
CA ILE A 629 -5.65 -21.00 28.40
C ILE A 629 -6.15 -22.37 28.91
N ASP A 630 -7.42 -22.74 28.62
CA ASP A 630 -8.01 -24.02 29.05
C ASP A 630 -7.86 -25.17 28.02
N GLY A 631 -7.28 -24.89 26.85
CA GLY A 631 -7.04 -25.87 25.78
C GLY A 631 -8.25 -26.20 24.90
N THR A 632 -9.32 -25.39 24.95
CA THR A 632 -10.53 -25.56 24.11
C THR A 632 -10.61 -24.59 22.91
N ALA A 633 -9.49 -23.94 22.56
CA ALA A 633 -9.37 -23.09 21.37
C ALA A 633 -8.79 -23.84 20.15
N ASP A 634 -8.99 -23.26 18.97
CA ASP A 634 -8.58 -23.82 17.67
C ASP A 634 -7.13 -23.47 17.29
N ASP A 635 -6.25 -23.18 18.25
CA ASP A 635 -4.96 -22.49 18.04
C ASP A 635 -4.04 -23.19 17.00
N GLU A 636 -3.85 -24.51 17.16
CA GLU A 636 -3.06 -25.35 16.24
C GLU A 636 -3.69 -25.42 14.83
N ASP A 637 -5.02 -25.39 14.73
CA ASP A 637 -5.73 -25.44 13.44
C ASP A 637 -5.68 -24.09 12.71
N GLU A 638 -5.73 -22.98 13.44
CA GLU A 638 -5.47 -21.63 12.93
C GLU A 638 -3.98 -21.39 12.64
N GLY A 639 -3.10 -22.29 13.11
CA GLY A 639 -1.67 -22.32 12.76
C GLY A 639 -0.79 -21.41 13.62
N VAL A 640 -1.14 -21.20 14.90
CA VAL A 640 -0.32 -20.45 15.86
C VAL A 640 -0.08 -21.27 17.13
N PRO A 641 1.12 -21.23 17.75
CA PRO A 641 1.32 -21.88 19.05
C PRO A 641 0.45 -21.21 20.13
N THR A 642 -0.25 -22.01 20.95
CA THR A 642 -1.10 -21.53 22.05
C THR A 642 -0.39 -20.52 22.96
N ASP A 643 0.87 -20.77 23.34
CA ASP A 643 1.71 -19.83 24.10
C ASP A 643 1.81 -18.43 23.47
N GLN A 644 1.93 -18.37 22.15
CA GLN A 644 2.02 -17.12 21.38
C GLN A 644 0.64 -16.46 21.26
N ALA A 645 -0.40 -17.25 21.02
CA ALA A 645 -1.78 -16.78 20.96
C ALA A 645 -2.21 -16.11 22.28
N ILE A 646 -2.04 -16.80 23.42
CA ILE A 646 -2.36 -16.29 24.76
C ILE A 646 -1.61 -14.98 25.02
N ARG A 647 -0.28 -14.97 24.86
CA ARG A 647 0.55 -13.76 25.10
C ARG A 647 0.09 -12.58 24.25
N ALA A 648 -0.18 -12.81 22.96
CA ALA A 648 -0.65 -11.78 22.04
C ALA A 648 -2.05 -11.26 22.41
N GLY A 649 -2.99 -12.14 22.77
CA GLY A 649 -4.31 -11.76 23.28
C GLY A 649 -4.25 -10.92 24.55
N LEU A 650 -3.36 -11.27 25.49
CA LEU A 650 -3.13 -10.49 26.71
C LEU A 650 -2.52 -9.10 26.40
N GLU A 651 -1.62 -8.98 25.42
CA GLU A 651 -1.15 -7.65 24.96
C GLU A 651 -2.26 -6.86 24.27
N LEU A 652 -3.05 -7.48 23.39
CA LEU A 652 -4.20 -6.83 22.74
C LEU A 652 -5.21 -6.30 23.78
N LEU A 653 -5.59 -7.13 24.74
CA LEU A 653 -6.47 -6.73 25.85
C LEU A 653 -5.87 -5.58 26.68
N LYS A 654 -4.55 -5.59 26.92
CA LYS A 654 -3.86 -4.46 27.58
C LYS A 654 -3.89 -3.18 26.74
N VAL A 655 -3.69 -3.23 25.42
CA VAL A 655 -3.81 -2.05 24.53
C VAL A 655 -5.24 -1.54 24.50
N LEU A 656 -6.22 -2.43 24.37
CA LEU A 656 -7.64 -2.08 24.38
C LEU A 656 -8.07 -1.50 25.73
N SER A 657 -7.48 -1.93 26.85
CA SER A 657 -7.74 -1.33 28.17
C SER A 657 -7.30 0.15 28.30
N PHE A 658 -6.43 0.65 27.41
CA PHE A 658 -6.07 2.06 27.33
C PHE A 658 -6.87 2.84 26.27
N THR A 659 -7.24 2.20 25.16
CA THR A 659 -7.93 2.87 24.03
C THR A 659 -9.46 2.76 24.09
N HIS A 660 -9.98 1.75 24.77
CA HIS A 660 -11.40 1.44 24.89
C HIS A 660 -11.77 1.01 26.34
N PRO A 661 -11.34 1.74 27.41
CA PRO A 661 -11.47 1.27 28.79
C PRO A 661 -12.92 1.01 29.24
N ILE A 662 -13.88 1.78 28.73
CA ILE A 662 -15.30 1.64 29.07
C ILE A 662 -15.91 0.37 28.45
N SER A 663 -15.37 -0.11 27.32
CA SER A 663 -15.79 -1.37 26.70
C SER A 663 -15.43 -2.61 27.53
N PHE A 664 -14.64 -2.49 28.59
CA PHE A 664 -14.40 -3.58 29.54
C PHE A 664 -15.45 -3.61 30.67
N HIS A 665 -16.35 -2.63 30.74
CA HIS A 665 -17.29 -2.45 31.85
C HIS A 665 -18.54 -3.33 31.69
N SER A 666 -18.35 -4.64 31.81
CA SER A 666 -19.40 -5.67 31.78
C SER A 666 -19.15 -6.71 32.88
N ALA A 667 -20.20 -7.39 33.33
CA ALA A 667 -20.07 -8.45 34.32
C ALA A 667 -19.19 -9.59 33.76
N GLU A 668 -19.51 -10.06 32.56
CA GLU A 668 -18.85 -11.18 31.86
C GLU A 668 -17.36 -10.91 31.67
N THR A 669 -16.99 -9.67 31.32
CA THR A 669 -15.59 -9.25 31.16
C THR A 669 -14.84 -9.29 32.49
N PHE A 670 -15.43 -8.74 33.56
CA PHE A 670 -14.79 -8.73 34.87
C PHE A 670 -14.77 -10.10 35.55
N GLU A 671 -15.78 -10.94 35.37
CA GLU A 671 -15.78 -12.34 35.79
C GLU A 671 -14.66 -13.12 35.11
N SER A 672 -14.54 -12.98 33.78
CA SER A 672 -13.48 -13.62 32.99
C SER A 672 -12.09 -13.17 33.44
N LEU A 673 -11.87 -11.86 33.62
CA LEU A 673 -10.60 -11.32 34.15
C LEU A 673 -10.31 -11.77 35.59
N LEU A 674 -11.35 -12.00 36.41
CA LEU A 674 -11.20 -12.49 37.78
C LEU A 674 -10.83 -13.98 37.82
N ALA A 675 -11.21 -14.76 36.80
CA ALA A 675 -10.66 -16.10 36.56
C ALA A 675 -9.18 -16.02 36.13
N CYS A 676 -8.84 -15.21 35.12
CA CYS A 676 -7.45 -14.99 34.69
C CYS A 676 -6.52 -14.59 35.87
N LEU A 677 -7.01 -13.74 36.76
CA LEU A 677 -6.26 -13.27 37.93
C LEU A 677 -5.93 -14.36 38.97
N LYS A 678 -6.69 -15.46 38.96
CA LYS A 678 -6.52 -16.64 39.83
C LYS A 678 -5.66 -17.73 39.20
N MET A 679 -5.30 -17.61 37.92
CA MET A 679 -4.31 -18.50 37.30
C MET A 679 -2.93 -18.31 37.95
N ASP A 680 -2.16 -19.38 38.04
CA ASP A 680 -0.78 -19.34 38.54
C ASP A 680 0.22 -18.77 37.53
N ASP A 681 -0.15 -18.70 36.23
CA ASP A 681 0.64 -18.00 35.21
C ASP A 681 0.80 -16.51 35.56
N GLU A 682 2.06 -16.10 35.77
CA GLU A 682 2.36 -14.73 36.17
C GLU A 682 1.98 -13.69 35.11
N LYS A 683 2.10 -14.00 33.81
CA LYS A 683 1.83 -13.06 32.72
C LYS A 683 0.33 -12.85 32.54
N VAL A 684 -0.46 -13.92 32.65
CA VAL A 684 -1.94 -13.88 32.68
C VAL A 684 -2.41 -13.03 33.87
N ALA A 685 -1.92 -13.33 35.08
CA ALA A 685 -2.31 -12.59 36.28
C ALA A 685 -1.85 -11.11 36.27
N GLU A 686 -0.66 -10.81 35.73
CA GLU A 686 -0.18 -9.44 35.54
C GLU A 686 -1.02 -8.64 34.54
N ALA A 687 -1.41 -9.27 33.43
CA ALA A 687 -2.27 -8.65 32.44
C ALA A 687 -3.66 -8.36 33.02
N ALA A 688 -4.26 -9.32 33.72
CA ALA A 688 -5.53 -9.14 34.42
C ALA A 688 -5.48 -7.98 35.43
N LEU A 689 -4.44 -7.91 36.28
CA LEU A 689 -4.25 -6.78 37.19
C LEU A 689 -4.07 -5.44 36.45
N GLN A 690 -3.32 -5.41 35.35
CA GLN A 690 -3.12 -4.19 34.59
C GLN A 690 -4.41 -3.70 33.93
N ILE A 691 -5.26 -4.62 33.46
CA ILE A 691 -6.59 -4.29 32.89
C ILE A 691 -7.53 -3.79 34.00
N PHE A 692 -7.65 -4.52 35.13
CA PHE A 692 -8.46 -4.10 36.28
C PHE A 692 -8.08 -2.70 36.78
N LYS A 693 -6.79 -2.36 36.83
CA LYS A 693 -6.31 -1.01 37.14
C LYS A 693 -6.86 0.03 36.17
N ASN A 694 -6.82 -0.27 34.87
CA ASN A 694 -7.11 0.69 33.80
C ASN A 694 -8.62 0.93 33.62
N THR A 695 -9.45 -0.08 33.88
CA THR A 695 -10.89 -0.05 33.56
C THR A 695 -11.80 -0.10 34.79
N GLY A 696 -11.34 -0.67 35.90
CA GLY A 696 -12.16 -1.00 37.07
C GLY A 696 -12.69 0.16 37.91
N SER A 697 -12.54 1.40 37.45
CA SER A 697 -12.94 2.65 38.15
C SER A 697 -14.40 2.72 38.63
N LYS A 698 -15.28 1.84 38.13
CA LYS A 698 -16.70 1.74 38.48
C LYS A 698 -17.13 0.37 39.04
N ILE A 699 -16.19 -0.56 39.26
CA ILE A 699 -16.49 -1.90 39.79
C ILE A 699 -17.11 -1.85 41.20
N GLU A 700 -16.72 -0.91 42.06
CA GLU A 700 -17.30 -0.77 43.40
C GLU A 700 -18.76 -0.26 43.39
N GLU A 701 -19.17 0.42 42.31
CA GLU A 701 -20.52 0.99 42.14
C GLU A 701 -21.46 -0.03 41.47
N ASP A 702 -21.07 -0.55 40.31
CA ASP A 702 -21.94 -1.38 39.46
C ASP A 702 -21.79 -2.90 39.71
N PHE A 703 -20.62 -3.35 40.18
CA PHE A 703 -20.27 -4.77 40.29
C PHE A 703 -19.76 -5.17 41.70
N PRO A 704 -20.56 -4.98 42.76
CA PRO A 704 -20.14 -5.17 44.16
C PRO A 704 -19.76 -6.63 44.52
N HIS A 705 -20.18 -7.61 43.73
CA HIS A 705 -19.75 -9.01 43.83
C HIS A 705 -18.31 -9.20 43.34
N ILE A 706 -17.95 -8.65 42.17
CA ILE A 706 -16.58 -8.62 41.64
C ILE A 706 -15.65 -7.92 42.63
N ARG A 707 -16.02 -6.71 43.08
CA ARG A 707 -15.31 -5.95 44.12
C ARG A 707 -14.94 -6.83 45.32
N SER A 708 -15.91 -7.58 45.83
CA SER A 708 -15.76 -8.40 47.03
C SER A 708 -14.89 -9.65 46.80
N ALA A 709 -14.99 -10.28 45.61
CA ALA A 709 -14.15 -11.41 45.23
C ALA A 709 -12.70 -11.00 44.87
N LEU A 710 -12.51 -9.75 44.40
CA LEU A 710 -11.23 -9.21 43.97
C LEU A 710 -10.32 -8.82 45.16
N LEU A 711 -10.89 -8.19 46.20
CA LEU A 711 -10.12 -7.62 47.31
C LEU A 711 -9.15 -8.59 48.01
N PRO A 712 -9.52 -9.85 48.34
CA PRO A 712 -8.60 -10.81 48.98
C PRO A 712 -7.39 -11.13 48.09
N VAL A 713 -7.59 -11.23 46.77
CA VAL A 713 -6.52 -11.53 45.80
C VAL A 713 -5.56 -10.34 45.69
N LEU A 714 -6.09 -9.11 45.67
CA LEU A 714 -5.25 -7.90 45.68
C LEU A 714 -4.42 -7.80 46.97
N HIS A 715 -5.00 -8.12 48.14
CA HIS A 715 -4.26 -8.19 49.39
C HIS A 715 -3.15 -9.24 49.35
N HIS A 716 -3.44 -10.45 48.84
CA HIS A 716 -2.45 -11.52 48.71
C HIS A 716 -1.30 -11.11 47.80
N LYS A 717 -1.58 -10.74 46.54
CA LYS A 717 -0.55 -10.37 45.55
C LYS A 717 0.24 -9.13 45.99
N SER A 718 -0.37 -8.18 46.73
CA SER A 718 0.35 -7.03 47.33
C SER A 718 1.31 -7.41 48.47
N LYS A 719 1.03 -8.49 49.21
CA LYS A 719 1.81 -8.92 50.39
C LYS A 719 2.83 -10.01 50.09
N LYS A 720 2.59 -10.85 49.08
CA LYS A 720 3.43 -12.01 48.72
C LYS A 720 4.12 -11.87 47.37
N GLY A 721 3.59 -11.06 46.47
CA GLY A 721 4.15 -10.84 45.14
C GLY A 721 3.43 -11.66 44.06
N PRO A 722 4.09 -11.90 42.91
CA PRO A 722 5.41 -11.38 42.49
C PRO A 722 5.51 -9.84 42.47
N PRO A 723 6.70 -9.24 42.44
CA PRO A 723 6.91 -7.79 42.48
C PRO A 723 6.06 -6.97 41.48
N ARG A 724 5.94 -7.45 40.24
CA ARG A 724 5.24 -6.77 39.15
C ARG A 724 3.71 -6.91 39.28
N GLN A 725 3.22 -8.00 39.89
CA GLN A 725 1.83 -8.15 40.35
C GLN A 725 1.53 -7.27 41.58
N ALA A 726 2.39 -7.25 42.61
CA ALA A 726 2.21 -6.43 43.81
C ALA A 726 2.07 -4.93 43.50
N LYS A 727 2.92 -4.42 42.59
CA LYS A 727 2.80 -3.09 41.98
C LYS A 727 1.38 -2.83 41.45
N TYR A 728 0.85 -3.73 40.61
CA TYR A 728 -0.46 -3.51 40.01
C TYR A 728 -1.60 -3.67 41.01
N ALA A 729 -1.51 -4.62 41.94
CA ALA A 729 -2.52 -4.82 42.96
C ALA A 729 -2.72 -3.58 43.86
N ILE A 730 -1.65 -2.90 44.25
CA ILE A 730 -1.71 -1.60 44.95
C ILE A 730 -2.38 -0.51 44.10
N HIS A 731 -2.15 -0.49 42.79
CA HIS A 731 -2.82 0.44 41.88
C HIS A 731 -4.30 0.09 41.65
N CYS A 732 -4.68 -1.20 41.65
CA CYS A 732 -6.08 -1.65 41.63
C CYS A 732 -6.80 -1.23 42.92
N ILE A 733 -6.18 -1.39 44.09
CA ILE A 733 -6.74 -0.93 45.37
C ILE A 733 -7.03 0.58 45.32
N HIS A 734 -6.10 1.38 44.80
CA HIS A 734 -6.29 2.83 44.62
C HIS A 734 -7.42 3.19 43.65
N ALA A 735 -7.51 2.49 42.51
CA ALA A 735 -8.40 2.83 41.41
C ALA A 735 -9.84 2.32 41.59
N ILE A 736 -10.04 1.23 42.33
CA ILE A 736 -11.33 0.51 42.42
C ILE A 736 -12.05 0.78 43.76
N PHE A 737 -11.32 1.02 44.85
CA PHE A 737 -11.91 1.06 46.20
C PHE A 737 -11.80 2.45 46.83
N SER A 738 -12.95 3.09 47.09
CA SER A 738 -13.04 4.29 47.94
C SER A 738 -12.31 4.11 49.27
N SER A 739 -12.46 2.92 49.88
CA SER A 739 -11.83 2.48 51.13
C SER A 739 -10.32 2.23 51.07
N LYS A 740 -9.63 2.53 49.95
CA LYS A 740 -8.18 2.36 49.71
C LYS A 740 -7.27 2.62 50.92
N GLU A 741 -7.56 3.64 51.73
CA GLU A 741 -6.78 4.00 52.93
C GLU A 741 -6.74 2.89 53.97
N THR A 742 -7.88 2.25 54.28
CA THR A 742 -7.91 1.15 55.26
C THR A 742 -7.31 -0.12 54.69
N GLN A 743 -7.44 -0.35 53.37
CA GLN A 743 -6.78 -1.46 52.67
C GLN A 743 -5.25 -1.28 52.68
N PHE A 744 -4.76 -0.06 52.44
CA PHE A 744 -3.34 0.27 52.50
C PHE A 744 -2.78 0.13 53.91
N ALA A 745 -3.48 0.54 54.97
CA ALA A 745 -3.02 0.33 56.34
C ALA A 745 -2.81 -1.17 56.65
N GLN A 746 -3.79 -2.01 56.29
CA GLN A 746 -3.73 -3.46 56.42
C GLN A 746 -2.63 -4.14 55.58
N ILE A 747 -2.03 -3.44 54.61
CA ILE A 747 -0.90 -3.93 53.79
C ILE A 747 0.42 -3.33 54.27
N PHE A 748 0.45 -2.05 54.63
CA PHE A 748 1.62 -1.31 55.05
C PHE A 748 2.14 -1.80 56.41
N GLU A 749 1.29 -1.93 57.43
CA GLU A 749 1.73 -2.26 58.79
C GLU A 749 2.43 -3.63 58.90
N PRO A 750 1.94 -4.73 58.27
CA PRO A 750 2.66 -5.99 58.27
C PRO A 750 3.98 -5.93 57.50
N LEU A 751 3.99 -5.27 56.33
CA LEU A 751 5.18 -5.19 55.47
C LEU A 751 6.27 -4.28 56.07
N HIS A 752 5.89 -3.18 56.73
CA HIS A 752 6.82 -2.32 57.46
C HIS A 752 7.47 -3.06 58.65
N LYS A 753 6.75 -4.02 59.27
CA LYS A 753 7.29 -4.88 60.33
C LYS A 753 8.20 -6.00 59.80
N SER A 754 8.08 -6.38 58.52
CA SER A 754 8.95 -7.39 57.89
C SER A 754 10.17 -6.80 57.17
N LEU A 755 10.48 -5.51 57.35
CA LEU A 755 11.70 -4.90 56.83
C LEU A 755 12.86 -5.11 57.82
N ASP A 756 13.49 -6.27 57.69
CA ASP A 756 14.65 -6.72 58.47
C ASP A 756 15.86 -6.86 57.53
N PRO A 757 17.02 -6.21 57.80
CA PRO A 757 18.21 -6.32 56.95
C PRO A 757 18.78 -7.75 56.84
N SER A 758 18.41 -8.67 57.74
CA SER A 758 18.88 -10.07 57.67
C SER A 758 18.25 -10.86 56.52
N ASN A 759 17.04 -10.49 56.08
CA ASN A 759 16.19 -11.27 55.18
C ASN A 759 16.15 -10.70 53.74
N LEU A 760 17.31 -10.41 53.17
CA LEU A 760 17.47 -9.61 51.93
C LEU A 760 16.53 -10.02 50.78
N GLU A 761 16.46 -11.30 50.41
CA GLU A 761 15.63 -11.78 49.29
C GLU A 761 14.14 -11.46 49.48
N HIS A 762 13.66 -11.52 50.72
CA HIS A 762 12.27 -11.20 51.07
C HIS A 762 11.95 -9.70 51.09
N LEU A 763 12.95 -8.80 50.97
CA LEU A 763 12.73 -7.35 50.96
C LEU A 763 12.22 -6.80 49.62
N ILE A 764 12.42 -7.53 48.50
CA ILE A 764 12.10 -7.04 47.15
C ILE A 764 10.62 -6.64 47.03
N THR A 765 9.69 -7.58 47.27
CA THR A 765 8.24 -7.32 47.18
C THR A 765 7.77 -6.26 48.17
N PRO A 766 8.08 -6.32 49.49
CA PRO A 766 7.76 -5.27 50.45
C PRO A 766 8.19 -3.86 50.00
N LEU A 767 9.41 -3.69 49.50
CA LEU A 767 9.90 -2.39 49.00
C LEU A 767 9.21 -1.93 47.72
N VAL A 768 8.66 -2.84 46.91
CA VAL A 768 7.79 -2.49 45.77
C VAL A 768 6.45 -1.99 46.27
N THR A 769 5.80 -2.76 47.15
CA THR A 769 4.47 -2.45 47.69
C THR A 769 4.49 -1.14 48.48
N ILE A 770 5.42 -0.99 49.43
CA ILE A 770 5.59 0.24 50.22
C ILE A 770 5.94 1.42 49.32
N GLY A 771 6.80 1.23 48.32
CA GLY A 771 7.10 2.29 47.36
C GLY A 771 5.91 2.74 46.53
N HIS A 772 5.01 1.83 46.15
CA HIS A 772 3.79 2.19 45.42
C HIS A 772 2.68 2.75 46.33
N ILE A 773 2.63 2.38 47.62
CA ILE A 773 1.81 3.06 48.63
C ILE A 773 2.32 4.50 48.84
N ALA A 774 3.63 4.70 49.00
CA ALA A 774 4.26 6.01 49.19
C ALA A 774 4.00 7.01 48.06
N LEU A 775 3.71 6.51 46.84
CA LEU A 775 3.33 7.31 45.67
C LEU A 775 1.85 7.71 45.64
N LEU A 776 0.97 6.92 46.27
CA LEU A 776 -0.49 6.99 46.12
C LEU A 776 -1.23 7.40 47.40
N ALA A 777 -0.58 7.30 48.55
CA ALA A 777 -1.04 7.74 49.87
C ALA A 777 0.13 8.36 50.66
N PRO A 778 0.79 9.42 50.13
CA PRO A 778 1.99 10.00 50.73
C PRO A 778 1.74 10.53 52.14
N ASP A 779 0.60 11.19 52.36
CA ASP A 779 0.26 11.84 53.64
C ASP A 779 -0.10 10.82 54.72
N GLN A 780 -0.88 9.78 54.36
CA GLN A 780 -1.32 8.71 55.27
C GLN A 780 -0.13 8.02 55.97
N PHE A 781 1.00 7.88 55.28
CA PHE A 781 2.19 7.21 55.79
C PHE A 781 3.41 8.13 55.91
N ALA A 782 3.22 9.45 55.90
CA ALA A 782 4.31 10.43 55.81
C ALA A 782 5.38 10.26 56.91
N ALA A 783 4.97 10.09 58.17
CA ALA A 783 5.89 9.90 59.29
C ALA A 783 6.59 8.51 59.27
N PRO A 784 5.87 7.37 59.14
CA PRO A 784 6.49 6.07 58.90
C PRO A 784 7.49 6.05 57.74
N LEU A 785 7.12 6.57 56.57
CA LEU A 785 7.99 6.61 55.39
C LEU A 785 9.25 7.46 55.60
N LYS A 786 9.12 8.64 56.23
CA LYS A 786 10.27 9.49 56.57
C LYS A 786 11.23 8.80 57.53
N SER A 787 10.70 8.08 58.53
CA SER A 787 11.52 7.27 59.45
C SER A 787 12.21 6.13 58.69
N LEU A 788 11.44 5.35 57.93
CA LEU A 788 11.90 4.20 57.17
C LEU A 788 13.03 4.53 56.19
N VAL A 789 12.93 5.66 55.48
CA VAL A 789 13.99 6.09 54.58
C VAL A 789 15.24 6.50 55.37
N ALA A 790 15.09 7.23 56.48
CA ALA A 790 16.21 7.76 57.26
C ALA A 790 16.98 6.70 58.08
N THR A 791 16.32 5.63 58.54
CA THR A 791 16.96 4.50 59.21
C THR A 791 17.24 3.37 58.21
N PHE A 792 16.22 2.58 57.89
CA PHE A 792 16.35 1.32 57.19
C PHE A 792 16.99 1.45 55.80
N ILE A 793 16.50 2.38 54.97
CA ILE A 793 16.97 2.49 53.58
C ILE A 793 18.39 3.08 53.52
N VAL A 794 18.62 4.21 54.18
CA VAL A 794 19.91 4.91 54.07
C VAL A 794 20.98 4.24 54.94
N LYS A 795 20.74 4.07 56.24
CA LYS A 795 21.74 3.52 57.16
C LYS A 795 21.82 2.00 57.06
N ASP A 796 20.70 1.32 57.18
CA ASP A 796 20.71 -0.13 57.44
C ASP A 796 20.76 -0.98 56.16
N LEU A 797 20.62 -0.38 54.98
CA LEU A 797 20.65 -1.07 53.68
C LEU A 797 21.71 -0.50 52.72
N LEU A 798 21.62 0.77 52.33
CA LEU A 798 22.50 1.31 51.27
C LEU A 798 23.97 1.43 51.71
N MET A 799 24.20 1.83 52.98
CA MET A 799 25.54 2.03 53.58
C MET A 799 26.23 0.74 54.07
N ASN A 800 25.79 -0.44 53.62
CA ASN A 800 26.35 -1.74 54.05
C ASN A 800 26.45 -2.71 52.88
N ASP A 801 27.37 -3.68 52.96
CA ASP A 801 27.52 -4.79 52.01
C ASP A 801 27.66 -6.11 52.78
N ARG A 802 26.52 -6.81 52.95
CA ARG A 802 26.38 -8.10 53.67
C ARG A 802 26.69 -9.28 52.78
N LEU A 803 26.33 -9.21 51.50
CA LEU A 803 26.53 -10.25 50.51
C LEU A 803 27.34 -9.72 49.31
N PRO A 804 28.66 -9.49 49.48
CA PRO A 804 29.56 -9.09 48.40
C PRO A 804 29.41 -9.93 47.14
N GLY A 805 29.10 -9.28 46.01
CA GLY A 805 29.05 -9.93 44.71
C GLY A 805 30.41 -10.52 44.29
N LYS A 806 30.39 -11.55 43.44
CA LYS A 806 31.61 -12.23 42.98
C LYS A 806 32.55 -11.24 42.30
N LYS A 807 33.79 -11.14 42.78
CA LYS A 807 34.84 -10.30 42.15
C LYS A 807 35.07 -10.76 40.70
N THR A 808 34.89 -9.85 39.75
CA THR A 808 34.89 -10.13 38.31
C THR A 808 35.40 -8.92 37.53
N THR A 809 35.95 -9.16 36.34
CA THR A 809 36.34 -8.12 35.37
C THR A 809 35.19 -7.68 34.46
N LYS A 810 34.04 -8.40 34.46
CA LYS A 810 32.82 -7.94 33.78
C LYS A 810 32.37 -6.60 34.39
N LEU A 811 31.95 -5.63 33.56
CA LEU A 811 31.27 -4.41 34.01
C LEU A 811 29.73 -4.55 34.09
N TRP A 812 29.18 -5.66 33.59
CA TRP A 812 27.75 -5.97 33.61
C TRP A 812 27.52 -7.48 33.71
N VAL A 813 26.37 -7.88 34.25
CA VAL A 813 25.88 -9.26 34.30
C VAL A 813 24.36 -9.31 34.07
N PRO A 814 23.80 -10.45 33.58
CA PRO A 814 22.35 -10.70 33.56
C PRO A 814 21.73 -10.57 34.96
N ASP A 815 20.42 -10.32 35.06
CA ASP A 815 19.72 -10.09 36.33
C ASP A 815 19.82 -11.28 37.30
N GLU A 816 20.02 -12.49 36.78
CA GLU A 816 20.21 -13.74 37.53
C GLU A 816 21.62 -13.87 38.15
N GLU A 817 22.61 -13.11 37.65
CA GLU A 817 23.98 -13.06 38.17
C GLU A 817 24.21 -11.90 39.16
N VAL A 818 23.24 -10.99 39.33
CA VAL A 818 23.31 -9.82 40.23
C VAL A 818 23.24 -10.27 41.69
N SER A 819 23.97 -9.61 42.60
CA SER A 819 23.83 -9.92 44.03
C SER A 819 22.42 -9.57 44.54
N PRO A 820 21.75 -10.44 45.32
CA PRO A 820 20.43 -10.15 45.88
C PRO A 820 20.38 -8.83 46.66
N GLU A 821 21.43 -8.52 47.42
CA GLU A 821 21.55 -7.23 48.11
C GLU A 821 21.50 -6.03 47.16
N THR A 822 22.15 -6.12 45.99
CA THR A 822 22.11 -5.07 44.96
C THR A 822 20.72 -4.93 44.35
N MET A 823 19.99 -6.02 44.13
CA MET A 823 18.59 -5.96 43.69
C MET A 823 17.69 -5.26 44.73
N VAL A 824 17.94 -5.50 46.02
CA VAL A 824 17.28 -4.76 47.12
C VAL A 824 17.69 -3.28 47.11
N LYS A 825 18.98 -2.94 47.00
CA LYS A 825 19.49 -1.55 46.93
C LYS A 825 18.88 -0.78 45.74
N ILE A 826 18.83 -1.38 44.55
CA ILE A 826 18.18 -0.82 43.35
C ILE A 826 16.68 -0.56 43.62
N GLN A 827 15.98 -1.52 44.23
CA GLN A 827 14.55 -1.37 44.50
C GLN A 827 14.28 -0.35 45.63
N ALA A 828 15.20 -0.20 46.59
CA ALA A 828 15.16 0.84 47.62
C ALA A 828 15.39 2.25 47.06
N ILE A 829 16.33 2.42 46.10
CA ILE A 829 16.47 3.67 45.33
C ILE A 829 15.16 3.98 44.59
N LYS A 830 14.58 2.99 43.89
CA LYS A 830 13.26 3.12 43.25
C LYS A 830 12.14 3.39 44.27
N MET A 831 12.28 3.01 45.54
CA MET A 831 11.32 3.28 46.63
C MET A 831 11.39 4.76 47.04
N MET A 832 12.58 5.29 47.35
CA MET A 832 12.79 6.70 47.68
C MET A 832 12.27 7.65 46.59
N VAL A 833 12.53 7.35 45.32
CA VAL A 833 12.03 8.16 44.19
C VAL A 833 10.50 8.16 44.13
N ARG A 834 9.83 7.04 44.43
CA ARG A 834 8.36 6.99 44.47
C ARG A 834 7.79 7.78 45.65
N TRP A 835 8.42 7.73 46.82
CA TRP A 835 8.05 8.53 48.00
C TRP A 835 8.11 10.03 47.71
N LEU A 836 9.20 10.51 47.11
CA LEU A 836 9.31 11.90 46.68
C LEU A 836 8.26 12.28 45.62
N LEU A 837 8.03 11.43 44.61
CA LEU A 837 7.00 11.66 43.59
C LEU A 837 5.55 11.56 44.11
N GLY A 838 5.35 11.00 45.31
CA GLY A 838 4.11 11.15 46.08
C GLY A 838 4.03 12.49 46.78
N MET A 839 5.08 12.87 47.53
CA MET A 839 5.14 14.15 48.26
C MET A 839 5.02 15.40 47.38
N LYS A 840 5.62 15.40 46.18
CA LYS A 840 5.64 16.53 45.23
C LYS A 840 6.03 17.89 45.85
N ASN A 841 6.89 17.88 46.88
CA ASN A 841 7.39 19.10 47.53
C ASN A 841 8.74 18.85 48.21
N ASN A 842 9.47 19.92 48.49
CA ASN A 842 10.74 19.86 49.23
C ASN A 842 10.72 20.65 50.55
N HIS A 843 9.55 20.91 51.14
CA HIS A 843 9.43 21.75 52.34
C HIS A 843 10.27 21.22 53.53
N SER A 844 10.36 19.90 53.67
CA SER A 844 11.16 19.22 54.68
C SER A 844 12.64 18.99 54.29
N LYS A 845 13.11 19.56 53.17
CA LYS A 845 14.43 19.32 52.54
C LYS A 845 14.71 17.84 52.19
N SER A 846 13.68 16.99 52.18
CA SER A 846 13.80 15.54 51.92
C SER A 846 14.32 15.25 50.51
N GLY A 847 13.82 15.97 49.50
CA GLY A 847 14.26 15.85 48.11
C GLY A 847 15.75 16.19 47.96
N THR A 848 16.21 17.30 48.58
CA THR A 848 17.63 17.68 48.61
C THR A 848 18.50 16.59 49.24
N SER A 849 18.04 15.97 50.33
CA SER A 849 18.79 14.90 51.01
C SER A 849 18.93 13.64 50.14
N THR A 850 17.87 13.24 49.43
CA THR A 850 17.92 12.11 48.51
C THR A 850 18.73 12.42 47.24
N LEU A 851 18.59 13.61 46.65
CA LEU A 851 19.37 14.01 45.48
C LEU A 851 20.88 14.00 45.76
N ARG A 852 21.31 14.52 46.92
CA ARG A 852 22.71 14.43 47.35
C ARG A 852 23.16 12.96 47.45
N LEU A 853 22.38 12.07 48.07
CA LEU A 853 22.70 10.65 48.16
C LEU A 853 22.85 9.97 46.79
N LEU A 854 21.94 10.24 45.85
CA LEU A 854 22.02 9.73 44.47
C LEU A 854 23.26 10.27 43.74
N THR A 855 23.63 11.53 44.01
CA THR A 855 24.82 12.17 43.46
C THR A 855 26.10 11.51 44.01
N THR A 856 26.14 11.21 45.33
CA THR A 856 27.27 10.47 45.93
C THR A 856 27.44 9.08 45.33
N ILE A 857 26.34 8.34 45.07
CA ILE A 857 26.40 7.04 44.39
C ILE A 857 27.00 7.14 42.97
N LEU A 858 26.77 8.24 42.25
CA LEU A 858 27.42 8.47 40.95
C LEU A 858 28.91 8.85 41.11
N HIS A 859 29.24 9.65 42.13
CA HIS A 859 30.59 10.13 42.39
C HIS A 859 31.56 9.01 42.80
N SER A 860 31.13 8.10 43.69
CA SER A 860 31.94 6.98 44.18
C SER A 860 31.91 5.74 43.26
N ASP A 861 31.71 5.93 41.96
CA ASP A 861 31.58 4.89 40.93
C ASP A 861 30.49 3.82 41.20
N GLY A 862 29.57 4.07 42.14
CA GLY A 862 28.53 3.13 42.58
C GLY A 862 28.83 2.42 43.90
N ASP A 863 30.05 2.51 44.45
CA ASP A 863 30.37 2.00 45.79
C ASP A 863 30.12 3.09 46.84
N LEU A 864 28.92 3.10 47.43
CA LEU A 864 28.54 4.08 48.46
C LEU A 864 29.32 3.90 49.78
N THR A 865 29.96 2.75 50.02
CA THR A 865 30.75 2.50 51.24
C THR A 865 32.24 2.76 51.03
N GLU A 866 32.69 2.85 49.77
CA GLU A 866 34.08 3.00 49.34
C GLU A 866 35.01 1.88 49.88
N GLN A 867 34.43 0.74 50.27
CA GLN A 867 35.17 -0.40 50.86
C GLN A 867 35.66 -1.42 49.82
N GLY A 868 35.32 -1.28 48.54
CA GLY A 868 35.70 -2.23 47.48
C GLY A 868 35.09 -3.63 47.66
N LYS A 869 33.95 -3.71 48.37
CA LYS A 869 33.22 -4.95 48.68
C LYS A 869 32.19 -5.30 47.60
N ILE A 870 31.49 -4.29 47.10
CA ILE A 870 30.51 -4.43 46.02
C ILE A 870 31.21 -4.85 44.70
N SER A 871 30.55 -5.64 43.86
CA SER A 871 31.13 -6.09 42.60
C SER A 871 31.02 -5.02 41.50
N LYS A 872 31.93 -5.02 40.51
CA LYS A 872 31.89 -4.04 39.40
C LYS A 872 30.58 -4.06 38.59
N PRO A 873 29.92 -5.21 38.32
CA PRO A 873 28.57 -5.23 37.75
C PRO A 873 27.50 -4.60 38.64
N ASP A 874 27.57 -4.84 39.96
CA ASP A 874 26.64 -4.26 40.93
C ASP A 874 26.80 -2.73 41.01
N MET A 875 28.05 -2.24 41.03
CA MET A 875 28.39 -0.82 40.96
C MET A 875 27.77 -0.15 39.72
N SER A 876 27.96 -0.73 38.53
CA SER A 876 27.33 -0.24 37.28
C SER A 876 25.81 -0.16 37.38
N ARG A 877 25.16 -1.16 37.99
CA ARG A 877 23.71 -1.13 38.22
C ARG A 877 23.28 -0.07 39.24
N LEU A 878 24.08 0.23 40.25
CA LEU A 878 23.80 1.33 41.18
C LEU A 878 24.01 2.71 40.54
N ARG A 879 25.05 2.92 39.72
CA ARG A 879 25.21 4.15 38.92
C ARG A 879 24.01 4.37 38.01
N LEU A 880 23.60 3.34 37.25
CA LEU A 880 22.41 3.39 36.40
C LEU A 880 21.13 3.69 37.20
N ALA A 881 20.97 3.08 38.38
CA ALA A 881 19.81 3.33 39.26
C ALA A 881 19.79 4.78 39.77
N ALA A 882 20.95 5.35 40.12
CA ALA A 882 21.09 6.72 40.59
C ALA A 882 20.85 7.76 39.48
N GLY A 883 21.48 7.61 38.31
CA GLY A 883 21.23 8.47 37.14
C GLY A 883 19.77 8.39 36.67
N SER A 884 19.21 7.18 36.61
CA SER A 884 17.78 6.99 36.28
C SER A 884 16.84 7.58 37.33
N ALA A 885 17.25 7.66 38.60
CA ALA A 885 16.49 8.30 39.66
C ALA A 885 16.48 9.83 39.52
N ILE A 886 17.65 10.45 39.28
CA ILE A 886 17.77 11.89 39.05
C ILE A 886 16.98 12.31 37.81
N VAL A 887 17.15 11.63 36.67
CA VAL A 887 16.38 11.88 35.43
C VAL A 887 14.87 11.68 35.59
N LYS A 888 14.43 10.88 36.56
CA LYS A 888 13.00 10.70 36.86
C LYS A 888 12.45 11.76 37.82
N LEU A 889 13.27 12.27 38.75
CA LEU A 889 12.91 13.39 39.62
C LEU A 889 12.89 14.72 38.84
N ALA A 890 13.81 14.90 37.88
CA ALA A 890 13.84 16.05 36.96
C ALA A 890 12.63 16.17 36.01
N GLN A 891 11.68 15.22 36.05
CA GLN A 891 10.39 15.29 35.33
C GLN A 891 9.24 15.76 36.23
N GLU A 892 9.55 16.24 37.43
CA GLU A 892 8.62 16.80 38.42
C GLU A 892 9.18 18.18 38.86
N PRO A 893 8.51 19.32 38.56
CA PRO A 893 9.12 20.65 38.65
C PRO A 893 9.79 20.99 39.99
N CYS A 894 9.11 20.71 41.11
CA CYS A 894 9.62 20.97 42.46
C CYS A 894 10.90 20.21 42.82
N TYR A 895 11.31 19.22 42.02
CA TYR A 895 12.59 18.53 42.16
C TYR A 895 13.61 18.96 41.10
N HIS A 896 13.18 19.40 39.91
CA HIS A 896 14.06 20.06 38.93
C HIS A 896 14.65 21.37 39.47
N GLU A 897 13.84 22.16 40.18
CA GLU A 897 14.22 23.41 40.83
C GLU A 897 15.41 23.27 41.81
N ILE A 898 15.56 22.10 42.45
CA ILE A 898 16.55 21.86 43.52
C ILE A 898 17.72 20.95 43.12
N ILE A 899 17.71 20.36 41.93
CA ILE A 899 18.88 19.70 41.34
C ILE A 899 19.88 20.80 40.98
N THR A 900 21.09 20.78 41.52
CA THR A 900 22.12 21.79 41.19
C THR A 900 22.74 21.53 39.81
N LEU A 901 23.43 22.52 39.24
CA LEU A 901 24.15 22.35 37.97
C LEU A 901 25.18 21.22 38.05
N GLU A 902 25.97 21.17 39.11
CA GLU A 902 26.92 20.09 39.44
C GLU A 902 26.26 18.70 39.48
N GLN A 903 25.10 18.57 40.13
CA GLN A 903 24.34 17.31 40.17
C GLN A 903 23.80 16.89 38.80
N TYR A 904 23.37 17.86 37.99
CA TYR A 904 22.96 17.64 36.61
C TYR A 904 24.16 17.24 35.72
N GLN A 905 25.30 17.90 35.86
CA GLN A 905 26.54 17.63 35.11
C GLN A 905 27.08 16.23 35.43
N LEU A 906 27.22 15.86 36.71
CA LEU A 906 27.64 14.51 37.09
C LEU A 906 26.64 13.45 36.62
N CYS A 907 25.34 13.74 36.67
CA CYS A 907 24.31 12.87 36.11
C CYS A 907 24.40 12.76 34.58
N ALA A 908 24.85 13.78 33.87
CA ALA A 908 25.01 13.76 32.42
C ALA A 908 26.11 12.78 31.99
N LEU A 909 27.22 12.70 32.74
CA LEU A 909 28.36 11.83 32.43
C LEU A 909 28.02 10.33 32.42
N ALA A 910 26.90 9.91 33.02
CA ALA A 910 26.38 8.54 32.87
C ALA A 910 26.01 8.18 31.41
N ILE A 911 26.00 9.15 30.49
CA ILE A 911 25.87 8.91 29.03
C ILE A 911 27.18 8.40 28.39
N ASN A 912 28.32 8.59 29.06
CA ASN A 912 29.66 8.15 28.67
C ASN A 912 30.28 7.10 29.62
N ASP A 913 29.50 6.54 30.55
CA ASP A 913 29.89 5.47 31.47
C ASP A 913 30.65 4.31 30.80
N GLU A 914 31.73 3.81 31.39
CA GLU A 914 32.51 2.67 30.88
C GLU A 914 31.62 1.47 30.50
N CYS A 915 30.57 1.22 31.28
CA CYS A 915 29.62 0.14 31.04
C CYS A 915 28.62 0.50 29.93
N TYR A 916 28.68 -0.27 28.83
CA TYR A 916 27.77 -0.13 27.68
C TYR A 916 26.30 -0.07 28.07
N GLN A 917 25.85 -1.00 28.91
CA GLN A 917 24.46 -1.13 29.34
C GLN A 917 24.01 0.08 30.17
N VAL A 918 24.91 0.70 30.96
CA VAL A 918 24.59 1.92 31.70
C VAL A 918 24.28 3.06 30.71
N ARG A 919 25.17 3.31 29.75
CA ARG A 919 24.96 4.32 28.69
C ARG A 919 23.70 4.06 27.88
N GLN A 920 23.48 2.81 27.46
CA GLN A 920 22.35 2.39 26.64
C GLN A 920 21.02 2.65 27.37
N VAL A 921 20.88 2.09 28.56
CA VAL A 921 19.64 2.17 29.35
C VAL A 921 19.41 3.60 29.86
N PHE A 922 20.44 4.36 30.23
CA PHE A 922 20.35 5.77 30.63
C PHE A 922 19.84 6.65 29.47
N ALA A 923 20.42 6.51 28.27
CA ALA A 923 19.97 7.23 27.08
C ALA A 923 18.51 6.94 26.71
N GLN A 924 18.06 5.68 26.84
CA GLN A 924 16.64 5.34 26.68
C GLN A 924 15.76 6.08 27.72
N LYS A 925 16.21 6.28 28.97
CA LYS A 925 15.41 7.02 29.97
C LYS A 925 15.40 8.52 29.71
N LEU A 926 16.49 9.10 29.20
CA LEU A 926 16.50 10.47 28.68
C LEU A 926 15.51 10.60 27.52
N HIS A 927 15.61 9.75 26.49
CA HIS A 927 14.71 9.77 25.33
C HIS A 927 13.23 9.66 25.75
N LYS A 928 12.90 8.69 26.61
CA LYS A 928 11.54 8.48 27.14
C LYS A 928 11.01 9.66 27.94
N GLY A 929 11.87 10.41 28.64
CA GLY A 929 11.50 11.64 29.35
C GLY A 929 11.30 12.84 28.42
N LEU A 930 12.20 13.01 27.45
CA LEU A 930 12.18 14.09 26.47
C LEU A 930 11.01 13.95 25.50
N SER A 931 10.74 12.75 24.97
CA SER A 931 9.69 12.48 23.99
C SER A 931 8.28 12.60 24.58
N ARG A 932 8.16 12.55 25.91
CA ARG A 932 6.92 12.83 26.66
C ARG A 932 6.74 14.32 26.99
N LEU A 933 7.66 15.19 26.54
CA LEU A 933 7.69 16.63 26.82
C LEU A 933 7.66 16.97 28.33
N ARG A 934 8.24 16.09 29.18
CA ARG A 934 8.31 16.30 30.64
C ARG A 934 9.72 16.52 31.18
N LEU A 935 10.76 16.18 30.41
CA LEU A 935 12.14 16.42 30.79
C LEU A 935 12.66 17.71 30.10
N PRO A 936 13.31 18.65 30.84
CA PRO A 936 13.81 19.91 30.28
C PRO A 936 14.89 19.76 29.20
N LEU A 937 15.10 20.82 28.40
CA LEU A 937 16.04 20.79 27.27
C LEU A 937 17.52 20.67 27.68
N GLU A 938 17.89 21.03 28.91
CA GLU A 938 19.22 20.74 29.46
C GLU A 938 19.54 19.23 29.43
N TYR A 939 18.56 18.36 29.63
CA TYR A 939 18.74 16.92 29.51
C TYR A 939 18.77 16.41 28.05
N MET A 940 18.38 17.25 27.08
CA MET A 940 18.57 16.98 25.65
C MET A 940 20.00 17.33 25.19
N ALA A 941 20.62 18.33 25.83
CA ALA A 941 22.01 18.71 25.58
C ALA A 941 23.00 17.57 25.91
N ILE A 942 22.65 16.69 26.85
CA ILE A 942 23.42 15.48 27.21
C ILE A 942 23.68 14.59 25.98
N CYS A 943 22.77 14.57 25.00
CA CYS A 943 22.97 13.80 23.77
C CYS A 943 24.10 14.31 22.87
N ALA A 944 24.67 15.50 23.12
CA ALA A 944 25.90 15.97 22.47
C ALA A 944 27.12 15.11 22.85
N LEU A 945 27.22 14.70 24.11
CA LEU A 945 28.35 13.91 24.64
C LEU A 945 28.39 12.49 24.05
N CYS A 946 27.28 12.02 23.46
CA CYS A 946 27.25 10.80 22.65
C CYS A 946 28.15 10.86 21.41
N ALA A 947 28.63 12.03 20.98
CA ALA A 947 29.62 12.12 19.90
C ALA A 947 30.91 11.35 20.26
N LYS A 948 31.31 11.39 21.54
CA LYS A 948 32.44 10.64 22.12
C LYS A 948 32.22 9.13 22.18
N ASP A 949 30.98 8.62 22.03
CA ASP A 949 30.68 7.20 22.22
C ASP A 949 31.30 6.36 21.08
N PRO A 950 32.24 5.43 21.37
CA PRO A 950 32.91 4.66 20.34
C PRO A 950 31.94 3.78 19.52
N VAL A 951 30.79 3.39 20.08
CA VAL A 951 29.87 2.45 19.44
C VAL A 951 28.99 3.17 18.40
N LYS A 952 28.91 2.60 17.18
CA LYS A 952 28.12 3.15 16.06
C LYS A 952 26.61 3.22 16.40
N GLU A 953 26.06 2.14 16.96
CA GLU A 953 24.65 2.04 17.39
C GLU A 953 24.28 3.19 18.34
N ARG A 954 25.14 3.46 19.32
CA ARG A 954 24.94 4.51 20.33
C ARG A 954 24.86 5.91 19.72
N ARG A 955 25.78 6.21 18.79
CA ARG A 955 25.76 7.46 17.99
C ARG A 955 24.52 7.53 17.09
N ALA A 956 24.07 6.42 16.52
CA ALA A 956 22.84 6.36 15.72
C ALA A 956 21.59 6.62 16.60
N HIS A 957 21.42 5.90 17.71
CA HIS A 957 20.33 6.09 18.68
C HIS A 957 20.29 7.53 19.23
N ALA A 958 21.45 8.13 19.54
CA ALA A 958 21.51 9.51 20.02
C ALA A 958 21.09 10.53 18.95
N ARG A 959 21.49 10.35 17.67
CA ARG A 959 20.95 11.15 16.55
C ARG A 959 19.44 10.93 16.37
N GLN A 960 18.97 9.68 16.40
CA GLN A 960 17.55 9.32 16.28
C GLN A 960 16.71 9.95 17.41
N CYS A 961 17.24 9.98 18.64
CA CYS A 961 16.67 10.64 19.80
C CYS A 961 16.49 12.15 19.57
N LEU A 962 17.54 12.82 19.09
CA LEU A 962 17.55 14.25 18.79
C LEU A 962 16.53 14.58 17.68
N VAL A 963 16.58 13.90 16.53
CA VAL A 963 15.64 14.09 15.41
C VAL A 963 14.19 13.98 15.88
N LYS A 964 13.83 12.87 16.56
CA LYS A 964 12.48 12.65 17.09
C LYS A 964 12.07 13.76 18.06
N ASN A 965 12.94 14.19 18.97
CA ASN A 965 12.62 15.19 20.00
C ASN A 965 12.54 16.64 19.51
N ILE A 966 13.35 17.00 18.52
CA ILE A 966 13.31 18.30 17.83
C ILE A 966 12.03 18.40 17.01
N ASN A 967 11.66 17.34 16.27
CA ASN A 967 10.48 17.33 15.42
C ASN A 967 9.17 17.35 16.23
N VAL A 968 9.01 16.49 17.24
CA VAL A 968 7.81 16.48 18.11
C VAL A 968 7.57 17.84 18.79
N ARG A 969 8.65 18.53 19.20
CA ARG A 969 8.58 19.89 19.75
C ARG A 969 8.15 20.94 18.71
N ARG A 970 8.79 20.95 17.53
CA ARG A 970 8.44 21.86 16.41
C ARG A 970 6.99 21.63 15.94
N GLU A 971 6.53 20.39 15.90
CA GLU A 971 5.13 20.06 15.59
C GLU A 971 4.16 20.51 16.67
N TYR A 972 4.44 20.23 17.95
CA TYR A 972 3.60 20.66 19.06
C TYR A 972 3.39 22.19 19.04
N LEU A 973 4.45 22.96 18.84
CA LEU A 973 4.42 24.43 18.72
C LEU A 973 3.70 24.92 17.45
N LYS A 974 3.61 24.09 16.39
CA LYS A 974 2.79 24.35 15.19
C LYS A 974 1.29 24.03 15.39
N GLN A 975 0.91 23.44 16.52
CA GLN A 975 -0.49 23.13 16.86
C GLN A 975 -1.03 24.00 18.00
N HIS A 976 -0.21 24.33 18.99
CA HIS A 976 -0.63 24.99 20.23
C HIS A 976 -0.16 26.44 20.30
N ALA A 977 -0.99 27.32 20.86
CA ALA A 977 -0.62 28.72 21.10
C ALA A 977 0.53 28.81 22.11
N ALA A 978 1.55 29.60 21.76
CA ALA A 978 2.79 29.74 22.53
C ALA A 978 2.61 30.65 23.76
N VAL A 979 2.34 30.06 24.93
CA VAL A 979 2.46 30.77 26.21
C VAL A 979 3.94 31.02 26.52
N SER A 980 4.31 32.25 26.86
CA SER A 980 5.71 32.75 26.78
C SER A 980 6.76 31.83 27.41
N GLU A 981 6.53 31.32 28.62
CA GLU A 981 7.49 30.46 29.32
C GLU A 981 7.49 29.02 28.77
N LYS A 982 6.31 28.46 28.47
CA LYS A 982 6.18 27.15 27.81
C LYS A 982 6.76 27.13 26.39
N LEU A 983 6.87 28.28 25.73
CA LEU A 983 7.56 28.39 24.45
C LEU A 983 9.07 28.13 24.62
N LEU A 984 9.70 28.67 25.66
CA LEU A 984 11.14 28.49 25.91
C LEU A 984 11.47 27.03 26.26
N SER A 985 10.62 26.38 27.06
CA SER A 985 10.78 24.96 27.42
C SER A 985 10.42 23.96 26.31
N LEU A 986 10.06 24.44 25.11
CA LEU A 986 9.73 23.61 23.95
C LEU A 986 10.49 23.97 22.67
N LEU A 987 10.92 25.22 22.45
CA LEU A 987 11.71 25.61 21.27
C LEU A 987 13.06 24.87 21.24
N PRO A 988 13.31 23.94 20.29
CA PRO A 988 14.52 23.11 20.35
C PRO A 988 15.83 23.89 20.24
N GLU A 989 15.80 25.08 19.64
CA GLU A 989 16.94 25.98 19.53
C GLU A 989 17.56 26.34 20.90
N TYR A 990 16.76 26.38 21.97
CA TYR A 990 17.24 26.58 23.34
C TYR A 990 18.10 25.44 23.89
N VAL A 991 18.27 24.32 23.17
CA VAL A 991 19.28 23.31 23.52
C VAL A 991 20.70 23.86 23.45
N VAL A 992 20.97 24.80 22.53
CA VAL A 992 22.34 25.25 22.22
C VAL A 992 23.02 25.95 23.41
N PRO A 993 22.38 26.87 24.15
CA PRO A 993 22.91 27.36 25.43
C PRO A 993 23.28 26.25 26.41
N TYR A 994 22.41 25.26 26.63
CA TYR A 994 22.71 24.16 27.55
C TYR A 994 23.85 23.27 27.06
N THR A 995 23.95 23.00 25.74
CA THR A 995 25.08 22.25 25.16
C THR A 995 26.40 23.02 25.29
N ILE A 996 26.39 24.33 25.09
CA ILE A 996 27.58 25.18 25.28
C ILE A 996 28.03 25.17 26.74
N HIS A 997 27.11 25.31 27.71
CA HIS A 997 27.45 25.27 29.13
C HIS A 997 27.95 23.88 29.57
N LEU A 998 27.23 22.82 29.20
CA LEU A 998 27.61 21.43 29.52
C LEU A 998 29.01 21.10 29.00
N LEU A 999 29.36 21.53 27.78
CA LEU A 999 30.70 21.32 27.21
C LEU A 999 31.77 22.24 27.80
N ALA A 1000 31.40 23.44 28.28
CA ALA A 1000 32.31 24.29 29.04
C ALA A 1000 32.66 23.71 30.42
N HIS A 1001 31.82 22.82 30.97
CA HIS A 1001 32.01 22.10 32.23
C HIS A 1001 32.37 20.61 32.06
N ASP A 1002 32.58 20.15 30.83
CA ASP A 1002 32.96 18.77 30.55
C ASP A 1002 34.37 18.44 31.13
N PRO A 1003 34.56 17.28 31.78
CA PRO A 1003 35.82 16.91 32.43
C PRO A 1003 37.02 16.78 31.48
N ASP A 1004 36.81 16.40 30.22
CA ASP A 1004 37.89 16.20 29.26
C ASP A 1004 38.43 17.55 28.74
N TYR A 1005 37.60 18.60 28.76
CA TYR A 1005 38.01 19.97 28.42
C TYR A 1005 38.70 20.65 29.61
N VAL A 1006 39.94 20.24 29.91
CA VAL A 1006 40.73 20.78 31.03
C VAL A 1006 41.44 22.10 30.68
N LYS A 1007 41.92 22.25 29.45
CA LYS A 1007 42.79 23.35 29.00
C LYS A 1007 42.07 24.20 27.96
N VAL A 1008 41.85 25.48 28.29
CA VAL A 1008 41.04 26.43 27.50
C VAL A 1008 41.36 26.44 26.00
N GLN A 1009 42.64 26.35 25.61
CA GLN A 1009 43.11 26.46 24.22
C GLN A 1009 43.75 25.18 23.64
N ASP A 1010 43.54 24.01 24.26
CA ASP A 1010 44.08 22.74 23.74
C ASP A 1010 43.27 22.28 22.50
N ILE A 1011 43.98 21.97 21.41
CA ILE A 1011 43.37 21.75 20.09
C ILE A 1011 42.63 20.42 20.01
N GLU A 1012 43.09 19.36 20.69
CA GLU A 1012 42.38 18.08 20.69
C GLU A 1012 41.11 18.16 21.54
N GLN A 1013 41.18 18.84 22.69
CA GLN A 1013 40.00 19.07 23.53
C GLN A 1013 38.97 19.99 22.83
N LEU A 1014 39.42 21.00 22.09
CA LEU A 1014 38.53 21.86 21.30
C LEU A 1014 37.97 21.19 20.03
N LYS A 1015 38.63 20.15 19.48
CA LYS A 1015 38.05 19.30 18.43
C LYS A 1015 36.91 18.43 18.98
N ASP A 1016 37.09 17.85 20.17
CA ASP A 1016 36.05 17.04 20.83
C ASP A 1016 34.80 17.89 21.13
N VAL A 1017 34.98 19.04 21.79
CA VAL A 1017 33.93 20.06 21.99
C VAL A 1017 33.23 20.44 20.67
N LYS A 1018 33.98 20.60 19.58
CA LYS A 1018 33.44 20.90 18.24
C LYS A 1018 32.61 19.74 17.68
N GLU A 1019 33.03 18.49 17.85
CA GLU A 1019 32.28 17.32 17.38
C GLU A 1019 30.99 17.12 18.19
N CYS A 1020 31.03 17.28 19.52
CA CYS A 1020 29.82 17.33 20.36
C CYS A 1020 28.84 18.46 19.96
N LEU A 1021 29.34 19.67 19.70
CA LEU A 1021 28.50 20.77 19.21
C LEU A 1021 27.90 20.47 17.83
N TRP A 1022 28.70 19.96 16.89
CA TRP A 1022 28.22 19.64 15.55
C TRP A 1022 27.18 18.51 15.58
N PHE A 1023 27.34 17.51 16.43
CA PHE A 1023 26.40 16.39 16.60
C PHE A 1023 24.95 16.83 16.86
N VAL A 1024 24.75 17.94 17.58
CA VAL A 1024 23.41 18.53 17.81
C VAL A 1024 23.07 19.58 16.75
N LEU A 1025 24.01 20.46 16.39
CA LEU A 1025 23.78 21.54 15.43
C LEU A 1025 23.44 21.03 14.02
N GLU A 1026 24.05 19.94 13.56
CA GLU A 1026 23.77 19.25 12.30
C GLU A 1026 22.27 18.96 12.13
N ILE A 1027 21.64 18.38 13.17
CA ILE A 1027 20.23 18.01 13.17
C ILE A 1027 19.32 19.24 13.39
N LEU A 1028 19.70 20.12 14.32
CA LEU A 1028 18.92 21.30 14.65
C LEU A 1028 18.81 22.26 13.45
N MET A 1029 19.92 22.46 12.72
CA MET A 1029 20.05 23.35 11.58
C MET A 1029 19.56 22.77 10.25
N ALA A 1030 19.34 21.45 10.14
CA ALA A 1030 18.83 20.82 8.92
C ALA A 1030 17.52 21.46 8.42
N LYS A 1031 16.67 21.95 9.34
CA LYS A 1031 15.42 22.66 9.02
C LYS A 1031 15.58 24.17 9.13
N ASN A 1032 16.10 24.79 8.06
CA ASN A 1032 16.35 26.23 7.93
C ASN A 1032 15.06 27.05 7.73
N GLU A 1033 14.12 26.96 8.67
CA GLU A 1033 12.85 27.70 8.69
C GLU A 1033 12.85 28.77 9.81
N ASN A 1034 11.96 29.76 9.70
CA ASN A 1034 11.65 30.75 10.74
C ASN A 1034 12.88 31.45 11.38
N ASN A 1035 13.91 31.73 10.58
CA ASN A 1035 15.18 32.32 11.00
C ASN A 1035 15.92 31.54 12.13
N SER A 1036 15.70 30.22 12.24
CA SER A 1036 16.32 29.35 13.26
C SER A 1036 17.83 29.57 13.39
N HIS A 1037 18.58 29.68 12.28
CA HIS A 1037 20.03 29.86 12.32
C HIS A 1037 20.46 31.23 12.89
N ALA A 1038 19.68 32.28 12.65
CA ALA A 1038 19.91 33.61 13.24
C ALA A 1038 19.54 33.62 14.74
N PHE A 1039 18.48 32.92 15.13
CA PHE A 1039 18.09 32.73 16.53
C PHE A 1039 19.18 32.01 17.31
N ILE A 1040 19.72 30.91 16.76
CA ILE A 1040 20.85 30.17 17.34
C ILE A 1040 22.09 31.06 17.44
N ARG A 1041 22.50 31.78 16.37
CA ARG A 1041 23.62 32.74 16.44
C ARG A 1041 23.42 33.74 17.59
N LYS A 1042 22.23 34.35 17.66
CA LYS A 1042 21.94 35.39 18.64
C LYS A 1042 21.96 34.86 20.09
N MET A 1043 21.64 33.59 20.32
CA MET A 1043 21.89 32.94 21.62
C MET A 1043 23.39 32.91 21.95
N VAL A 1044 24.23 32.45 21.01
CA VAL A 1044 25.69 32.34 21.23
C VAL A 1044 26.34 33.73 21.43
N GLU A 1045 25.88 34.74 20.69
CA GLU A 1045 26.30 36.14 20.90
C GLU A 1045 25.92 36.68 22.28
N ASN A 1046 24.67 36.43 22.70
CA ASN A 1046 24.19 36.85 24.02
C ASN A 1046 24.97 36.16 25.14
N ILE A 1047 25.30 34.85 25.02
CA ILE A 1047 26.07 34.12 26.05
C ILE A 1047 27.43 34.80 26.28
N LYS A 1048 28.11 35.25 25.22
CA LYS A 1048 29.39 35.97 25.38
C LYS A 1048 29.27 37.29 26.14
N GLN A 1049 28.08 37.90 26.22
CA GLN A 1049 27.83 39.10 27.04
C GLN A 1049 27.35 38.77 28.47
N THR A 1050 27.19 37.48 28.80
CA THR A 1050 26.90 36.99 30.16
C THR A 1050 28.17 36.49 30.84
N LYS A 1051 28.06 36.12 32.11
CA LYS A 1051 29.06 35.33 32.83
C LYS A 1051 28.47 33.94 33.15
N ASP A 1052 29.33 32.96 33.36
CA ASP A 1052 28.91 31.62 33.80
C ASP A 1052 28.25 31.69 35.18
N ALA A 1053 26.99 31.26 35.31
CA ALA A 1053 26.27 31.36 36.59
C ALA A 1053 26.79 30.39 37.67
N GLN A 1054 27.60 29.38 37.32
CA GLN A 1054 28.19 28.43 38.26
C GLN A 1054 29.47 28.97 38.92
N GLY A 1055 30.12 29.97 38.30
CA GLY A 1055 31.27 30.67 38.84
C GLY A 1055 31.47 32.02 38.15
N PRO A 1056 30.64 33.05 38.43
CA PRO A 1056 30.68 34.32 37.70
C PRO A 1056 32.02 35.03 37.78
N ASP A 1057 32.73 34.87 38.90
CA ASP A 1057 34.02 35.51 39.17
C ASP A 1057 35.23 34.64 38.77
N ASP A 1058 35.03 33.37 38.37
CA ASP A 1058 36.11 32.52 37.86
C ASP A 1058 36.40 32.89 36.40
N ALA A 1059 37.44 33.71 36.19
CA ALA A 1059 37.90 34.12 34.88
C ALA A 1059 38.17 32.93 33.94
N LYS A 1060 38.73 31.80 34.43
CA LYS A 1060 39.04 30.64 33.58
C LYS A 1060 37.78 29.89 33.16
N MET A 1061 36.81 29.74 34.05
CA MET A 1061 35.49 29.16 33.73
C MET A 1061 34.78 29.99 32.65
N ASN A 1062 34.81 31.32 32.79
CA ASN A 1062 34.28 32.23 31.79
C ASN A 1062 35.06 32.16 30.45
N GLU A 1063 36.40 32.06 30.48
CA GLU A 1063 37.20 31.86 29.27
C GLU A 1063 36.88 30.53 28.55
N LYS A 1064 36.67 29.43 29.28
CA LYS A 1064 36.15 28.18 28.70
C LYS A 1064 34.81 28.43 28.01
N LEU A 1065 33.84 29.03 28.71
CA LEU A 1065 32.50 29.30 28.18
C LEU A 1065 32.54 30.13 26.88
N TYR A 1066 33.33 31.21 26.85
CA TYR A 1066 33.47 32.04 25.66
C TYR A 1066 34.19 31.32 24.51
N THR A 1067 35.12 30.42 24.81
CA THR A 1067 35.80 29.60 23.79
C THR A 1067 34.84 28.59 23.17
N VAL A 1068 34.00 27.90 23.96
CA VAL A 1068 32.95 27.00 23.45
C VAL A 1068 31.93 27.79 22.60
N CYS A 1069 31.60 29.02 22.98
CA CYS A 1069 30.78 29.92 22.15
C CYS A 1069 31.43 30.20 20.79
N ASP A 1070 32.74 30.49 20.73
CA ASP A 1070 33.42 30.72 19.45
C ASP A 1070 33.56 29.44 18.61
N VAL A 1071 33.70 28.26 19.22
CA VAL A 1071 33.58 26.97 18.49
C VAL A 1071 32.20 26.86 17.85
N ALA A 1072 31.12 27.06 18.62
CA ALA A 1072 29.75 27.01 18.12
C ALA A 1072 29.50 28.04 17.01
N MET A 1073 30.00 29.27 17.18
CA MET A 1073 29.90 30.34 16.18
C MET A 1073 30.58 29.96 14.87
N ASN A 1074 31.78 29.40 14.91
CA ASN A 1074 32.51 28.98 13.71
C ASN A 1074 31.85 27.76 13.02
N ILE A 1075 31.17 26.88 13.77
CA ILE A 1075 30.29 25.85 13.19
C ILE A 1075 29.13 26.51 12.44
N ILE A 1076 28.37 27.41 13.09
CA ILE A 1076 27.21 28.08 12.49
C ILE A 1076 27.61 28.84 11.22
N MET A 1077 28.72 29.58 11.27
CA MET A 1077 29.23 30.38 10.15
C MET A 1077 29.76 29.55 8.98
N SER A 1078 30.30 28.36 9.22
CA SER A 1078 30.82 27.46 8.17
C SER A 1078 29.77 26.52 7.56
N LYS A 1079 28.58 26.44 8.18
CA LYS A 1079 27.50 25.49 7.83
C LYS A 1079 26.19 26.13 7.40
N SER A 1080 26.08 27.46 7.46
CA SER A 1080 24.88 28.23 7.08
C SER A 1080 25.25 29.51 6.33
N THR A 1081 24.32 30.00 5.51
CA THR A 1081 24.33 31.35 4.93
C THR A 1081 23.21 32.24 5.48
N THR A 1082 22.28 31.69 6.26
CA THR A 1082 21.11 32.39 6.82
C THR A 1082 21.28 32.81 8.27
N TYR A 1083 22.41 32.47 8.91
CA TYR A 1083 22.72 32.91 10.28
C TYR A 1083 22.77 34.44 10.40
N SER A 1084 23.18 35.15 9.34
CA SER A 1084 23.36 36.61 9.31
C SER A 1084 22.05 37.40 9.23
N LEU A 1085 20.91 36.73 9.12
CA LEU A 1085 19.60 37.35 9.20
C LEU A 1085 19.30 37.87 10.62
N GLU A 1086 18.24 38.65 10.75
CA GLU A 1086 17.73 39.10 12.05
C GLU A 1086 17.09 37.93 12.82
N SER A 1087 17.28 37.94 14.14
CA SER A 1087 16.67 36.96 15.04
C SER A 1087 15.16 37.21 15.16
N PRO A 1088 14.29 36.18 15.10
CA PRO A 1088 12.83 36.37 15.16
C PRO A 1088 12.33 36.90 16.51
N LYS A 1089 13.16 36.80 17.55
CA LYS A 1089 13.03 37.45 18.86
C LYS A 1089 14.42 37.49 19.53
N ASP A 1090 14.66 38.40 20.46
CA ASP A 1090 15.86 38.32 21.33
C ASP A 1090 15.72 37.11 22.29
N PRO A 1091 16.70 36.20 22.36
CA PRO A 1091 16.61 35.00 23.18
C PRO A 1091 16.92 35.29 24.65
N VAL A 1092 15.96 34.95 25.52
CA VAL A 1092 16.12 34.96 26.98
C VAL A 1092 16.93 33.73 27.41
N LEU A 1093 18.18 33.93 27.84
CA LEU A 1093 19.06 32.84 28.26
C LEU A 1093 18.65 32.25 29.63
N PRO A 1094 18.88 30.96 29.89
CA PRO A 1094 18.58 30.33 31.18
C PRO A 1094 19.35 30.98 32.36
N ALA A 1095 18.64 31.75 33.19
CA ALA A 1095 19.23 32.58 34.25
C ALA A 1095 19.97 31.82 35.39
N ARG A 1096 19.88 30.47 35.41
CA ARG A 1096 20.61 29.59 36.33
C ARG A 1096 21.87 28.94 35.71
N PHE A 1097 22.14 29.21 34.44
CA PHE A 1097 23.34 28.80 33.69
C PHE A 1097 24.16 30.02 33.24
N PHE A 1098 23.48 31.15 33.00
CA PHE A 1098 24.07 32.41 32.55
C PHE A 1098 23.58 33.55 33.42
N THR A 1099 24.45 34.50 33.80
CA THR A 1099 23.99 35.75 34.40
C THR A 1099 23.11 36.53 33.41
N GLN A 1100 22.39 37.54 33.88
CA GLN A 1100 21.92 38.58 32.96
C GLN A 1100 23.13 39.24 32.28
N PRO A 1101 23.02 39.66 31.00
CA PRO A 1101 24.10 40.37 30.33
C PRO A 1101 24.27 41.75 30.97
N ASP A 1102 25.50 42.04 31.40
CA ASP A 1102 25.84 43.29 32.06
C ASP A 1102 25.99 44.39 31.01
N LYS A 1103 25.24 45.49 31.16
CA LYS A 1103 25.21 46.60 30.19
C LYS A 1103 26.58 47.30 30.02
N ASN A 1104 27.48 47.14 31.00
CA ASN A 1104 28.83 47.69 30.96
C ASN A 1104 29.87 46.68 30.45
N PHE A 1105 29.47 45.43 30.19
CA PHE A 1105 30.34 44.36 29.72
C PHE A 1105 30.07 44.06 28.24
N SER A 1106 31.07 44.27 27.39
CA SER A 1106 31.00 43.91 25.97
C SER A 1106 32.19 43.02 25.60
N ASN A 1107 31.90 41.78 25.22
CA ASN A 1107 32.89 40.78 24.86
C ASN A 1107 32.78 40.38 23.38
N THR A 1108 33.69 40.92 22.57
CA THR A 1108 33.83 40.68 21.13
C THR A 1108 35.13 39.94 20.76
N LYS A 1109 36.00 39.64 21.75
CA LYS A 1109 37.25 38.89 21.57
C LYS A 1109 36.93 37.48 21.06
N ASN A 1110 37.67 36.98 20.07
CA ASN A 1110 37.65 35.56 19.71
C ASN A 1110 38.67 34.82 20.59
N TYR A 1111 38.25 33.74 21.26
CA TYR A 1111 39.07 32.99 22.22
C TYR A 1111 39.75 31.74 21.62
N LEU A 1112 39.38 31.34 20.40
CA LEU A 1112 39.96 30.17 19.73
C LEU A 1112 41.47 30.35 19.46
N PRO A 1113 42.30 29.31 19.65
CA PRO A 1113 43.66 29.32 19.12
C PRO A 1113 43.63 29.43 17.59
N PRO A 1114 44.57 30.15 16.94
CA PRO A 1114 44.52 30.41 15.50
C PRO A 1114 44.41 29.15 14.63
N GLU A 1115 45.01 28.05 15.07
CA GLU A 1115 45.03 26.74 14.41
C GLU A 1115 43.64 26.09 14.29
N MET A 1116 42.67 26.44 15.16
CA MET A 1116 41.30 25.94 15.05
C MET A 1116 40.61 26.40 13.75
N LYS A 1117 41.05 27.51 13.14
CA LYS A 1117 40.44 28.07 11.91
C LYS A 1117 40.47 27.09 10.73
N SER A 1118 41.55 26.33 10.54
CA SER A 1118 41.66 25.33 9.45
C SER A 1118 40.69 24.16 9.59
N PHE A 1119 40.11 23.94 10.77
CA PHE A 1119 39.11 22.89 11.00
C PHE A 1119 37.68 23.36 10.67
N PHE A 1120 37.47 24.64 10.35
CA PHE A 1120 36.17 25.21 9.96
C PHE A 1120 36.11 25.63 8.49
N THR A 1121 37.25 25.87 7.83
CA THR A 1121 37.27 26.08 6.38
C THR A 1121 36.68 24.88 5.64
N PRO A 1122 35.70 25.06 4.72
CA PRO A 1122 35.22 23.99 3.88
C PRO A 1122 36.37 23.44 3.04
N GLY A 1123 36.82 22.22 3.35
CA GLY A 1123 37.76 21.51 2.49
C GLY A 1123 37.13 21.34 1.12
N LYS A 1124 37.89 21.61 0.04
CA LYS A 1124 37.49 21.22 -1.31
C LYS A 1124 37.03 19.75 -1.24
N PRO A 1125 35.88 19.37 -1.84
CA PRO A 1125 35.41 18.00 -1.79
C PRO A 1125 36.50 17.11 -2.36
N LYS A 1126 37.16 16.33 -1.50
CA LYS A 1126 38.09 15.31 -1.95
C LYS A 1126 37.22 14.28 -2.67
N THR A 1127 37.35 14.22 -3.99
CA THR A 1127 36.83 13.14 -4.82
C THR A 1127 37.67 11.89 -4.54
N THR A 1128 37.59 11.37 -3.31
CA THR A 1128 38.11 10.08 -2.92
C THR A 1128 37.25 9.01 -3.57
N ASN A 1129 37.58 8.74 -4.83
CA ASN A 1129 37.20 7.51 -5.53
C ASN A 1129 37.83 6.32 -4.76
N VAL A 1130 37.14 5.89 -3.72
CA VAL A 1130 37.28 4.58 -3.08
C VAL A 1130 36.01 3.83 -3.49
N LEU A 1131 36.03 3.22 -4.68
CA LEU A 1131 36.39 1.80 -4.83
C LEU A 1131 35.50 0.94 -3.91
N GLY A 1132 34.35 0.41 -4.37
CA GLY A 1132 33.97 0.24 -5.77
C GLY A 1132 34.76 -0.86 -6.48
N ALA A 1133 35.08 -1.95 -5.76
CA ALA A 1133 35.99 -3.00 -6.23
C ALA A 1133 35.72 -4.41 -5.66
N VAL A 1134 34.46 -4.87 -5.68
CA VAL A 1134 34.12 -6.31 -5.63
C VAL A 1134 33.04 -6.60 -6.67
N ASN A 1135 33.00 -7.82 -7.23
CA ASN A 1135 32.02 -8.32 -8.22
C ASN A 1135 32.03 -7.66 -9.62
N LYS A 1136 33.14 -7.90 -10.35
CA LYS A 1136 33.07 -8.16 -11.80
C LYS A 1136 33.59 -9.58 -12.09
N PRO A 1137 32.81 -10.45 -12.75
CA PRO A 1137 33.33 -11.71 -13.31
C PRO A 1137 34.40 -11.48 -14.41
N LEU A 1138 35.13 -12.53 -14.73
CA LEU A 1138 36.35 -12.48 -15.55
C LEU A 1138 36.08 -12.60 -17.07
N SER A 1139 37.08 -12.17 -17.86
CA SER A 1139 37.40 -12.61 -19.25
C SER A 1139 36.39 -12.31 -20.38
N SER A 1140 36.81 -12.14 -21.65
CA SER A 1140 38.15 -11.87 -22.23
C SER A 1140 38.05 -11.29 -23.66
N ALA A 1141 39.17 -10.69 -24.10
CA ALA A 1141 39.58 -10.33 -25.47
C ALA A 1141 38.58 -10.42 -26.67
N GLY A 1142 38.32 -9.27 -27.33
CA GLY A 1142 37.73 -9.18 -28.68
C GLY A 1142 37.97 -7.81 -29.33
N LYS A 1143 38.46 -7.77 -30.58
CA LYS A 1143 38.90 -6.54 -31.29
C LYS A 1143 37.78 -5.87 -32.12
N GLN A 1144 37.86 -4.54 -32.23
CA GLN A 1144 37.39 -3.70 -33.36
C GLN A 1144 35.85 -3.68 -33.59
N SER A 1145 35.25 -2.69 -34.29
CA SER A 1145 35.78 -1.56 -35.05
C SER A 1145 35.01 -0.24 -34.81
N GLN A 1146 35.32 0.81 -35.58
CA GLN A 1146 34.87 2.20 -35.41
C GLN A 1146 33.61 2.57 -36.22
N THR A 1147 32.91 3.64 -35.79
CA THR A 1147 32.28 4.77 -36.54
C THR A 1147 30.90 5.18 -35.98
N LYS A 1148 30.32 6.35 -36.30
CA LYS A 1148 30.70 7.77 -36.06
C LYS A 1148 29.52 8.67 -36.53
N SER A 1149 29.40 9.91 -35.99
CA SER A 1149 28.37 10.93 -36.33
C SER A 1149 26.92 10.59 -35.93
N SER A 1150 26.00 11.54 -35.69
CA SER A 1150 26.05 13.01 -35.51
C SER A 1150 24.84 13.43 -34.65
N ARG A 1151 24.96 14.23 -33.58
CA ARG A 1151 25.21 15.69 -33.47
C ARG A 1151 24.12 16.60 -34.09
N MET A 1152 23.25 17.14 -33.24
CA MET A 1152 22.55 18.44 -33.36
C MET A 1152 22.01 18.77 -31.94
N GLU A 1153 22.60 19.65 -31.12
CA GLU A 1153 22.80 21.12 -31.18
C GLU A 1153 21.56 21.99 -30.88
N THR A 1154 21.53 22.54 -29.65
CA THR A 1154 21.15 23.94 -29.33
C THR A 1154 21.75 24.26 -27.95
N VAL A 1155 22.71 25.19 -27.83
CA VAL A 1155 22.51 26.62 -27.51
C VAL A 1155 21.75 26.79 -26.18
N SER A 1156 22.40 26.87 -25.01
CA SER A 1156 23.38 27.84 -24.50
C SER A 1156 22.82 29.26 -24.24
N ASN A 1157 22.91 29.71 -22.99
CA ASN A 1157 23.27 31.11 -22.69
C ASN A 1157 23.78 31.26 -21.25
N ALA A 1158 24.67 32.23 -21.03
CA ALA A 1158 25.24 32.54 -19.72
C ALA A 1158 25.50 34.04 -19.55
N SER A 1159 25.00 34.62 -18.45
CA SER A 1159 25.30 35.98 -17.94
C SER A 1159 24.61 36.10 -16.57
N SER A 1160 25.18 36.59 -15.46
CA SER A 1160 26.13 37.66 -15.16
C SER A 1160 25.51 39.06 -14.95
N SER A 1161 26.01 39.73 -13.90
CA SER A 1161 25.91 41.18 -13.57
C SER A 1161 24.57 41.83 -13.14
N SER A 1162 24.71 42.67 -12.08
CA SER A 1162 24.10 44.00 -11.84
C SER A 1162 22.57 44.19 -11.68
N ASN A 1163 22.15 44.49 -10.43
CA ASN A 1163 21.78 45.83 -9.90
C ASN A 1163 21.59 47.03 -10.88
N PRO A 1164 20.88 48.15 -10.51
CA PRO A 1164 20.09 48.44 -9.29
C PRO A 1164 18.77 49.25 -9.51
N SER A 1165 18.22 49.79 -8.41
CA SER A 1165 17.48 51.07 -8.30
C SER A 1165 15.96 51.18 -8.56
N SER A 1166 15.35 52.13 -7.83
CA SER A 1166 13.93 52.52 -7.78
C SER A 1166 13.60 53.66 -8.77
N PRO A 1167 12.32 54.07 -8.94
CA PRO A 1167 11.75 55.12 -8.05
C PRO A 1167 10.22 55.05 -7.79
N GLY A 1168 9.70 55.88 -6.87
CA GLY A 1168 8.25 56.09 -6.72
C GLY A 1168 7.80 56.69 -5.36
N ARG A 1169 7.84 58.02 -5.21
CA ARG A 1169 7.29 58.73 -4.03
C ARG A 1169 5.82 59.11 -4.23
N ILE A 1170 4.98 58.92 -3.22
CA ILE A 1170 3.87 59.83 -2.89
C ILE A 1170 3.94 60.14 -1.38
N LYS A 1171 3.64 61.38 -1.00
CA LYS A 1171 3.64 61.85 0.41
C LYS A 1171 2.26 61.67 1.05
N GLY A 1172 2.24 61.27 2.32
CA GLY A 1172 1.13 61.46 3.25
C GLY A 1172 1.69 61.43 4.67
N ARG A 1173 1.71 62.57 5.36
CA ARG A 1173 2.30 62.73 6.70
C ARG A 1173 1.48 63.77 7.47
N LEU A 1174 1.01 63.36 8.66
CA LEU A 1174 0.68 64.08 9.91
C LEU A 1174 -0.04 62.97 10.76
N ASP A 1175 0.33 62.66 12.01
CA ASP A 1175 0.28 63.46 13.25
C ASP A 1175 -1.18 63.70 13.72
N SER A 1176 -1.56 63.45 14.99
CA SER A 1176 -0.87 62.88 16.17
C SER A 1176 -1.94 62.26 17.13
N SER A 1177 -1.52 61.70 18.29
CA SER A 1177 -2.20 61.76 19.63
C SER A 1177 -3.70 61.39 19.81
N GLU A 1178 -4.19 60.80 20.91
CA GLU A 1178 -3.59 60.12 22.07
C GLU A 1178 -4.66 59.20 22.73
N MET A 1179 -4.65 59.04 24.07
CA MET A 1179 -5.52 58.18 24.89
C MET A 1179 -7.03 58.54 24.89
N ASP A 1180 -7.79 57.66 25.55
CA ASP A 1180 -9.07 57.85 26.27
C ASP A 1180 -10.33 57.16 25.68
N HIS A 1181 -11.41 57.14 26.46
CA HIS A 1181 -12.57 56.24 26.41
C HIS A 1181 -13.78 56.73 25.57
N SER A 1182 -14.80 55.86 25.50
CA SER A 1182 -16.24 56.09 25.21
C SER A 1182 -16.79 55.73 23.81
N GLU A 1183 -17.68 54.72 23.84
CA GLU A 1183 -19.10 54.70 23.41
C GLU A 1183 -19.58 55.15 22.00
N ASN A 1184 -20.45 54.29 21.46
CA ASN A 1184 -21.68 54.54 20.70
C ASN A 1184 -21.74 54.82 19.16
N GLU A 1185 -22.51 53.93 18.50
CA GLU A 1185 -23.68 54.19 17.64
C GLU A 1185 -23.54 54.78 16.21
N ASP A 1186 -23.60 53.85 15.25
CA ASP A 1186 -24.73 53.64 14.32
C ASP A 1186 -25.02 54.47 13.04
N TYR A 1187 -25.41 53.69 12.00
CA TYR A 1187 -26.47 53.90 10.98
C TYR A 1187 -26.30 54.74 9.69
N THR A 1188 -26.32 54.02 8.55
CA THR A 1188 -27.13 54.26 7.32
C THR A 1188 -26.87 55.51 6.42
N MET A 1189 -27.32 55.66 5.15
CA MET A 1189 -27.68 54.80 4.00
C MET A 1189 -27.75 55.66 2.69
N SER A 1190 -27.86 55.03 1.51
CA SER A 1190 -28.44 55.58 0.24
C SER A 1190 -27.66 56.55 -0.69
N SER A 1191 -27.23 56.03 -1.87
CA SER A 1191 -27.77 56.32 -3.25
C SER A 1191 -28.08 57.76 -3.79
N PRO A 1192 -28.22 58.00 -5.12
CA PRO A 1192 -27.44 57.51 -6.29
C PRO A 1192 -27.30 58.50 -7.54
N LEU A 1193 -26.27 58.30 -8.39
CA LEU A 1193 -26.25 58.55 -9.88
C LEU A 1193 -26.35 60.05 -10.40
N PRO A 1194 -26.42 60.37 -11.74
CA PRO A 1194 -25.21 60.43 -12.61
C PRO A 1194 -25.12 61.56 -13.70
N GLY A 1195 -23.91 61.83 -14.23
CA GLY A 1195 -23.67 62.52 -15.54
C GLY A 1195 -22.59 63.64 -15.54
N LYS A 1196 -22.14 64.23 -16.66
CA LYS A 1196 -22.14 63.83 -18.10
C LYS A 1196 -21.27 64.80 -18.98
N LYS A 1197 -20.27 64.28 -19.74
CA LYS A 1197 -19.63 64.83 -20.98
C LYS A 1197 -18.76 66.12 -20.98
N SER A 1198 -17.95 66.21 -22.06
CA SER A 1198 -17.34 67.39 -22.75
C SER A 1198 -16.19 68.17 -22.08
N ASP A 1199 -15.17 68.70 -22.80
CA ASP A 1199 -14.79 68.55 -24.23
C ASP A 1199 -13.31 68.95 -24.52
N LYS A 1200 -12.71 68.31 -25.55
CA LYS A 1200 -11.82 68.85 -26.63
C LYS A 1200 -10.49 69.62 -26.40
N ARG A 1201 -9.48 69.16 -27.18
CA ARG A 1201 -8.51 69.92 -28.03
C ARG A 1201 -7.35 70.68 -27.35
N ASP A 1202 -6.20 71.00 -27.99
CA ASP A 1202 -5.42 70.60 -29.21
C ASP A 1202 -4.00 71.27 -29.00
N ASP A 1203 -2.89 71.13 -29.76
CA ASP A 1203 -2.43 70.38 -30.96
C ASP A 1203 -0.87 70.21 -30.84
N SER A 1204 -0.20 69.18 -31.37
CA SER A 1204 0.46 69.02 -32.69
C SER A 1204 1.68 69.91 -33.03
N ASP A 1205 2.87 69.29 -33.20
CA ASP A 1205 4.00 69.67 -34.10
C ASP A 1205 5.06 68.51 -34.05
N LEU A 1206 5.56 67.93 -35.17
CA LEU A 1206 6.63 68.35 -36.11
C LEU A 1206 8.10 68.31 -35.55
N VAL A 1207 9.17 67.91 -36.25
CA VAL A 1207 9.38 66.92 -37.36
C VAL A 1207 10.91 66.69 -37.60
N ARG A 1208 11.33 65.53 -38.18
CA ARG A 1208 12.69 65.26 -38.78
C ARG A 1208 13.93 65.32 -37.84
N SER A 1209 15.18 65.07 -38.29
CA SER A 1209 15.78 63.94 -39.06
C SER A 1209 17.33 64.05 -39.04
N GLU A 1210 18.03 63.09 -39.71
CA GLU A 1210 19.49 63.03 -39.97
C GLU A 1210 20.41 62.77 -38.75
N LEU A 1211 21.40 61.86 -38.77
CA LEU A 1211 22.44 61.47 -39.74
C LEU A 1211 23.67 62.40 -39.77
N GLU A 1212 24.78 61.93 -39.19
CA GLU A 1212 25.98 61.51 -39.95
C GLU A 1212 27.11 60.98 -39.02
N LYS A 1213 28.11 60.31 -39.61
CA LYS A 1213 29.37 59.89 -38.96
C LYS A 1213 30.41 61.02 -39.09
N PRO A 1214 31.52 61.06 -38.30
CA PRO A 1214 32.75 60.50 -38.88
C PRO A 1214 33.86 59.97 -37.93
N ARG A 1215 34.56 58.93 -38.41
CA ARG A 1215 36.03 58.72 -38.43
C ARG A 1215 36.92 59.14 -37.23
N GLY A 1216 37.59 58.14 -36.63
CA GLY A 1216 38.83 58.29 -35.85
C GLY A 1216 39.13 57.06 -34.98
N ARG A 1217 39.56 55.90 -35.47
CA ARG A 1217 40.59 55.53 -36.47
C ARG A 1217 42.04 55.65 -35.93
N LYS A 1218 42.73 54.50 -35.81
CA LYS A 1218 44.20 54.31 -35.62
C LYS A 1218 44.75 54.67 -34.21
N LYS A 1219 45.87 54.11 -33.73
CA LYS A 1219 46.90 53.15 -34.26
C LYS A 1219 47.57 52.45 -33.05
N THR A 1220 47.76 51.11 -32.99
CA THR A 1220 49.03 50.32 -33.20
C THR A 1220 50.22 50.68 -32.29
N PRO A 1221 51.38 49.97 -32.37
CA PRO A 1221 51.68 48.54 -32.59
C PRO A 1221 52.09 47.89 -31.23
N VAL A 1222 52.95 46.87 -31.00
CA VAL A 1222 54.21 46.30 -31.54
C VAL A 1222 54.16 44.79 -31.14
N THR A 1223 54.58 43.79 -31.94
CA THR A 1223 55.96 43.22 -32.05
C THR A 1223 56.56 42.95 -30.64
N GLU A 1224 57.24 41.85 -30.31
CA GLU A 1224 58.32 41.10 -30.96
C GLU A 1224 58.01 39.57 -30.92
N GLN A 1225 58.67 38.62 -31.61
CA GLN A 1225 60.11 38.34 -31.72
C GLN A 1225 60.72 38.11 -30.30
N GLU A 1226 61.63 37.17 -30.05
CA GLU A 1226 62.45 36.27 -30.88
C GLU A 1226 62.60 34.91 -30.14
N GLU A 1227 62.64 33.78 -30.84
CA GLU A 1227 63.85 32.97 -31.12
C GLU A 1227 64.72 32.50 -29.92
N LYS A 1228 65.13 31.21 -30.00
CA LYS A 1228 66.38 30.62 -29.44
C LYS A 1228 66.51 30.59 -27.89
N LEU A 1229 67.40 29.80 -27.26
CA LEU A 1229 68.02 28.48 -27.48
C LEU A 1229 68.53 28.02 -26.08
N GLY A 1230 68.80 26.72 -25.86
CA GLY A 1230 69.15 26.17 -24.53
C GLY A 1230 68.06 25.24 -24.01
N MET A 1231 67.95 23.96 -24.40
CA MET A 1231 68.97 23.00 -24.89
C MET A 1231 69.93 22.52 -23.78
N ASP A 1232 69.94 21.18 -23.64
CA ASP A 1232 70.82 20.29 -22.89
C ASP A 1232 70.98 20.47 -21.36
N ASP A 1233 70.53 19.44 -20.62
CA ASP A 1233 71.50 18.40 -20.26
C ASP A 1233 70.89 16.98 -20.20
N LEU A 1234 71.76 15.97 -20.35
CA LEU A 1234 71.64 14.51 -20.17
C LEU A 1234 70.24 13.96 -19.76
N THR A 1235 69.49 13.21 -20.57
CA THR A 1235 69.83 12.15 -21.55
C THR A 1235 70.50 10.91 -20.93
N LYS A 1236 70.11 9.72 -21.43
CA LYS A 1236 70.66 8.35 -21.20
C LYS A 1236 70.00 7.52 -20.08
N LEU A 1237 69.83 6.19 -20.24
CA LEU A 1237 69.70 5.30 -21.43
C LEU A 1237 69.26 3.90 -20.93
N VAL A 1238 68.85 3.01 -21.85
CA VAL A 1238 68.82 1.52 -21.70
C VAL A 1238 67.81 0.98 -20.65
N GLN A 1239 66.80 0.18 -21.02
CA GLN A 1239 66.82 -1.23 -21.48
C GLN A 1239 67.29 -2.24 -20.42
N GLU A 1240 66.77 -3.47 -20.52
CA GLU A 1240 67.24 -4.68 -19.81
C GLU A 1240 66.99 -4.73 -18.28
N GLN A 1241 66.85 -5.88 -17.62
CA GLN A 1241 66.46 -7.23 -18.06
C GLN A 1241 65.81 -7.99 -16.86
N LYS A 1242 65.21 -9.16 -17.11
CA LYS A 1242 64.87 -10.13 -16.04
C LYS A 1242 66.18 -10.78 -15.54
N PRO A 1243 66.36 -10.99 -14.22
CA PRO A 1243 66.05 -12.32 -13.66
C PRO A 1243 65.42 -12.25 -12.24
N LYS A 1244 64.57 -13.16 -11.75
CA LYS A 1244 64.69 -14.62 -11.59
C LYS A 1244 65.89 -15.09 -10.75
N GLY A 1245 65.74 -15.12 -9.41
CA GLY A 1245 66.76 -15.67 -8.50
C GLY A 1245 66.36 -15.53 -7.02
N SER A 1246 65.47 -16.35 -6.40
CA SER A 1246 65.43 -17.82 -6.23
C SER A 1246 65.85 -18.23 -4.81
N GLN A 1247 65.43 -19.43 -4.38
CA GLN A 1247 65.74 -20.12 -3.10
C GLN A 1247 64.95 -19.67 -1.85
N ARG A 1248 64.45 -20.59 -0.98
CA ARG A 1248 64.21 -22.06 -1.10
C ARG A 1248 63.30 -22.58 0.03
N SER A 1249 63.04 -23.91 0.00
CA SER A 1249 62.31 -24.74 0.99
C SER A 1249 60.77 -24.65 0.93
N ARG A 1250 60.03 -25.64 0.38
CA ARG A 1250 59.79 -27.06 0.80
C ARG A 1250 58.70 -27.12 1.90
N LYS A 1251 57.72 -28.06 1.89
CA LYS A 1251 57.56 -29.29 1.09
C LYS A 1251 56.07 -29.76 1.10
N ARG A 1252 55.61 -30.38 -0.01
CA ARG A 1252 54.61 -31.46 -0.22
C ARG A 1252 53.46 -31.68 0.82
N GLY A 1253 52.22 -31.98 0.43
CA GLY A 1253 51.61 -32.18 -0.91
C GLY A 1253 50.55 -33.31 -0.93
N HIS A 1254 50.00 -33.61 -2.13
CA HIS A 1254 49.10 -34.76 -2.46
C HIS A 1254 47.66 -34.76 -1.91
N THR A 1255 46.62 -35.25 -2.61
CA THR A 1255 46.26 -35.34 -4.06
C THR A 1255 44.79 -35.83 -4.18
N ALA A 1256 44.07 -35.43 -5.25
CA ALA A 1256 42.91 -36.14 -5.86
C ALA A 1256 41.64 -36.36 -4.97
N SER A 1257 40.42 -36.52 -5.50
CA SER A 1257 39.85 -36.34 -6.86
C SER A 1257 38.32 -36.11 -6.76
N GLU A 1258 37.67 -36.01 -7.92
CA GLU A 1258 36.23 -36.13 -8.22
C GLU A 1258 35.42 -37.12 -7.33
N SER A 1259 34.09 -37.03 -7.18
CA SER A 1259 33.05 -36.33 -7.98
C SER A 1259 31.82 -35.91 -7.15
N ASP A 1260 31.01 -35.01 -7.74
CA ASP A 1260 29.54 -34.83 -7.61
C ASP A 1260 28.76 -35.47 -6.45
N GLU A 1261 28.04 -34.65 -5.67
CA GLU A 1261 26.57 -34.72 -5.65
C GLU A 1261 25.88 -33.44 -5.12
N GLN A 1262 24.56 -33.38 -5.24
CA GLN A 1262 23.75 -32.16 -5.26
C GLN A 1262 23.30 -31.69 -3.86
N GLN A 1263 23.49 -30.40 -3.54
CA GLN A 1263 22.60 -29.66 -2.61
C GLN A 1263 22.78 -28.13 -2.72
N TRP A 1264 21.67 -27.38 -2.73
CA TRP A 1264 21.64 -25.91 -2.65
C TRP A 1264 21.38 -25.44 -1.21
N PRO A 1265 22.22 -24.52 -0.68
CA PRO A 1265 21.77 -23.62 0.38
C PRO A 1265 22.30 -22.17 0.19
N GLU A 1266 21.54 -21.29 -0.46
CA GLU A 1266 21.85 -19.85 -0.50
C GLU A 1266 21.36 -19.10 0.76
N GLU A 1267 21.90 -19.44 1.93
CA GLU A 1267 21.96 -18.49 3.05
C GLU A 1267 23.19 -17.58 2.91
N LYS A 1268 22.98 -16.32 2.49
CA LYS A 1268 23.71 -15.08 2.90
C LYS A 1268 23.57 -13.96 1.87
N ARG A 1269 22.50 -13.16 1.97
CA ARG A 1269 22.43 -11.83 1.30
C ARG A 1269 21.46 -10.84 1.97
N LEU A 1270 21.53 -10.75 3.30
CA LEU A 1270 20.90 -9.70 4.09
C LEU A 1270 21.97 -8.99 4.92
N LYS A 1271 22.45 -7.84 4.41
CA LYS A 1271 23.24 -6.78 5.06
C LYS A 1271 23.96 -5.94 4.00
N GLU A 1272 23.38 -4.80 3.61
CA GLU A 1272 24.11 -3.56 3.24
C GLU A 1272 23.16 -2.38 2.90
N ASP A 1273 21.99 -2.29 3.56
CA ASP A 1273 21.14 -1.08 3.49
C ASP A 1273 21.72 0.03 4.39
N ILE A 1274 22.82 0.63 3.91
CA ILE A 1274 23.32 1.89 4.48
C ILE A 1274 22.30 2.99 4.10
N LEU A 1275 21.64 3.56 5.11
CA LEU A 1275 20.70 4.66 4.96
C LEU A 1275 21.38 5.92 4.40
N GLU A 1276 21.46 6.03 3.08
CA GLU A 1276 21.72 7.29 2.39
C GLU A 1276 20.50 8.20 2.54
N ASN A 1277 20.63 9.27 3.34
CA ASN A 1277 19.55 10.22 3.60
C ASN A 1277 19.40 11.20 2.42
N GLU A 1278 18.87 10.75 1.27
CA GLU A 1278 18.35 11.64 0.22
C GLU A 1278 16.99 12.27 0.61
N ASP A 1279 16.93 12.89 1.79
CA ASP A 1279 15.71 13.55 2.30
C ASP A 1279 15.61 14.99 1.77
N GLU A 1280 15.63 15.14 0.44
CA GLU A 1280 15.51 16.43 -0.27
C GLU A 1280 14.19 16.58 -1.04
N GLN A 1281 13.69 17.83 -1.06
CA GLN A 1281 12.67 18.33 -2.00
C GLN A 1281 11.25 17.73 -1.92
N ASN A 1282 10.77 17.37 -0.73
CA ASN A 1282 9.33 17.33 -0.45
C ASN A 1282 8.75 18.76 -0.29
N SER A 1283 8.72 19.51 -1.40
CA SER A 1283 8.11 20.85 -1.49
C SER A 1283 7.09 20.90 -2.64
N PRO A 1284 5.83 21.31 -2.39
CA PRO A 1284 4.86 21.48 -3.48
C PRO A 1284 5.30 22.63 -4.39
N PRO A 1285 5.18 22.51 -5.73
CA PRO A 1285 5.60 23.55 -6.65
C PRO A 1285 4.83 24.84 -6.40
N LYS A 1286 5.56 25.95 -6.20
CA LYS A 1286 4.97 27.29 -5.99
C LYS A 1286 4.05 27.65 -7.16
N LYS A 1287 2.86 28.16 -6.85
CA LYS A 1287 1.79 28.46 -7.82
C LYS A 1287 2.23 29.44 -8.93
N GLY A 1288 2.62 28.90 -10.08
CA GLY A 1288 2.64 29.63 -11.34
C GLY A 1288 1.21 30.00 -11.76
N LYS A 1289 0.96 31.26 -12.14
CA LYS A 1289 -0.35 31.70 -12.66
C LYS A 1289 -0.45 31.43 -14.17
N ARG A 1290 -1.70 31.20 -14.62
CA ARG A 1290 -2.18 31.13 -16.02
C ARG A 1290 -1.93 29.81 -16.78
N GLY A 1291 -2.96 28.96 -16.76
CA GLY A 1291 -3.29 27.98 -17.80
C GLY A 1291 -4.80 27.79 -17.78
N ARG A 1292 -5.53 28.25 -18.80
CA ARG A 1292 -7.00 28.34 -18.79
C ARG A 1292 -7.59 27.26 -19.70
N PRO A 1293 -8.42 26.33 -19.21
CA PRO A 1293 -9.17 25.43 -20.10
C PRO A 1293 -10.21 26.25 -20.89
N PRO A 1294 -10.42 25.99 -22.19
CA PRO A 1294 -11.48 26.66 -22.96
C PRO A 1294 -12.87 26.30 -22.42
N LYS A 1295 -13.69 27.32 -22.13
CA LYS A 1295 -15.15 27.14 -22.02
C LYS A 1295 -15.74 27.18 -23.43
N PRO A 1296 -16.64 26.26 -23.82
CA PRO A 1296 -17.56 26.51 -24.92
C PRO A 1296 -18.66 27.49 -24.47
N LEU A 1297 -18.94 28.55 -25.25
CA LEU A 1297 -20.19 29.36 -25.20
C LEU A 1297 -20.19 30.53 -26.23
N GLY A 1298 -21.01 30.42 -27.27
CA GLY A 1298 -21.85 31.49 -27.88
C GLY A 1298 -21.26 32.74 -28.58
N GLY A 1299 -21.46 32.83 -29.91
CA GLY A 1299 -22.37 33.85 -30.50
C GLY A 1299 -21.82 35.06 -31.29
N GLY A 1300 -22.30 35.22 -32.54
CA GLY A 1300 -22.30 36.46 -33.36
C GLY A 1300 -21.46 36.39 -34.67
N THR A 1301 -21.93 36.35 -35.93
CA THR A 1301 -22.94 37.12 -36.76
C THR A 1301 -22.39 38.41 -37.41
N PRO A 1302 -22.88 38.88 -38.59
CA PRO A 1302 -23.44 38.17 -39.78
C PRO A 1302 -23.03 38.80 -41.17
N LYS A 1303 -23.67 38.33 -42.27
CA LYS A 1303 -23.77 38.82 -43.69
C LYS A 1303 -23.24 37.79 -44.72
N GLU A 1304 -23.81 37.56 -45.92
CA GLU A 1304 -25.09 37.97 -46.54
C GLU A 1304 -25.51 36.96 -47.65
N GLU A 1305 -26.75 36.45 -47.58
CA GLU A 1305 -27.78 36.29 -48.67
C GLU A 1305 -27.55 35.52 -50.01
N PRO A 1306 -28.61 35.15 -50.80
CA PRO A 1306 -30.04 34.90 -50.45
C PRO A 1306 -30.76 33.69 -51.15
N THR A 1307 -31.50 32.88 -50.37
CA THR A 1307 -32.80 32.21 -50.75
C THR A 1307 -32.80 31.12 -51.87
N MET A 1308 -33.80 30.23 -52.07
CA MET A 1308 -35.26 30.22 -51.74
C MET A 1308 -35.84 28.84 -51.34
N LYS A 1309 -36.87 28.86 -50.45
CA LYS A 1309 -38.20 28.15 -50.47
C LYS A 1309 -38.28 26.64 -50.82
N THR A 1310 -39.10 25.74 -50.25
CA THR A 1310 -40.18 25.69 -49.20
C THR A 1310 -40.55 24.17 -48.99
N SER A 1311 -41.46 23.65 -48.12
CA SER A 1311 -42.43 24.17 -47.12
C SER A 1311 -42.88 23.10 -46.10
N LYS A 1312 -43.31 23.55 -44.89
CA LYS A 1312 -44.45 23.08 -44.06
C LYS A 1312 -44.63 21.61 -43.58
N LYS A 1313 -44.61 21.51 -42.23
CA LYS A 1313 -45.61 20.88 -41.32
C LYS A 1313 -45.83 19.35 -41.34
N GLY A 1314 -45.52 18.70 -40.20
CA GLY A 1314 -46.09 17.42 -39.77
C GLY A 1314 -45.72 17.09 -38.32
N SER A 1315 -46.65 17.27 -37.37
CA SER A 1315 -46.38 17.01 -35.93
C SER A 1315 -46.66 15.55 -35.56
N LYS A 1316 -45.71 14.89 -34.88
CA LYS A 1316 -45.99 13.68 -34.08
C LYS A 1316 -44.95 13.47 -32.98
N LYS A 1317 -45.42 12.95 -31.84
CA LYS A 1317 -44.64 12.67 -30.62
C LYS A 1317 -43.50 11.69 -30.90
N LYS A 1318 -42.33 11.92 -30.30
CA LYS A 1318 -41.46 10.84 -29.80
C LYS A 1318 -41.00 11.17 -28.37
N SER A 1319 -40.87 10.12 -27.57
CA SER A 1319 -40.81 10.16 -26.10
C SER A 1319 -39.40 9.91 -25.57
N GLY A 1320 -39.07 10.52 -24.43
CA GLY A 1320 -37.89 10.21 -23.63
C GLY A 1320 -38.15 10.41 -22.12
N PRO A 1321 -38.90 9.51 -21.46
CA PRO A 1321 -39.06 9.45 -20.01
C PRO A 1321 -37.92 8.62 -19.34
N PRO A 1322 -37.84 8.53 -18.00
CA PRO A 1322 -36.60 8.17 -17.29
C PRO A 1322 -36.46 6.67 -16.96
N ALA A 1323 -35.29 6.29 -16.44
CA ALA A 1323 -35.04 5.02 -15.77
C ALA A 1323 -35.14 5.22 -14.23
N PRO A 1324 -36.06 4.52 -13.53
CA PRO A 1324 -36.19 4.54 -12.07
C PRO A 1324 -35.41 3.38 -11.40
N GLU A 1325 -35.70 3.14 -10.12
CA GLU A 1325 -35.17 2.08 -9.25
C GLU A 1325 -36.08 0.81 -9.31
N GLU A 1326 -36.12 0.00 -8.23
CA GLU A 1326 -36.84 -1.30 -8.07
C GLU A 1326 -36.12 -2.48 -8.80
N GLU A 1327 -35.69 -3.59 -8.18
CA GLU A 1327 -36.27 -4.51 -7.16
C GLU A 1327 -37.42 -5.38 -7.70
N GLU A 1328 -37.18 -6.69 -7.87
CA GLU A 1328 -38.17 -7.77 -7.73
C GLU A 1328 -37.50 -9.16 -7.63
N GLU A 1329 -38.18 -10.13 -6.99
CA GLU A 1329 -37.71 -11.49 -6.70
C GLU A 1329 -38.45 -12.57 -7.54
N GLU A 1330 -38.25 -13.85 -7.19
CA GLU A 1330 -38.92 -15.11 -7.60
C GLU A 1330 -40.05 -15.13 -8.68
N GLU A 1331 -40.02 -16.14 -9.56
CA GLU A 1331 -41.06 -17.21 -9.60
C GLU A 1331 -40.69 -18.38 -10.56
N ARG A 1332 -41.63 -19.31 -10.83
CA ARG A 1332 -41.35 -20.76 -11.01
C ARG A 1332 -41.99 -21.46 -12.23
N GLN A 1333 -41.28 -22.50 -12.70
CA GLN A 1333 -41.79 -23.82 -13.17
C GLN A 1333 -42.56 -24.01 -14.51
N SER A 1334 -42.53 -25.28 -14.96
CA SER A 1334 -43.25 -25.96 -16.07
C SER A 1334 -42.79 -25.66 -17.52
N GLY A 1335 -42.73 -26.64 -18.44
CA GLY A 1335 -42.78 -28.10 -18.29
C GLY A 1335 -42.91 -28.89 -19.62
N ASN A 1336 -42.58 -30.20 -19.62
CA ASN A 1336 -42.95 -31.25 -20.61
C ASN A 1336 -42.38 -31.15 -22.06
N THR A 1337 -42.11 -32.22 -22.85
CA THR A 1337 -42.23 -33.70 -22.68
C THR A 1337 -41.37 -34.51 -23.70
N GLU A 1338 -41.09 -35.81 -23.41
CA GLU A 1338 -40.88 -36.95 -24.36
C GLU A 1338 -39.63 -37.02 -25.30
N GLN A 1339 -39.07 -38.18 -25.74
CA GLN A 1339 -39.15 -39.61 -25.31
C GLN A 1339 -38.00 -40.49 -25.90
N LYS A 1340 -37.66 -41.62 -25.20
CA LYS A 1340 -37.06 -42.91 -25.69
C LYS A 1340 -35.59 -42.93 -26.26
N SER A 1341 -34.81 -44.03 -26.20
CA SER A 1341 -34.77 -45.24 -25.33
C SER A 1341 -33.56 -46.18 -25.62
N LYS A 1342 -33.19 -47.05 -24.65
CA LYS A 1342 -32.30 -48.26 -24.71
C LYS A 1342 -30.76 -48.06 -24.58
N SER A 1343 -29.97 -49.05 -24.12
CA SER A 1343 -29.88 -49.68 -22.77
C SER A 1343 -28.97 -50.93 -22.73
N LYS A 1344 -28.05 -51.07 -21.73
CA LYS A 1344 -27.71 -52.34 -21.02
C LYS A 1344 -26.62 -52.17 -19.92
N GLN A 1345 -26.89 -52.77 -18.74
CA GLN A 1345 -26.01 -53.55 -17.81
C GLN A 1345 -24.54 -53.10 -17.59
N HIS A 1346 -23.92 -53.07 -16.39
CA HIS A 1346 -24.17 -53.39 -14.96
C HIS A 1346 -22.98 -52.77 -14.15
N ARG A 1347 -22.67 -52.82 -12.83
CA ARG A 1347 -23.10 -53.31 -11.47
C ARG A 1347 -22.14 -52.57 -10.48
N VAL A 1348 -22.23 -52.45 -9.14
CA VAL A 1348 -23.23 -52.48 -8.04
C VAL A 1348 -22.45 -52.12 -6.74
N SER A 1349 -22.95 -51.57 -5.62
CA SER A 1349 -24.00 -50.56 -5.31
C SER A 1349 -24.09 -50.41 -3.77
N ARG A 1350 -23.97 -49.19 -3.18
CA ARG A 1350 -24.36 -48.92 -1.76
C ARG A 1350 -24.63 -47.42 -1.44
N ARG A 1351 -25.92 -47.09 -1.18
CA ARG A 1351 -26.57 -46.07 -0.29
C ARG A 1351 -25.90 -44.69 -0.02
N ALA A 1352 -26.60 -43.57 0.27
CA ALA A 1352 -27.96 -43.00 0.05
C ALA A 1352 -27.94 -41.59 0.75
N GLN A 1353 -28.43 -40.43 0.27
CA GLN A 1353 -29.75 -40.00 -0.25
C GLN A 1353 -30.89 -40.05 0.80
N GLN A 1354 -31.80 -39.09 1.00
CA GLN A 1354 -32.07 -37.71 0.46
C GLN A 1354 -32.91 -36.93 1.54
N ARG A 1355 -32.98 -35.58 1.62
CA ARG A 1355 -33.96 -34.63 0.98
C ARG A 1355 -35.44 -35.12 0.93
N ALA A 1356 -36.49 -34.31 1.18
CA ALA A 1356 -36.63 -32.86 1.48
C ALA A 1356 -38.02 -32.49 2.11
N GLU A 1357 -38.30 -31.17 2.23
CA GLU A 1357 -39.63 -30.50 2.25
C GLU A 1357 -40.48 -30.41 3.56
N SER A 1358 -41.57 -29.61 3.49
CA SER A 1358 -42.19 -28.78 4.55
C SER A 1358 -43.65 -28.37 4.17
N PRO A 1359 -44.45 -27.53 4.89
CA PRO A 1359 -44.43 -27.03 6.28
C PRO A 1359 -45.81 -27.15 7.04
N GLU A 1360 -45.95 -26.45 8.18
CA GLU A 1360 -47.19 -25.89 8.81
C GLU A 1360 -48.27 -26.75 9.55
N SER A 1361 -48.89 -26.06 10.54
CA SER A 1361 -50.22 -26.23 11.17
C SER A 1361 -50.45 -27.09 12.47
N SER A 1362 -50.94 -26.38 13.49
CA SER A 1362 -51.95 -26.73 14.54
C SER A 1362 -51.85 -27.97 15.49
N ALA A 1363 -51.45 -27.68 16.74
CA ALA A 1363 -52.27 -27.73 17.98
C ALA A 1363 -52.72 -29.06 18.66
N ILE A 1364 -53.27 -28.90 19.90
CA ILE A 1364 -53.85 -29.88 20.85
C ILE A 1364 -52.80 -30.73 21.60
N GLU A 1365 -52.34 -30.33 22.80
CA GLU A 1365 -52.97 -30.39 24.16
C GLU A 1365 -53.04 -31.77 24.83
N SER A 1366 -52.51 -31.85 26.06
CA SER A 1366 -53.01 -32.72 27.14
C SER A 1366 -52.73 -32.05 28.51
N THR A 1367 -53.56 -32.35 29.53
CA THR A 1367 -53.86 -31.41 30.63
C THR A 1367 -53.85 -32.03 32.04
N GLN A 1368 -53.57 -31.22 33.08
CA GLN A 1368 -54.21 -31.16 34.43
C GLN A 1368 -53.40 -30.19 35.34
N SER A 1369 -53.88 -29.02 35.80
CA SER A 1369 -54.89 -28.73 36.86
C SER A 1369 -54.40 -29.06 38.29
N THR A 1370 -54.53 -28.23 39.36
CA THR A 1370 -55.53 -27.18 39.72
C THR A 1370 -54.97 -26.01 40.59
N PRO A 1371 -55.67 -24.86 40.74
CA PRO A 1371 -55.25 -23.70 41.54
C PRO A 1371 -56.15 -23.30 42.74
N GLN A 1372 -55.65 -22.50 43.71
CA GLN A 1372 -56.49 -21.62 44.57
C GLN A 1372 -55.75 -20.40 45.20
N LYS A 1373 -56.43 -19.58 46.02
CA LYS A 1373 -56.18 -18.12 46.24
C LYS A 1373 -55.83 -17.72 47.70
N GLY A 1374 -55.10 -16.60 47.90
CA GLY A 1374 -54.93 -15.93 49.21
C GLY A 1374 -54.49 -14.46 49.14
N ARG A 1375 -55.04 -13.57 49.99
CA ARG A 1375 -54.78 -12.10 50.11
C ARG A 1375 -53.71 -11.82 51.20
N GLY A 1376 -53.02 -10.66 51.30
CA GLY A 1376 -52.90 -9.49 50.41
C GLY A 1376 -52.57 -8.14 51.13
N ARG A 1377 -51.93 -7.20 50.39
CA ARG A 1377 -51.71 -5.73 50.64
C ARG A 1377 -50.71 -5.22 51.74
N PRO A 1378 -50.22 -3.94 51.66
CA PRO A 1378 -49.02 -3.46 52.39
C PRO A 1378 -49.18 -2.12 53.20
N SER A 1379 -48.12 -1.64 53.87
CA SER A 1379 -47.47 -0.30 53.64
C SER A 1379 -46.71 0.34 54.84
N LYS A 1380 -45.81 1.29 54.51
CA LYS A 1380 -45.21 2.39 55.31
C LYS A 1380 -43.96 2.17 56.20
N THR A 1381 -43.13 3.22 56.17
CA THR A 1381 -41.87 3.57 56.88
C THR A 1381 -42.18 4.43 58.15
N PRO A 1382 -41.22 4.94 58.98
CA PRO A 1382 -39.74 5.00 58.85
C PRO A 1382 -38.91 4.67 60.13
N SER A 1383 -37.61 5.02 60.08
CA SER A 1383 -36.51 5.00 61.07
C SER A 1383 -36.75 5.85 62.35
N PRO A 1384 -35.79 6.01 63.34
CA PRO A 1384 -34.40 5.49 63.43
C PRO A 1384 -33.92 5.03 64.86
N SER A 1385 -32.59 4.85 65.01
CA SER A 1385 -31.73 5.01 66.23
C SER A 1385 -31.10 3.76 66.88
N GLN A 1386 -29.99 3.99 67.61
CA GLN A 1386 -29.04 3.00 68.19
C GLN A 1386 -28.99 3.15 69.74
N PRO A 1387 -27.93 2.75 70.49
CA PRO A 1387 -27.03 1.58 70.43
C PRO A 1387 -26.91 0.84 71.80
N LYS A 1388 -26.12 -0.24 71.83
CA LYS A 1388 -25.25 -0.81 72.93
C LYS A 1388 -25.50 -2.31 73.13
N LYS A 1389 -24.60 -3.16 73.67
CA LYS A 1389 -23.13 -3.29 73.87
C LYS A 1389 -22.97 -4.46 74.88
N ASN A 1390 -21.79 -5.08 74.98
CA ASN A 1390 -21.32 -6.00 76.05
C ASN A 1390 -21.71 -7.51 75.88
N VAL A 1391 -20.76 -8.45 75.66
CA VAL A 1391 -19.75 -9.09 76.58
C VAL A 1391 -20.36 -10.33 77.28
N ARG A 1392 -19.78 -11.54 77.26
CA ARG A 1392 -18.49 -11.94 77.90
C ARG A 1392 -17.92 -13.30 77.39
N VAL A 1393 -16.58 -13.39 77.27
CA VAL A 1393 -15.62 -14.45 77.73
C VAL A 1393 -16.21 -15.85 78.04
N GLY A 1394 -15.71 -17.02 77.60
CA GLY A 1394 -14.34 -17.61 77.49
C GLY A 1394 -14.46 -19.14 77.76
N ARG A 1395 -13.45 -20.01 77.98
CA ARG A 1395 -11.97 -19.93 78.09
C ARG A 1395 -11.37 -21.38 78.20
N SER A 1396 -10.27 -21.72 77.50
CA SER A 1396 -9.29 -22.81 77.83
C SER A 1396 -9.75 -24.31 77.83
N LYS A 1397 -8.93 -25.40 77.74
CA LYS A 1397 -7.45 -25.66 77.54
C LYS A 1397 -7.15 -27.16 77.26
N GLN A 1398 -6.02 -27.46 76.57
CA GLN A 1398 -5.14 -28.68 76.65
C GLN A 1398 -5.75 -30.07 76.26
N ALA A 1399 -5.02 -31.14 75.85
CA ALA A 1399 -3.58 -31.42 75.62
C ALA A 1399 -3.36 -32.33 74.35
N ALA A 1400 -2.19 -32.39 73.70
CA ALA A 1400 -1.16 -33.48 73.73
C ALA A 1400 -1.67 -34.94 73.60
N THR A 1401 -1.13 -35.91 72.82
CA THR A 1401 0.00 -36.08 71.84
C THR A 1401 -0.26 -37.41 71.05
N LYS A 1402 0.57 -38.15 70.26
CA LYS A 1402 2.02 -38.26 69.94
C LYS A 1402 2.20 -39.17 68.68
N GLU A 1403 3.13 -38.86 67.73
CA GLU A 1403 3.76 -39.79 66.73
C GLU A 1403 2.85 -40.62 65.75
N ASN A 1404 3.28 -41.23 64.62
CA ASN A 1404 4.61 -41.41 63.99
C ASN A 1404 4.56 -41.55 62.44
N ASP A 1405 5.73 -41.46 61.78
CA ASP A 1405 6.17 -41.96 60.44
C ASP A 1405 5.18 -42.28 59.29
N SER A 1406 5.43 -41.70 58.10
CA SER A 1406 6.09 -42.42 56.96
C SER A 1406 6.37 -41.50 55.76
N SER A 1407 7.23 -41.93 54.84
CA SER A 1407 7.87 -41.13 53.78
C SER A 1407 7.68 -41.70 52.37
N GLU A 1408 7.67 -40.86 51.35
CA GLU A 1408 8.16 -41.23 50.01
C GLU A 1408 8.59 -39.98 49.18
N GLU A 1409 9.61 -40.12 48.34
CA GLU A 1409 10.18 -39.05 47.50
C GLU A 1409 9.95 -39.34 46.01
N VAL A 1410 9.60 -38.34 45.19
CA VAL A 1410 9.87 -38.35 43.74
C VAL A 1410 10.02 -36.94 43.16
N ASP A 1411 10.81 -36.85 42.09
CA ASP A 1411 10.95 -35.77 41.09
C ASP A 1411 11.28 -34.33 41.59
N VAL A 1412 12.39 -33.67 41.21
CA VAL A 1412 13.20 -33.63 39.98
C VAL A 1412 12.50 -32.97 38.79
N PHE A 1413 12.77 -31.67 38.56
CA PHE A 1413 13.49 -31.23 37.35
C PHE A 1413 14.06 -29.80 37.50
N GLN A 1414 15.11 -29.48 36.75
CA GLN A 1414 15.77 -28.16 36.71
C GLN A 1414 15.42 -27.44 35.40
N GLY A 1415 15.07 -26.14 35.45
CA GLY A 1415 14.61 -25.41 34.25
C GLY A 1415 14.66 -23.88 34.32
N SER A 1416 15.88 -23.32 34.25
CA SER A 1416 16.26 -21.93 33.88
C SER A 1416 15.17 -20.85 33.71
N SER A 1417 15.25 -19.79 34.54
CA SER A 1417 14.73 -18.46 34.21
C SER A 1417 15.44 -17.85 32.99
N PRO A 1418 14.87 -16.81 32.36
CA PRO A 1418 15.41 -15.48 32.66
C PRO A 1418 14.36 -14.41 33.00
N VAL A 1419 14.81 -13.31 33.61
CA VAL A 1419 13.99 -12.22 34.14
C VAL A 1419 14.40 -10.87 33.55
N ASP A 1420 13.70 -10.43 32.51
CA ASP A 1420 13.52 -8.99 32.27
C ASP A 1420 12.17 -8.71 31.57
N ASP A 1421 11.63 -7.51 31.84
CA ASP A 1421 10.82 -6.70 30.91
C ASP A 1421 10.23 -5.48 31.65
N ILE A 1422 11.09 -4.46 31.73
CA ILE A 1422 10.69 -3.07 31.43
C ILE A 1422 9.84 -3.10 30.14
N PRO A 1423 8.66 -2.46 30.06
CA PRO A 1423 7.86 -2.48 28.83
C PRO A 1423 8.68 -1.95 27.65
N GLN A 1424 8.92 -2.84 26.68
CA GLN A 1424 9.79 -2.60 25.53
C GLN A 1424 9.24 -1.47 24.66
N GLU A 1425 9.88 -0.30 24.72
CA GLU A 1425 9.96 0.58 23.57
C GLU A 1425 11.19 0.10 22.80
N GLU A 1426 10.97 -0.72 21.76
CA GLU A 1426 12.03 -1.34 20.95
C GLU A 1426 13.14 -0.35 20.58
N THR A 1427 14.38 -0.75 20.82
CA THR A 1427 15.57 -0.24 20.11
C THR A 1427 16.05 -1.34 19.17
N GLU A 1428 16.34 -0.96 17.93
CA GLU A 1428 16.69 -1.89 16.85
C GLU A 1428 18.06 -2.55 17.10
N GLU A 1429 18.12 -3.88 17.25
CA GLU A 1429 19.35 -4.66 17.07
C GLU A 1429 19.28 -5.40 15.71
N GLU A 1430 20.24 -5.14 14.83
CA GLU A 1430 20.36 -5.82 13.54
C GLU A 1430 20.84 -7.27 13.74
N GLU A 1431 19.93 -8.25 13.71
CA GLU A 1431 20.32 -9.65 13.89
C GLU A 1431 21.39 -10.09 12.87
N VAL A 1432 22.57 -10.44 13.41
CA VAL A 1432 23.65 -11.03 12.64
C VAL A 1432 23.44 -12.53 12.60
N SER A 1433 22.77 -13.01 11.56
CA SER A 1433 22.47 -14.43 11.36
C SER A 1433 23.69 -15.34 11.53
N THR A 1434 23.68 -16.21 12.55
CA THR A 1434 24.48 -17.44 12.59
C THR A 1434 23.68 -18.60 13.18
N VAL A 1435 23.43 -19.60 12.34
CA VAL A 1435 22.61 -20.79 12.62
C VAL A 1435 23.28 -21.76 13.61
N ASN A 1436 22.45 -22.51 14.33
CA ASN A 1436 22.82 -23.59 15.26
C ASN A 1436 23.85 -24.59 14.71
N VAL A 1437 24.96 -24.80 15.43
CA VAL A 1437 25.74 -26.05 15.38
C VAL A 1437 26.14 -26.49 16.80
N ARG A 1438 26.07 -27.80 17.06
CA ARG A 1438 26.26 -28.41 18.40
C ARG A 1438 27.70 -28.31 18.94
N ARG A 1439 27.80 -28.27 20.27
CA ARG A 1439 29.05 -28.40 21.06
C ARG A 1439 29.89 -29.63 20.66
N ARG A 1440 31.21 -29.45 20.44
CA ARG A 1440 32.25 -30.36 20.99
C ARG A 1440 33.64 -29.71 21.05
N SER A 1441 34.07 -29.37 22.27
CA SER A 1441 35.44 -29.45 22.81
C SER A 1441 36.67 -29.27 21.87
N ALA A 1442 37.43 -28.17 22.02
CA ALA A 1442 38.65 -28.12 22.88
C ALA A 1442 39.71 -27.07 22.44
N LYS A 1443 40.30 -26.38 23.44
CA LYS A 1443 41.65 -25.74 23.50
C LYS A 1443 42.01 -24.60 22.52
N ARG A 1444 42.51 -23.50 23.13
CA ARG A 1444 43.77 -22.73 22.87
C ARG A 1444 44.35 -22.68 21.43
N GLU A 1445 44.94 -21.57 20.96
CA GLU A 1445 45.60 -20.49 21.71
C GLU A 1445 45.75 -19.17 20.90
N ARG A 1446 45.75 -18.03 21.62
CA ARG A 1446 46.39 -16.73 21.31
C ARG A 1446 46.55 -16.30 19.83
N ARG A 1447 45.84 -15.23 19.46
CA ARG A 1447 46.50 -13.92 19.34
C ARG A 1447 45.58 -12.78 19.76
#